data_AF-A0A9P1BFS6-F1
#
_entry.id   AF-A0A9P1BFS6-F1
#
_cell.length_a   1.000
_cell.length_b   1.000
_cell.length_c   1.000
_cell.angle_alpha   90.00
_cell.angle_beta   90.00
_cell.angle_gamma   90.00
#
_symmetry.space_group_name_H-M   'P 1'
#
loop_
_entity.id
_entity.type
_entity.pdbx_description
1 polymer ?
#
loop_
_entity_poly.entity_id
_entity_poly.type
_entity_poly.pdbx_seq_one_letter_code
_entity_poly.pdbx_strand_id
1 'polypeptide(L)'
;MSEPADRSQATAEALTSCRCAVVVNLFPCHLQFALPQNRDSQRRLSSLFDNLTPAQREAVEHIEGPLLILAGPGSGKTRVVTHRIAHMIEQGIEPRNILALTFTNKAADEMKNRVAALSGGEPVWISTFHRFCARLLRRYANLVGLEPGYSIYDTGDSNQALKRAMFELQISPTHISPERLASEISWAKNNLITADKYQPRRGSEAGEILAGVYPAYQQILQRANAVDFDDLLLHVAVLLRENEPLRAELDERYRYVLVDEYQDTNLAQYAIARALSINCPNLAVTGDPDQSIYGWRGANLSNILEFESDYPEVTVVFLEQNYRSSKAILRTASQLIQHNRKRKPKRLLTDNDEGRPVALFAFGTHRREAVAIANRIAEEVAAGNRRPRDFAVFYRTNALSRAFYQRKEIKDVLAYLTLLHNPCDDQALLRIINTPTRGIGKKTIEAIQKYASRRGLTMFEAARQSGLIESLAKRATVAVAKFVSMVDRLSLLVDEPVEQILGHVLEESGYRRYLADSDDQDDEERLANIEELLTAAREFDEEHPGEGQLEEFLEGVCLVNETDSWDIEQDRVTLMTLHGSKGLEFPVVFIVALEQGILPHSRSTEDRAQVEEERRLLFVGITRAQEELYLSHAKLRDFRGERKMTVPSEFLMELPRDEMEMLDEETPVPSFEELGLSGSRGKEDNAEYFEDGDVAAADISQLPEYAQPSKPASKGKMPGGLAGLTTAADLRSGKRTSTGVSPNVFVQGMRVVHPDRGSGHIVALGGQGEYRKATVEFDEGKERFVYKKIAQLKDVQKFRDRLAELNLSLPVDDEVLSAAAGSPLAQPLKLGDRTVGNRWCIHPMEGWDANPDGTPSPHTLRRWKNFGLSGAKLIWGGEAAAVQPDGRANPNQTQAVAHTRDGLRQLLDELTTAHQQAFGTTDDLLVGLQLTHSGRFSRPNTKQLEPRIAYHHPLLDEKFNIDPNDTSIVWTDDDLERLIDNYVAAARLAQEVGYHFVDVKSCHGYLLHEFLSARVRPGRFGGDLEGRTRMLRTIIGRIQDECPGLMVGVRLSAFDTVPYRTSLEVGEPLDYEQHLPYEYGFGLNPADPFEIDLTETIALLEMLRDLGVIAVNLSCGSPYYNPHIQRPAIFPPSDGYQPPEDPLVGVARQIETVRRCKQAVPDLPMVGTGYSYLQDYLPHVAQAAVRDDWVDSVGLGRMVLSYPDLPADSLAGRPLTRKRICRTFSDCTTAPRNGIISGCFPLDPYYKELPEAEQVKAVKQELKVK
;
A
#
# COMPACT_ATOMS: atom_id res chain seq x y z
N MET A 1 20.12 47.50 58.60
CA MET A 1 21.38 48.22 58.90
C MET A 1 22.26 48.10 57.65
N SER A 2 22.62 49.12 56.88
CA SER A 2 22.39 50.57 56.88
C SER A 2 22.79 51.05 55.46
N GLU A 3 21.83 51.62 54.73
CA GLU A 3 21.83 52.67 53.68
C GLU A 3 23.14 53.39 53.21
N PRO A 4 23.11 54.24 52.14
CA PRO A 4 22.18 54.38 50.98
C PRO A 4 22.84 54.86 49.62
N ALA A 5 21.94 55.15 48.64
CA ALA A 5 22.00 56.21 47.60
C ALA A 5 22.72 55.88 46.26
N ASP A 6 22.31 56.36 45.07
CA ASP A 6 21.28 57.30 44.64
C ASP A 6 20.90 57.08 43.15
N ARG A 7 19.79 57.70 42.76
CA ARG A 7 19.05 57.77 41.48
C ARG A 7 19.74 58.59 40.37
N SER A 8 19.34 58.34 39.10
CA SER A 8 18.82 59.31 38.09
C SER A 8 19.05 58.79 36.66
N GLN A 9 17.98 58.59 35.85
CA GLN A 9 17.46 59.49 34.79
C GLN A 9 18.49 59.96 33.76
N ALA A 10 18.20 60.22 32.49
CA ALA A 10 17.15 59.88 31.54
C ALA A 10 17.60 60.50 30.19
N THR A 11 17.16 59.91 29.08
CA THR A 11 16.76 60.53 27.80
C THR A 11 17.74 61.30 26.87
N ALA A 12 17.52 61.04 25.58
CA ALA A 12 17.67 61.91 24.38
C ALA A 12 19.13 62.19 23.94
N GLU A 13 19.48 62.33 22.66
CA GLU A 13 18.74 62.89 21.53
C GLU A 13 19.47 62.58 20.21
N ALA A 14 18.74 62.69 19.10
CA ALA A 14 19.12 62.26 17.76
C ALA A 14 19.78 63.37 16.89
N LEU A 15 20.30 62.94 15.71
CA LEU A 15 20.59 63.71 14.47
C LEU A 15 21.91 64.53 14.51
N THR A 16 22.77 64.64 13.49
CA THR A 16 22.54 64.67 12.03
C THR A 16 23.87 64.66 11.23
N SER A 17 23.81 64.18 9.97
CA SER A 17 24.54 64.65 8.75
C SER A 17 25.98 64.13 8.48
N CYS A 18 26.18 63.34 7.41
CA CYS A 18 26.69 63.69 6.05
C CYS A 18 28.21 63.97 6.03
N ARG A 19 29.06 63.49 5.12
CA ARG A 19 28.94 62.88 3.78
C ARG A 19 30.36 62.47 3.30
N CYS A 20 30.40 61.56 2.33
CA CYS A 20 31.43 61.35 1.30
C CYS A 20 32.53 60.30 1.50
N ALA A 21 32.60 59.45 0.46
CA ALA A 21 33.37 58.25 0.23
C ALA A 21 34.86 58.49 -0.05
N VAL A 22 35.68 57.46 0.26
CA VAL A 22 36.77 56.98 -0.60
C VAL A 22 36.93 55.47 -0.38
N VAL A 23 37.04 54.73 -1.48
CA VAL A 23 37.33 53.29 -1.60
C VAL A 23 38.84 53.04 -1.43
N VAL A 24 39.26 52.13 -0.55
CA VAL A 24 40.49 51.32 -0.72
C VAL A 24 40.36 49.98 0.05
N ASN A 25 40.62 48.87 -0.65
CA ASN A 25 40.83 47.50 -0.12
C ASN A 25 41.95 47.44 0.94
N LEU A 26 41.87 46.52 1.91
CA LEU A 26 42.93 45.58 2.33
C LEU A 26 42.49 44.77 3.58
N PHE A 27 42.79 43.46 3.53
CA PHE A 27 42.61 42.37 4.51
C PHE A 27 42.70 42.70 6.02
N PRO A 28 41.98 41.99 6.92
CA PRO A 28 42.36 41.92 8.32
C PRO A 28 43.28 40.71 8.59
N CYS A 29 44.42 41.04 9.16
CA CYS A 29 45.45 40.18 9.72
C CYS A 29 44.96 39.49 11.01
N HIS A 30 45.37 38.24 11.20
CA HIS A 30 45.28 37.50 12.47
C HIS A 30 45.96 38.27 13.61
N LEU A 31 45.26 38.36 14.76
CA LEU A 31 45.86 38.70 16.05
C LEU A 31 45.28 37.75 17.11
N GLN A 32 46.10 36.76 17.47
CA GLN A 32 45.91 35.87 18.62
C GLN A 32 46.10 36.66 19.92
N PHE A 33 45.10 36.63 20.80
CA PHE A 33 45.30 36.85 22.23
C PHE A 33 45.34 35.48 22.92
N ALA A 34 46.53 35.11 23.40
CA ALA A 34 46.75 33.90 24.20
C ALA A 34 46.45 34.18 25.68
N LEU A 35 45.42 33.52 26.22
CA LEU A 35 45.23 33.34 27.67
C LEU A 35 46.04 32.11 28.14
N PRO A 36 46.47 32.06 29.42
CA PRO A 36 47.40 31.04 29.91
C PRO A 36 46.76 29.65 29.86
N GLN A 37 47.23 28.81 28.94
CA GLN A 37 46.71 27.46 28.74
C GLN A 37 47.14 26.54 29.89
N ASN A 38 46.14 26.04 30.62
CA ASN A 38 46.30 25.10 31.71
C ASN A 38 46.75 23.73 31.16
N ARG A 39 47.84 23.16 31.68
CA ARG A 39 48.42 21.89 31.17
C ARG A 39 47.45 20.70 31.29
N ASP A 40 46.51 20.75 32.23
CA ASP A 40 45.46 19.72 32.39
C ASP A 40 44.39 19.79 31.28
N SER A 41 43.98 20.99 30.86
CA SER A 41 43.03 21.14 29.73
C SER A 41 43.64 20.68 28.40
N GLN A 42 44.94 20.92 28.15
CA GLN A 42 45.61 20.38 26.95
C GLN A 42 45.71 18.84 26.97
N ARG A 43 45.94 18.23 28.14
CA ARG A 43 45.96 16.76 28.28
C ARG A 43 44.58 16.13 28.09
N ARG A 44 43.52 16.77 28.62
CA ARG A 44 42.13 16.34 28.40
C ARG A 44 41.72 16.48 26.93
N LEU A 45 42.03 17.61 26.30
CA LEU A 45 41.81 17.82 24.86
C LEU A 45 42.50 16.77 24.00
N SER A 46 43.75 16.36 24.31
CA SER A 46 44.38 15.25 23.58
C SER A 46 43.64 13.91 23.77
N SER A 47 43.17 13.62 25.00
CA SER A 47 42.47 12.37 25.30
C SER A 47 41.06 12.24 24.70
N LEU A 48 40.38 13.35 24.44
CA LEU A 48 39.04 13.36 23.85
C LEU A 48 39.01 12.85 22.41
N PHE A 49 40.14 12.95 21.70
CA PHE A 49 40.25 12.48 20.33
C PHE A 49 40.96 11.13 20.20
N ASP A 50 41.43 10.57 21.32
CA ASP A 50 42.07 9.26 21.32
C ASP A 50 41.05 8.20 20.92
N ASN A 51 41.47 7.30 20.01
CA ASN A 51 40.65 6.21 19.48
C ASN A 51 39.41 6.67 18.66
N LEU A 52 39.39 7.89 18.13
CA LEU A 52 38.44 8.31 17.09
C LEU A 52 39.04 8.11 15.70
N THR A 53 38.21 7.71 14.73
CA THR A 53 38.62 7.69 13.32
C THR A 53 38.81 9.12 12.79
N PRO A 54 39.51 9.31 11.65
CA PRO A 54 39.58 10.62 11.00
C PRO A 54 38.20 11.26 10.77
N ALA A 55 37.21 10.48 10.29
CA ALA A 55 35.84 10.98 10.07
C ALA A 55 35.10 11.29 11.39
N GLN A 56 35.26 10.46 12.42
CA GLN A 56 34.68 10.76 13.74
C GLN A 56 35.30 12.02 14.35
N ARG A 57 36.61 12.21 14.21
CA ARG A 57 37.32 13.42 14.64
C ARG A 57 36.82 14.64 13.90
N GLU A 58 36.68 14.58 12.58
CA GLU A 58 36.13 15.66 11.75
C GLU A 58 34.74 16.10 12.24
N ALA A 59 33.85 15.14 12.52
CA ALA A 59 32.52 15.43 13.07
C ALA A 59 32.56 16.03 14.49
N VAL A 60 33.53 15.66 15.33
CA VAL A 60 33.71 16.22 16.68
C VAL A 60 34.30 17.63 16.63
N GLU A 61 35.25 17.90 15.74
CA GLU A 61 35.96 19.18 15.60
C GLU A 61 35.11 20.28 14.95
N HIS A 62 34.10 19.94 14.14
CA HIS A 62 33.28 20.91 13.39
C HIS A 62 32.34 21.72 14.28
N ILE A 63 32.74 22.78 14.99
CA ILE A 63 31.83 23.43 15.97
C ILE A 63 30.76 24.34 15.34
N GLU A 64 31.14 25.22 14.43
CA GLU A 64 30.26 26.26 13.86
C GLU A 64 29.66 25.83 12.52
N GLY A 65 28.43 26.25 12.26
CA GLY A 65 27.66 25.95 11.04
C GLY A 65 26.96 24.58 11.05
N PRO A 66 26.08 24.34 10.07
CA PRO A 66 25.27 23.13 10.01
C PRO A 66 26.13 21.89 9.69
N LEU A 67 25.80 20.76 10.32
CA LEU A 67 26.52 19.50 10.20
C LEU A 67 25.55 18.33 10.00
N LEU A 68 25.79 17.50 8.99
CA LEU A 68 25.07 16.26 8.75
C LEU A 68 26.03 15.07 8.91
N ILE A 69 25.80 14.25 9.93
CA ILE A 69 26.58 13.04 10.20
C ILE A 69 25.77 11.83 9.74
N LEU A 70 26.15 11.27 8.59
CA LEU A 70 25.55 10.06 8.01
C LEU A 70 26.30 8.83 8.51
N ALA A 71 25.69 8.13 9.45
CA ALA A 71 26.41 7.13 10.23
C ALA A 71 25.72 5.77 10.16
N GLY A 72 26.43 4.76 9.65
CA GLY A 72 25.95 3.39 9.59
C GLY A 72 25.56 2.81 10.97
N PRO A 73 24.94 1.62 11.01
CA PRO A 73 24.78 0.89 12.26
C PRO A 73 26.15 0.58 12.86
N GLY A 74 26.28 0.67 14.19
CA GLY A 74 27.51 0.32 14.91
C GLY A 74 28.73 1.21 14.65
N SER A 75 28.57 2.38 14.03
CA SER A 75 29.70 3.28 13.70
C SER A 75 30.08 4.28 14.80
N GLY A 76 29.46 4.18 15.96
CA GLY A 76 29.72 5.05 17.10
C GLY A 76 29.02 6.41 17.04
N LYS A 77 27.80 6.49 16.47
CA LYS A 77 26.94 7.69 16.46
C LYS A 77 26.92 8.43 17.80
N THR A 78 26.44 7.73 18.84
CA THR A 78 26.32 8.26 20.20
C THR A 78 27.67 8.71 20.74
N ARG A 79 28.76 7.99 20.44
CA ARG A 79 30.12 8.38 20.82
C ARG A 79 30.53 9.72 20.18
N VAL A 80 30.26 9.91 18.89
CA VAL A 80 30.54 11.18 18.20
C VAL A 80 29.76 12.32 18.82
N VAL A 81 28.45 12.14 19.08
CA VAL A 81 27.61 13.17 19.71
C VAL A 81 28.13 13.53 21.10
N THR A 82 28.44 12.56 21.96
CA THR A 82 28.91 12.82 23.33
C THR A 82 30.30 13.45 23.37
N HIS A 83 31.23 12.98 22.51
CA HIS A 83 32.58 13.56 22.40
C HIS A 83 32.52 14.99 21.84
N ARG A 84 31.61 15.26 20.90
CA ARG A 84 31.36 16.59 20.37
C ARG A 84 30.88 17.55 21.45
N ILE A 85 29.93 17.13 22.28
CA ILE A 85 29.46 17.93 23.42
C ILE A 85 30.61 18.23 24.39
N ALA A 86 31.39 17.20 24.77
CA ALA A 86 32.55 17.40 25.64
C ALA A 86 33.60 18.33 25.01
N HIS A 87 33.85 18.21 23.71
CA HIS A 87 34.77 19.08 22.98
C HIS A 87 34.30 20.54 22.96
N MET A 88 33.00 20.80 22.73
CA MET A 88 32.42 22.14 22.78
C MET A 88 32.62 22.79 24.16
N ILE A 89 32.39 22.04 25.24
CA ILE A 89 32.59 22.51 26.63
C ILE A 89 34.06 22.86 26.86
N GLU A 90 35.00 22.00 26.45
CA GLU A 90 36.44 22.26 26.58
C GLU A 90 36.93 23.43 25.71
N GLN A 91 36.23 23.77 24.63
CA GLN A 91 36.46 25.00 23.85
C GLN A 91 35.87 26.26 24.50
N GLY A 92 35.27 26.14 25.68
CA GLY A 92 34.70 27.25 26.44
C GLY A 92 33.25 27.60 26.10
N ILE A 93 32.52 26.71 25.41
CA ILE A 93 31.08 26.89 25.19
C ILE A 93 30.34 26.53 26.48
N GLU A 94 29.55 27.47 27.00
CA GLU A 94 28.76 27.24 28.21
C GLU A 94 27.72 26.12 27.98
N PRO A 95 27.62 25.10 28.87
CA PRO A 95 26.70 23.97 28.72
C PRO A 95 25.23 24.34 28.52
N ARG A 96 24.79 25.46 29.12
CA ARG A 96 23.42 25.98 28.96
C ARG A 96 23.06 26.36 27.52
N ASN A 97 24.06 26.58 26.67
CA ASN A 97 23.90 26.93 25.25
C ASN A 97 23.83 25.71 24.33
N ILE A 98 23.92 24.50 24.88
CA ILE A 98 23.93 23.24 24.14
C ILE A 98 22.62 22.49 24.44
N LEU A 99 21.90 22.13 23.38
CA LEU A 99 20.70 21.29 23.43
C LEU A 99 20.94 20.03 22.61
N ALA A 100 20.81 18.85 23.23
CA ALA A 100 20.84 17.57 22.53
C ALA A 100 19.49 16.87 22.63
N LEU A 101 18.91 16.54 21.47
CA LEU A 101 17.62 15.87 21.35
C LEU A 101 17.79 14.46 20.79
N THR A 102 17.08 13.50 21.37
CA THR A 102 17.05 12.10 20.92
C THR A 102 15.62 11.54 20.93
N PHE A 103 15.48 10.25 20.59
CA PHE A 103 14.19 9.59 20.42
C PHE A 103 13.67 8.92 21.71
N THR A 104 14.54 8.35 22.55
CA THR A 104 14.15 7.62 23.77
C THR A 104 14.74 8.23 25.04
N ASN A 105 14.08 8.07 26.18
CA ASN A 105 14.56 8.60 27.46
C ASN A 105 15.89 7.93 27.84
N LYS A 106 15.97 6.61 27.69
CA LYS A 106 17.19 5.85 27.93
C LYS A 106 18.39 6.33 27.11
N ALA A 107 18.21 6.66 25.83
CA ALA A 107 19.30 7.21 25.01
C ALA A 107 19.74 8.59 25.54
N ALA A 108 18.81 9.39 26.05
CA ALA A 108 19.12 10.68 26.66
C ALA A 108 19.93 10.50 27.95
N ASP A 109 19.52 9.57 28.82
CA ASP A 109 20.20 9.28 30.09
C ASP A 109 21.59 8.68 29.86
N GLU A 110 21.72 7.76 28.89
CA GLU A 110 23.01 7.21 28.49
C GLU A 110 23.95 8.30 27.98
N MET A 111 23.47 9.18 27.09
CA MET A 111 24.27 10.31 26.61
C MET A 111 24.66 11.26 27.74
N LYS A 112 23.75 11.53 28.67
CA LYS A 112 24.01 12.37 29.86
C LYS A 112 25.12 11.79 30.72
N ASN A 113 25.07 10.49 31.01
CA ASN A 113 26.09 9.80 31.78
C ASN A 113 27.45 9.81 31.07
N ARG A 114 27.46 9.58 29.75
CA ARG A 114 28.69 9.64 28.93
C ARG A 114 29.29 11.04 28.88
N VAL A 115 28.47 12.07 28.68
CA VAL A 115 28.95 13.46 28.68
C VAL A 115 29.48 13.85 30.05
N ALA A 116 28.81 13.47 31.14
CA ALA A 116 29.27 13.74 32.50
C ALA A 116 30.64 13.11 32.78
N ALA A 117 30.85 11.87 32.34
CA ALA A 117 32.14 11.19 32.44
C ALA A 117 33.26 11.86 31.64
N LEU A 118 32.94 12.48 30.49
CA LEU A 118 33.92 13.13 29.61
C LEU A 118 34.22 14.60 29.98
N SER A 119 33.23 15.35 30.49
CA SER A 119 33.30 16.81 30.69
C SER A 119 33.39 17.26 32.14
N GLY A 120 33.33 16.33 33.11
CA GLY A 120 33.48 16.65 34.54
C GLY A 120 32.21 17.13 35.24
N GLY A 121 31.03 16.95 34.62
CA GLY A 121 29.74 16.99 35.31
C GLY A 121 28.90 18.27 35.20
N GLU A 122 29.27 19.25 34.37
CA GLU A 122 28.38 20.39 34.12
C GLU A 122 27.14 19.95 33.30
N PRO A 123 25.91 20.21 33.76
CA PRO A 123 24.71 19.64 33.15
C PRO A 123 24.38 20.32 31.81
N VAL A 124 24.44 19.54 30.74
CA VAL A 124 23.91 19.89 29.40
C VAL A 124 22.45 19.48 29.31
N TRP A 125 21.63 20.23 28.55
CA TRP A 125 20.27 19.81 28.26
C TRP A 125 20.27 18.67 27.24
N ILE A 126 20.03 17.45 27.73
CA ILE A 126 19.91 16.23 26.92
C ILE A 126 18.55 15.61 27.25
N SER A 127 17.67 15.50 26.26
CA SER A 127 16.32 14.94 26.47
C SER A 127 15.70 14.41 25.17
N THR A 128 14.52 13.82 25.26
CA THR A 128 13.68 13.58 24.07
C THR A 128 13.01 14.87 23.60
N PHE A 129 12.51 14.88 22.35
CA PHE A 129 11.67 15.98 21.85
C PHE A 129 10.44 16.22 22.74
N HIS A 130 9.75 15.15 23.17
CA HIS A 130 8.53 15.28 23.97
C HIS A 130 8.82 15.82 25.36
N ARG A 131 9.87 15.34 26.06
CA ARG A 131 10.25 15.87 27.38
C ARG A 131 10.71 17.33 27.30
N PHE A 132 11.45 17.68 26.25
CA PHE A 132 11.83 19.07 25.97
C PHE A 132 10.59 19.95 25.75
N CYS A 133 9.66 19.51 24.89
CA CYS A 133 8.46 20.25 24.56
C CYS A 133 7.49 20.37 25.74
N ALA A 134 7.29 19.30 26.51
CA ALA A 134 6.49 19.33 27.73
C ALA A 134 7.04 20.38 28.70
N ARG A 135 8.34 20.33 29.02
CA ARG A 135 8.97 21.33 29.90
C ARG A 135 8.85 22.76 29.37
N LEU A 136 9.03 22.96 28.06
CA LEU A 136 8.89 24.27 27.44
C LEU A 136 7.44 24.76 27.50
N LEU A 137 6.49 23.86 27.24
CA LEU A 137 5.06 24.13 27.27
C LEU A 137 4.58 24.45 28.68
N ARG A 138 5.06 23.76 29.72
CA ARG A 138 4.80 24.10 31.14
C ARG A 138 5.12 25.56 31.44
N ARG A 139 6.29 26.04 30.98
CA ARG A 139 6.74 27.42 31.19
C ARG A 139 5.91 28.45 30.39
N TYR A 140 5.42 28.06 29.23
CA TYR A 140 4.71 28.95 28.30
C TYR A 140 3.23 28.58 28.09
N ALA A 141 2.64 27.83 29.03
CA ALA A 141 1.31 27.23 28.90
C ALA A 141 0.23 28.28 28.60
N ASN A 142 0.33 29.44 29.27
CA ASN A 142 -0.60 30.55 29.11
C ASN A 142 -0.63 31.11 27.68
N LEU A 143 0.46 30.98 26.91
CA LEU A 143 0.53 31.46 25.52
C LEU A 143 -0.26 30.57 24.55
N VAL A 144 -0.61 29.35 24.96
CA VAL A 144 -1.43 28.42 24.17
C VAL A 144 -2.79 28.14 24.80
N GLY A 145 -3.16 28.88 25.85
CA GLY A 145 -4.45 28.74 26.54
C GLY A 145 -4.54 27.50 27.43
N LEU A 146 -3.41 27.09 28.03
CA LEU A 146 -3.30 26.04 29.05
C LEU A 146 -2.76 26.64 30.35
N GLU A 147 -2.95 25.93 31.46
CA GLU A 147 -2.30 26.22 32.74
C GLU A 147 -1.11 25.28 32.96
N PRO A 148 -0.07 25.68 33.72
CA PRO A 148 1.14 24.88 33.91
C PRO A 148 0.90 23.46 34.45
N GLY A 149 -0.18 23.17 35.18
CA GLY A 149 -0.51 21.84 35.72
C GLY A 149 -1.35 20.94 34.81
N TYR A 150 -1.21 21.04 33.47
CA TYR A 150 -1.98 20.22 32.53
C TYR A 150 -1.69 18.70 32.62
N SER A 151 -2.70 17.86 32.36
CA SER A 151 -2.50 16.40 32.22
C SER A 151 -1.97 16.02 30.83
N ILE A 152 -1.12 14.99 30.75
CA ILE A 152 -0.72 14.37 29.47
C ILE A 152 -1.53 13.08 29.27
N TYR A 153 -2.39 13.05 28.27
CA TYR A 153 -3.27 11.90 28.02
C TYR A 153 -2.56 10.78 27.27
N ASP A 154 -2.71 9.55 27.77
CA ASP A 154 -2.30 8.35 27.04
C ASP A 154 -3.26 8.04 25.87
N THR A 155 -2.99 6.98 25.10
CA THR A 155 -3.85 6.58 23.96
C THR A 155 -5.26 6.17 24.40
N GLY A 156 -5.42 5.58 25.58
CA GLY A 156 -6.71 5.21 26.15
C GLY A 156 -7.52 6.44 26.55
N ASP A 157 -6.91 7.37 27.27
CA ASP A 157 -7.55 8.60 27.75
C ASP A 157 -7.94 9.52 26.60
N SER A 158 -7.03 9.69 25.63
CA SER A 158 -7.30 10.43 24.39
C SER A 158 -8.48 9.84 23.60
N ASN A 159 -8.56 8.51 23.48
CA ASN A 159 -9.69 7.84 22.82
C ASN A 159 -11.01 8.01 23.57
N GLN A 160 -10.99 8.07 24.91
CA GLN A 160 -12.21 8.31 25.68
C GLN A 160 -12.68 9.76 25.56
N ALA A 161 -11.77 10.73 25.60
CA ALA A 161 -12.09 12.13 25.31
C ALA A 161 -12.65 12.31 23.89
N LEU A 162 -12.10 11.61 22.90
CA LEU A 162 -12.62 11.60 21.53
C LEU A 162 -14.02 10.97 21.43
N LYS A 163 -14.27 9.85 22.11
CA LYS A 163 -15.62 9.24 22.21
C LYS A 163 -16.64 10.20 22.79
N ARG A 164 -16.23 11.01 23.77
CA ARG A 164 -17.08 12.07 24.34
C ARG A 164 -17.37 13.17 23.32
N ALA A 165 -16.36 13.65 22.59
CA ALA A 165 -16.55 14.64 21.53
C ALA A 165 -17.57 14.16 20.49
N MET A 166 -17.46 12.88 20.07
CA MET A 166 -18.43 12.26 19.16
C MET A 166 -19.83 12.21 19.77
N PHE A 167 -19.96 11.85 21.05
CA PHE A 167 -21.24 11.79 21.75
C PHE A 167 -21.92 13.16 21.84
N GLU A 168 -21.18 14.22 22.19
CA GLU A 168 -21.71 15.59 22.29
C GLU A 168 -22.22 16.11 20.95
N LEU A 169 -21.58 15.72 19.84
CA LEU A 169 -22.00 16.04 18.46
C LEU A 169 -23.05 15.07 17.89
N GLN A 170 -23.54 14.12 18.70
CA GLN A 170 -24.50 13.09 18.28
C GLN A 170 -24.02 12.20 17.12
N ILE A 171 -22.70 12.01 17.01
CA ILE A 171 -22.06 11.15 16.00
C ILE A 171 -21.97 9.73 16.56
N SER A 172 -22.67 8.78 15.92
CA SER A 172 -22.67 7.39 16.38
C SER A 172 -21.37 6.66 15.99
N PRO A 173 -20.75 5.89 16.92
CA PRO A 173 -19.58 5.04 16.64
C PRO A 173 -19.80 3.96 15.57
N THR A 174 -21.05 3.72 15.15
CA THR A 174 -21.37 2.78 14.07
C THR A 174 -21.04 3.32 12.67
N HIS A 175 -20.95 4.65 12.51
CA HIS A 175 -20.60 5.30 11.24
C HIS A 175 -19.09 5.38 11.05
N ILE A 176 -18.35 5.70 12.12
CA ILE A 176 -16.89 5.75 12.12
C ILE A 176 -16.33 5.36 13.49
N SER A 177 -15.25 4.58 13.51
CA SER A 177 -14.64 4.15 14.77
C SER A 177 -13.77 5.27 15.37
N PRO A 178 -13.74 5.43 16.71
CA PRO A 178 -12.88 6.40 17.39
C PRO A 178 -11.40 6.24 17.03
N GLU A 179 -10.92 5.01 16.86
CA GLU A 179 -9.51 4.73 16.56
C GLU A 179 -9.10 5.28 15.18
N ARG A 180 -10.04 5.27 14.22
CA ARG A 180 -9.81 5.85 12.89
C ARG A 180 -9.75 7.37 12.95
N LEU A 181 -10.62 8.01 13.74
CA LEU A 181 -10.59 9.46 13.96
C LEU A 181 -9.33 9.88 14.73
N ALA A 182 -8.91 9.12 15.75
CA ALA A 182 -7.68 9.37 16.50
C ALA A 182 -6.44 9.31 15.59
N SER A 183 -6.38 8.34 14.68
CA SER A 183 -5.29 8.24 13.69
C SER A 183 -5.24 9.45 12.75
N GLU A 184 -6.41 9.96 12.34
CA GLU A 184 -6.51 11.15 11.49
C GLU A 184 -6.16 12.46 12.24
N ILE A 185 -6.50 12.55 13.54
CA ILE A 185 -6.07 13.65 14.42
C ILE A 185 -4.56 13.63 14.59
N SER A 186 -4.00 12.47 14.92
CA SER A 186 -2.56 12.31 15.10
C SER A 186 -1.80 12.66 13.82
N TRP A 187 -2.30 12.22 12.65
CA TRP A 187 -1.76 12.65 11.36
C TRP A 187 -1.83 14.17 11.18
N ALA A 188 -2.97 14.80 11.49
CA ALA A 188 -3.13 16.25 11.37
C ALA A 188 -2.14 17.02 12.26
N LYS A 189 -2.03 16.64 13.55
CA LYS A 189 -1.11 17.26 14.52
C LYS A 189 0.34 17.08 14.10
N ASN A 190 0.74 15.88 13.68
CA ASN A 190 2.10 15.60 13.19
C ASN A 190 2.45 16.34 11.89
N ASN A 191 1.44 16.81 11.13
CA ASN A 191 1.61 17.66 9.95
C ASN A 191 1.36 19.16 10.24
N LEU A 192 1.37 19.56 11.52
CA LEU A 192 1.18 20.95 11.97
C LEU A 192 -0.18 21.57 11.60
N ILE A 193 -1.21 20.74 11.46
CA ILE A 193 -2.58 21.14 11.16
C ILE A 193 -3.37 21.20 12.47
N THR A 194 -3.66 22.41 12.94
CA THR A 194 -4.50 22.67 14.11
C THR A 194 -5.98 22.44 13.81
N ALA A 195 -6.80 22.25 14.85
CA ALA A 195 -8.23 21.97 14.69
C ALA A 195 -9.00 23.06 13.94
N ASP A 196 -8.61 24.33 14.08
CA ASP A 196 -9.19 25.47 13.36
C ASP A 196 -8.77 25.53 11.87
N LYS A 197 -7.60 24.98 11.54
CA LYS A 197 -7.06 24.95 10.17
C LYS A 197 -7.36 23.64 9.44
N TYR A 198 -7.92 22.65 10.13
CA TYR A 198 -8.19 21.34 9.56
C TYR A 198 -9.26 21.43 8.46
N GLN A 199 -8.90 20.95 7.27
CA GLN A 199 -9.83 20.78 6.17
C GLN A 199 -9.87 19.31 5.74
N PRO A 200 -11.07 18.75 5.51
CA PRO A 200 -11.20 17.37 5.06
C PRO A 200 -10.59 17.22 3.66
N ARG A 201 -9.84 16.13 3.46
CA ARG A 201 -9.32 15.77 2.13
C ARG A 201 -10.45 15.30 1.24
N ARG A 202 -10.37 15.62 -0.05
CA ARG A 202 -11.41 15.25 -1.03
C ARG A 202 -11.65 13.73 -1.04
N GLY A 203 -12.89 13.32 -0.74
CA GLY A 203 -13.30 11.92 -0.66
C GLY A 203 -13.03 11.21 0.67
N SER A 204 -12.54 11.91 1.71
CA SER A 204 -12.33 11.36 3.05
C SER A 204 -13.56 11.56 3.94
N GLU A 205 -14.48 10.59 3.99
CA GLU A 205 -15.64 10.63 4.92
C GLU A 205 -15.19 10.74 6.39
N ALA A 206 -14.05 10.12 6.74
CA ALA A 206 -13.44 10.29 8.06
C ALA A 206 -12.99 11.73 8.32
N GLY A 207 -12.43 12.39 7.31
CA GLY A 207 -12.01 13.78 7.40
C GLY A 207 -13.21 14.73 7.50
N GLU A 208 -14.29 14.49 6.77
CA GLU A 208 -15.50 15.31 6.83
C GLU A 208 -16.14 15.29 8.22
N ILE A 209 -16.21 14.10 8.84
CA ILE A 209 -16.66 13.95 10.22
C ILE A 209 -15.65 14.62 11.17
N LEU A 210 -14.35 14.40 10.93
CA LEU A 210 -13.31 14.95 11.78
C LEU A 210 -13.30 16.49 11.79
N ALA A 211 -13.69 17.16 10.70
CA ALA A 211 -13.78 18.62 10.67
C ALA A 211 -14.73 19.20 11.74
N GLY A 212 -15.79 18.46 12.11
CA GLY A 212 -16.66 18.80 13.23
C GLY A 212 -16.15 18.28 14.58
N VAL A 213 -15.60 17.07 14.61
CA VAL A 213 -15.16 16.39 15.86
C VAL A 213 -13.87 16.98 16.42
N TYR A 214 -12.90 17.34 15.58
CA TYR A 214 -11.58 17.78 16.02
C TYR A 214 -11.62 19.06 16.86
N PRO A 215 -12.38 20.12 16.48
CA PRO A 215 -12.55 21.28 17.35
C PRO A 215 -13.20 20.94 18.70
N ALA A 216 -14.22 20.07 18.71
CA ALA A 216 -14.88 19.65 19.95
C ALA A 216 -13.93 18.82 20.85
N TYR A 217 -13.13 17.94 20.25
CA TYR A 217 -12.10 17.17 20.95
C TYR A 217 -11.05 18.09 21.59
N GLN A 218 -10.49 19.04 20.84
CA GLN A 218 -9.53 20.00 21.41
C GLN A 218 -10.16 20.87 22.49
N GLN A 219 -11.43 21.26 22.37
CA GLN A 219 -12.13 22.00 23.44
C GLN A 219 -12.31 21.16 24.71
N ILE A 220 -12.55 19.86 24.59
CA ILE A 220 -12.63 18.95 25.73
C ILE A 220 -11.27 18.86 26.42
N LEU A 221 -10.19 18.66 25.66
CA LEU A 221 -8.82 18.65 26.20
C LEU A 221 -8.50 19.97 26.91
N GLN A 222 -8.79 21.11 26.27
CA GLN A 222 -8.51 22.43 26.85
C GLN A 222 -9.28 22.67 28.16
N ARG A 223 -10.57 22.28 28.24
CA ARG A 223 -11.37 22.40 29.47
C ARG A 223 -10.88 21.47 30.58
N ALA A 224 -10.36 20.30 30.22
CA ALA A 224 -9.74 19.38 31.17
C ALA A 224 -8.33 19.83 31.59
N ASN A 225 -7.85 20.97 31.07
CA ASN A 225 -6.45 21.39 31.13
C ASN A 225 -5.55 20.20 30.79
N ALA A 226 -5.73 19.61 29.61
CA ALA A 226 -5.03 18.41 29.18
C ALA A 226 -4.51 18.57 27.76
N VAL A 227 -3.46 17.81 27.44
CA VAL A 227 -2.89 17.67 26.10
C VAL A 227 -2.72 16.19 25.78
N ASP A 228 -2.84 15.81 24.52
CA ASP A 228 -2.36 14.50 24.09
C ASP A 228 -0.86 14.56 23.71
N PHE A 229 -0.31 13.40 23.36
CA PHE A 229 1.12 13.28 23.05
C PHE A 229 1.55 14.14 21.85
N ASP A 230 0.70 14.28 20.83
CA ASP A 230 1.02 15.05 19.61
C ASP A 230 0.87 16.56 19.84
N ASP A 231 0.00 16.98 20.77
CA ASP A 231 -0.16 18.38 21.18
C ASP A 231 1.12 18.97 21.78
N LEU A 232 1.93 18.16 22.49
CA LEU A 232 3.22 18.58 23.02
C LEU A 232 4.12 19.16 21.91
N LEU A 233 4.16 18.49 20.75
CA LEU A 233 4.95 18.94 19.60
C LEU A 233 4.24 20.08 18.84
N LEU A 234 2.94 19.92 18.57
CA LEU A 234 2.17 20.88 17.78
C LEU A 234 2.18 22.27 18.42
N HIS A 235 1.90 22.37 19.73
CA HIS A 235 1.84 23.64 20.43
C HIS A 235 3.19 24.35 20.41
N VAL A 236 4.29 23.63 20.68
CA VAL A 236 5.63 24.22 20.67
C VAL A 236 6.04 24.64 19.26
N ALA A 237 5.79 23.82 18.24
CA ALA A 237 6.11 24.16 16.86
C ALA A 237 5.34 25.40 16.37
N VAL A 238 4.06 25.52 16.70
CA VAL A 238 3.22 26.69 16.38
C VAL A 238 3.72 27.92 17.15
N LEU A 239 4.01 27.78 18.44
CA LEU A 239 4.51 28.86 19.29
C LEU A 239 5.83 29.44 18.76
N LEU A 240 6.79 28.59 18.39
CA LEU A 240 8.06 29.02 17.81
C LEU A 240 7.90 29.67 16.43
N ARG A 241 6.90 29.25 15.65
CA ARG A 241 6.61 29.83 14.32
C ARG A 241 5.96 31.20 14.41
N GLU A 242 5.05 31.38 15.37
CA GLU A 242 4.17 32.56 15.45
C GLU A 242 4.68 33.63 16.44
N ASN A 243 5.56 33.27 17.38
CA ASN A 243 6.16 34.20 18.35
C ASN A 243 7.67 34.36 18.11
N GLU A 244 8.02 35.26 17.18
CA GLU A 244 9.42 35.55 16.83
C GLU A 244 10.29 35.97 18.03
N PRO A 245 9.86 36.85 18.95
CA PRO A 245 10.66 37.20 20.12
C PRO A 245 11.02 36.00 20.99
N LEU A 246 10.06 35.13 21.30
CA LEU A 246 10.30 33.91 22.07
C LEU A 246 11.21 32.94 21.31
N ARG A 247 10.98 32.77 20.01
CA ARG A 247 11.85 31.96 19.15
C ARG A 247 13.29 32.47 19.18
N ALA A 248 13.50 33.78 19.04
CA ALA A 248 14.82 34.39 19.08
C ALA A 248 15.50 34.24 20.46
N GLU A 249 14.76 34.39 21.56
CA GLU A 249 15.25 34.11 22.92
C GLU A 249 15.73 32.66 23.05
N LEU A 250 14.95 31.70 22.53
CA LEU A 250 15.28 30.28 22.62
C LEU A 250 16.40 29.87 21.67
N ASP A 251 16.50 30.48 20.49
CA ASP A 251 17.59 30.29 19.50
C ASP A 251 18.93 30.86 20.03
N GLU A 252 18.89 31.98 20.77
CA GLU A 252 20.06 32.51 21.47
C GLU A 252 20.43 31.64 22.68
N ARG A 253 19.44 31.16 23.43
CA ARG A 253 19.64 30.27 24.58
C ARG A 253 20.16 28.90 24.18
N TYR A 254 19.70 28.32 23.08
CA TYR A 254 20.10 27.00 22.58
C TYR A 254 20.93 27.15 21.32
N ARG A 255 22.00 27.94 21.42
CA ARG A 255 22.87 28.30 20.29
C ARG A 255 23.41 27.11 19.50
N TYR A 256 23.62 25.96 20.15
CA TYR A 256 24.05 24.72 19.50
C TYR A 256 23.01 23.63 19.70
N VAL A 257 22.37 23.20 18.62
CA VAL A 257 21.33 22.16 18.64
C VAL A 257 21.88 20.89 18.01
N LEU A 258 21.81 19.79 18.73
CA LEU A 258 22.23 18.47 18.30
C LEU A 258 21.00 17.57 18.26
N VAL A 259 20.80 16.86 17.16
CA VAL A 259 19.68 15.91 17.02
C VAL A 259 20.22 14.55 16.60
N ASP A 260 20.07 13.55 17.46
CA ASP A 260 20.36 12.15 17.15
C ASP A 260 19.13 11.44 16.58
N GLU A 261 19.35 10.35 15.84
CA GLU A 261 18.32 9.57 15.15
C GLU A 261 17.42 10.42 14.21
N TYR A 262 18.04 11.38 13.51
CA TYR A 262 17.33 12.41 12.74
C TYR A 262 16.42 11.87 11.62
N GLN A 263 16.70 10.67 11.10
CA GLN A 263 15.87 10.02 10.08
C GLN A 263 14.44 9.70 10.55
N ASP A 264 14.21 9.61 11.87
CA ASP A 264 12.88 9.30 12.43
C ASP A 264 12.13 10.55 12.89
N THR A 265 12.59 11.74 12.50
CA THR A 265 11.87 12.97 12.81
C THR A 265 10.61 13.13 11.96
N ASN A 266 9.51 13.54 12.58
CA ASN A 266 8.31 14.01 11.88
C ASN A 266 8.41 15.50 11.51
N LEU A 267 7.39 16.05 10.82
CA LEU A 267 7.40 17.45 10.39
C LEU A 267 7.41 18.42 11.58
N ALA A 268 6.72 18.12 12.67
CA ALA A 268 6.69 18.96 13.87
C ALA A 268 8.07 19.04 14.56
N GLN A 269 8.73 17.89 14.73
CA GLN A 269 10.09 17.82 15.30
C GLN A 269 11.11 18.54 14.41
N TYR A 270 11.03 18.32 13.09
CA TYR A 270 11.84 19.07 12.12
C TYR A 270 11.62 20.58 12.27
N ALA A 271 10.37 21.04 12.34
CA ALA A 271 10.05 22.46 12.45
C ALA A 271 10.59 23.07 13.74
N ILE A 272 10.55 22.34 14.86
CA ILE A 272 11.12 22.78 16.14
C ILE A 272 12.65 22.90 16.03
N ALA A 273 13.33 21.85 15.55
CA ALA A 273 14.79 21.86 15.39
C ALA A 273 15.24 22.99 14.45
N ARG A 274 14.50 23.23 13.36
CA ARG A 274 14.75 24.33 12.43
C ARG A 274 14.53 25.69 13.07
N ALA A 275 13.43 25.88 13.81
CA ALA A 275 13.11 27.17 14.42
C ALA A 275 14.12 27.61 15.48
N LEU A 276 14.76 26.65 16.15
CA LEU A 276 15.84 26.83 17.13
C LEU A 276 17.24 26.96 16.50
N SER A 277 17.34 27.11 15.16
CA SER A 277 18.62 27.21 14.45
C SER A 277 18.56 28.18 13.26
N ILE A 278 17.78 29.27 13.38
CA ILE A 278 17.63 30.28 12.30
C ILE A 278 18.66 31.39 12.46
N ASN A 279 18.72 32.02 13.63
CA ASN A 279 19.65 33.10 13.94
C ASN A 279 21.04 32.55 14.23
N CYS A 280 21.09 31.37 14.86
CA CYS A 280 22.31 30.62 15.16
C CYS A 280 22.27 29.28 14.39
N PRO A 281 22.75 29.22 13.13
CA PRO A 281 22.59 28.03 12.28
C PRO A 281 23.53 26.86 12.64
N ASN A 282 23.73 26.59 13.92
CA ASN A 282 24.60 25.52 14.44
C ASN A 282 23.79 24.26 14.76
N LEU A 283 23.04 23.78 13.76
CA LEU A 283 22.30 22.52 13.84
C LEU A 283 23.20 21.36 13.39
N ALA A 284 23.51 20.44 14.29
CA ALA A 284 24.20 19.20 13.99
C ALA A 284 23.22 18.02 14.08
N VAL A 285 22.96 17.36 12.95
CA VAL A 285 22.07 16.20 12.90
C VAL A 285 22.88 14.92 12.66
N THR A 286 22.57 13.87 13.39
CA THR A 286 23.16 12.54 13.25
C THR A 286 22.05 11.54 12.91
N GLY A 287 22.30 10.67 11.94
CA GLY A 287 21.31 9.66 11.61
C GLY A 287 21.74 8.71 10.51
N ASP A 288 20.85 7.76 10.23
CA ASP A 288 21.00 6.77 9.18
C ASP A 288 19.68 6.58 8.42
N PRO A 289 19.58 7.02 7.15
CA PRO A 289 18.39 6.80 6.33
C PRO A 289 17.99 5.31 6.20
N ASP A 290 18.96 4.39 6.31
CA ASP A 290 18.72 2.95 6.25
C ASP A 290 18.14 2.40 7.57
N GLN A 291 18.10 3.20 8.65
CA GLN A 291 17.51 2.84 9.97
C GLN A 291 16.21 3.60 10.28
N SER A 292 15.58 4.22 9.29
CA SER A 292 14.27 4.86 9.43
C SER A 292 13.15 3.81 9.49
N ILE A 293 12.51 3.68 10.66
CA ILE A 293 11.53 2.62 10.94
C ILE A 293 10.27 3.10 11.68
N TYR A 294 10.10 4.42 11.83
CA TYR A 294 8.92 5.02 12.48
C TYR A 294 8.03 5.81 11.51
N GLY A 295 7.98 5.45 10.23
CA GLY A 295 7.14 6.11 9.23
C GLY A 295 5.66 6.08 9.61
N TRP A 296 5.21 4.99 10.24
CA TRP A 296 3.86 4.85 10.80
C TRP A 296 3.54 5.81 11.97
N ARG A 297 4.56 6.39 12.64
CA ARG A 297 4.40 7.48 13.63
C ARG A 297 4.54 8.87 13.01
N GLY A 298 4.57 8.96 11.67
CA GLY A 298 4.70 10.22 10.94
C GLY A 298 6.14 10.66 10.70
N ALA A 299 7.14 9.81 10.96
CA ALA A 299 8.52 10.12 10.58
C ALA A 299 8.64 10.33 9.06
N ASN A 300 9.36 11.38 8.66
CA ASN A 300 9.57 11.69 7.25
C ASN A 300 11.04 11.48 6.89
N LEU A 301 11.33 10.36 6.23
CA LEU A 301 12.66 10.03 5.73
C LEU A 301 13.28 11.15 4.87
N SER A 302 12.45 11.97 4.20
CA SER A 302 12.91 13.09 3.38
C SER A 302 13.68 14.12 4.20
N ASN A 303 13.39 14.29 5.50
CA ASN A 303 14.07 15.25 6.37
C ASN A 303 15.60 15.05 6.38
N ILE A 304 16.06 13.80 6.47
CA ILE A 304 17.50 13.47 6.45
C ILE A 304 18.06 13.38 5.02
N LEU A 305 17.24 12.97 4.05
CA LEU A 305 17.68 12.85 2.65
C LEU A 305 17.89 14.21 1.98
N GLU A 306 17.09 15.21 2.36
CA GLU A 306 17.04 16.55 1.76
C GLU A 306 17.74 17.61 2.62
N PHE A 307 18.42 17.23 3.71
CA PHE A 307 19.04 18.17 4.64
C PHE A 307 20.02 19.15 3.97
N GLU A 308 20.79 18.70 2.97
CA GLU A 308 21.69 19.60 2.21
C GLU A 308 20.94 20.66 1.39
N SER A 309 19.66 20.43 1.06
CA SER A 309 18.82 21.42 0.39
C SER A 309 18.36 22.52 1.35
N ASP A 310 18.14 22.18 2.62
CA ASP A 310 17.71 23.11 3.67
C ASP A 310 18.87 23.91 4.28
N TYR A 311 20.07 23.34 4.24
CA TYR A 311 21.31 23.92 4.74
C TYR A 311 22.40 23.85 3.65
N PRO A 312 22.44 24.82 2.71
CA PRO A 312 23.41 24.78 1.60
C PRO A 312 24.88 24.84 2.03
N GLU A 313 25.16 25.37 3.22
CA GLU A 313 26.51 25.45 3.81
C GLU A 313 26.84 24.24 4.71
N VAL A 314 26.07 23.14 4.63
CA VAL A 314 26.26 21.97 5.49
C VAL A 314 27.56 21.24 5.18
N THR A 315 28.28 20.88 6.25
CA THR A 315 29.35 19.87 6.17
C THR A 315 28.73 18.48 6.32
N VAL A 316 29.03 17.57 5.40
CA VAL A 316 28.54 16.17 5.44
C VAL A 316 29.68 15.24 5.80
N VAL A 317 29.52 14.47 6.88
CA VAL A 317 30.52 13.49 7.34
C VAL A 317 29.93 12.08 7.31
N PHE A 318 30.63 11.14 6.67
CA PHE A 318 30.22 9.74 6.59
C PHE A 318 30.97 8.87 7.60
N LEU A 319 30.22 8.16 8.45
CA LEU A 319 30.76 7.16 9.38
C LEU A 319 30.46 5.75 8.87
N GLU A 320 31.36 5.22 8.04
CA GLU A 320 31.21 3.93 7.33
C GLU A 320 31.77 2.72 8.09
N GLN A 321 32.67 2.95 9.06
CA GLN A 321 33.28 1.88 9.86
C GLN A 321 32.33 1.42 10.97
N ASN A 322 31.97 0.15 10.97
CA ASN A 322 31.21 -0.56 11.98
C ASN A 322 32.16 -1.26 12.97
N TYR A 323 31.90 -1.10 14.26
CA TYR A 323 32.68 -1.69 15.35
C TYR A 323 31.93 -2.79 16.11
N ARG A 324 30.71 -3.10 15.68
CA ARG A 324 29.78 -3.95 16.42
C ARG A 324 29.74 -5.38 15.89
N SER A 325 29.51 -5.51 14.58
CA SER A 325 29.11 -6.77 13.95
C SER A 325 30.28 -7.43 13.23
N SER A 326 30.26 -8.75 13.15
CA SER A 326 31.16 -9.54 12.30
C SER A 326 30.95 -9.25 10.80
N LYS A 327 31.91 -9.64 9.95
CA LYS A 327 31.80 -9.43 8.50
C LYS A 327 30.63 -10.20 7.89
N ALA A 328 30.34 -11.42 8.34
CA ALA A 328 29.22 -12.22 7.84
C ALA A 328 27.86 -11.53 8.07
N ILE A 329 27.65 -10.98 9.28
CA ILE A 329 26.42 -10.25 9.63
C ILE A 329 26.32 -8.97 8.81
N LEU A 330 27.41 -8.21 8.70
CA LEU A 330 27.40 -6.92 8.01
C LEU A 330 27.19 -7.08 6.50
N ARG A 331 27.73 -8.14 5.89
CA ARG A 331 27.50 -8.50 4.48
C ARG A 331 26.03 -8.86 4.24
N THR A 332 25.45 -9.68 5.12
CA THR A 332 24.01 -10.03 5.08
C THR A 332 23.14 -8.78 5.16
N ALA A 333 23.43 -7.86 6.10
CA ALA A 333 22.72 -6.59 6.22
C ALA A 333 22.88 -5.70 4.98
N SER A 334 24.10 -5.61 4.45
CA SER A 334 24.43 -4.78 3.29
C SER A 334 23.70 -5.26 2.03
N GLN A 335 23.62 -6.57 1.80
CA GLN A 335 22.91 -7.10 0.64
C GLN A 335 21.40 -6.86 0.74
N LEU A 336 20.80 -7.09 1.92
CA LEU A 336 19.39 -6.81 2.14
C LEU A 336 19.06 -5.36 1.80
N ILE A 337 19.78 -4.40 2.39
CA ILE A 337 19.43 -2.98 2.29
C ILE A 337 19.65 -2.39 0.88
N GLN A 338 20.45 -3.04 0.03
CA GLN A 338 20.66 -2.62 -1.36
C GLN A 338 19.40 -2.70 -2.22
N HIS A 339 18.40 -3.48 -1.80
CA HIS A 339 17.11 -3.57 -2.48
C HIS A 339 16.22 -2.32 -2.26
N ASN A 340 16.55 -1.44 -1.31
CA ASN A 340 15.86 -0.15 -1.12
C ASN A 340 16.38 0.91 -2.10
N ARG A 341 15.45 1.69 -2.69
CA ARG A 341 15.78 2.76 -3.64
C ARG A 341 15.97 4.11 -2.95
N LYS A 342 15.14 4.46 -1.96
CA LYS A 342 15.23 5.74 -1.24
C LYS A 342 16.28 5.66 -0.13
N ARG A 343 17.55 5.81 -0.50
CA ARG A 343 18.70 5.81 0.43
C ARG A 343 19.85 6.69 -0.05
N LYS A 344 20.73 7.08 0.87
CA LYS A 344 22.05 7.63 0.53
C LYS A 344 23.05 6.46 0.47
N PRO A 345 23.73 6.24 -0.68
CA PRO A 345 24.73 5.19 -0.79
C PRO A 345 25.84 5.40 0.24
N LYS A 346 26.11 4.37 1.03
CA LYS A 346 27.24 4.32 1.98
C LYS A 346 27.78 2.91 2.06
N ARG A 347 29.07 2.79 2.38
CA ARG A 347 29.73 1.51 2.64
C ARG A 347 29.56 1.14 4.10
N LEU A 348 29.47 -0.17 4.36
CA LEU A 348 29.48 -0.74 5.71
C LEU A 348 30.74 -1.59 5.82
N LEU A 349 31.77 -1.06 6.48
CA LEU A 349 33.09 -1.69 6.63
C LEU A 349 33.27 -2.16 8.07
N THR A 350 34.01 -3.25 8.30
CA THR A 350 34.37 -3.69 9.65
C THR A 350 35.72 -4.38 9.64
N ASP A 351 36.52 -4.12 10.68
CA ASP A 351 37.79 -4.80 10.94
C ASP A 351 37.62 -6.05 11.81
N ASN A 352 36.39 -6.32 12.29
CA ASN A 352 36.08 -7.54 13.03
C ASN A 352 36.36 -8.79 12.18
N ASP A 353 36.53 -9.91 12.87
CA ASP A 353 36.70 -11.22 12.23
C ASP A 353 35.46 -11.61 11.39
N GLU A 354 35.63 -12.63 10.54
CA GLU A 354 34.55 -13.10 9.66
C GLU A 354 33.29 -13.49 10.46
N GLY A 355 33.50 -14.07 11.65
CA GLY A 355 32.44 -14.57 12.53
C GLY A 355 31.84 -15.88 12.05
N ARG A 356 30.81 -16.37 12.75
CA ARG A 356 30.00 -17.51 12.26
C ARG A 356 29.09 -17.04 11.12
N PRO A 357 28.83 -17.90 10.11
CA PRO A 357 27.81 -17.63 9.11
C PRO A 357 26.44 -17.36 9.76
N VAL A 358 25.63 -16.52 9.13
CA VAL A 358 24.23 -16.31 9.55
C VAL A 358 23.45 -17.59 9.27
N ALA A 359 22.70 -18.08 10.26
CA ALA A 359 21.96 -19.34 10.13
C ALA A 359 20.46 -19.09 9.94
N LEU A 360 19.84 -19.80 8.98
CA LEU A 360 18.40 -19.77 8.70
C LEU A 360 17.76 -21.13 9.02
N PHE A 361 16.81 -21.11 9.95
CA PHE A 361 16.07 -22.28 10.43
C PHE A 361 14.65 -22.32 9.87
N ALA A 362 14.27 -23.48 9.33
CA ALA A 362 12.90 -23.81 8.98
C ALA A 362 12.31 -24.80 9.99
N PHE A 363 11.24 -24.41 10.69
CA PHE A 363 10.58 -25.27 11.67
C PHE A 363 9.21 -25.74 11.17
N GLY A 364 8.80 -26.94 11.57
CA GLY A 364 7.45 -27.45 11.25
C GLY A 364 6.33 -26.60 11.86
N THR A 365 6.51 -26.08 13.08
CA THR A 365 5.50 -25.27 13.78
C THR A 365 6.10 -24.16 14.64
N HIS A 366 5.33 -23.11 14.91
CA HIS A 366 5.73 -22.02 15.83
C HIS A 366 6.09 -22.48 17.25
N ARG A 367 5.50 -23.57 17.76
CA ARG A 367 5.87 -24.12 19.08
C ARG A 367 7.25 -24.76 19.06
N ARG A 368 7.59 -25.45 17.97
CA ARG A 368 8.93 -26.02 17.79
C ARG A 368 9.98 -24.95 17.62
N GLU A 369 9.68 -23.89 16.86
CA GLU A 369 10.54 -22.70 16.77
C GLU A 369 10.87 -22.16 18.18
N ALA A 370 9.86 -21.95 19.04
CA ALA A 370 10.07 -21.46 20.39
C ALA A 370 10.88 -22.43 21.28
N VAL A 371 10.56 -23.73 21.27
CA VAL A 371 11.27 -24.74 22.07
C VAL A 371 12.71 -24.92 21.61
N ALA A 372 12.96 -24.96 20.30
CA ALA A 372 14.30 -25.11 19.75
C ALA A 372 15.20 -23.92 20.11
N ILE A 373 14.67 -22.69 20.00
CA ILE A 373 15.40 -21.48 20.41
C ILE A 373 15.68 -21.51 21.92
N ALA A 374 14.70 -21.84 22.75
CA ALA A 374 14.87 -21.93 24.20
C ALA A 374 15.91 -22.98 24.61
N ASN A 375 15.87 -24.18 23.99
CA ASN A 375 16.83 -25.24 24.25
C ASN A 375 18.24 -24.83 23.85
N ARG A 376 18.42 -24.21 22.68
CA ARG A 376 19.75 -23.76 22.24
C ARG A 376 20.34 -22.71 23.18
N ILE A 377 19.53 -21.76 23.64
CA ILE A 377 19.97 -20.78 24.65
C ILE A 377 20.34 -21.50 25.95
N ALA A 378 19.51 -22.43 26.43
CA ALA A 378 19.78 -23.18 27.65
C ALA A 378 21.05 -24.03 27.56
N GLU A 379 21.32 -24.65 26.41
CA GLU A 379 22.52 -25.45 26.14
C GLU A 379 23.79 -24.60 26.16
N GLU A 380 23.81 -23.44 25.49
CA GLU A 380 24.96 -22.53 25.49
C GLU A 380 25.24 -21.93 26.88
N VAL A 381 24.18 -21.64 27.65
CA VAL A 381 24.30 -21.18 29.04
C VAL A 381 24.79 -22.30 29.94
N ALA A 382 24.25 -23.52 29.82
CA ALA A 382 24.67 -24.67 30.62
C ALA A 382 26.10 -25.12 30.31
N ALA A 383 26.53 -24.98 29.06
CA ALA A 383 27.92 -25.22 28.65
C ALA A 383 28.90 -24.14 29.16
N GLY A 384 28.39 -23.02 29.70
CA GLY A 384 29.19 -21.91 30.18
C GLY A 384 29.81 -21.05 29.07
N ASN A 385 29.33 -21.21 27.83
CA ASN A 385 29.83 -20.46 26.69
C ASN A 385 29.31 -19.01 26.67
N ARG A 386 28.09 -18.78 27.19
CA ARG A 386 27.39 -17.49 27.20
C ARG A 386 26.56 -17.31 28.46
N ARG A 387 26.16 -16.07 28.75
CA ARG A 387 25.22 -15.74 29.83
C ARG A 387 23.83 -15.48 29.27
N PRO A 388 22.75 -15.67 30.06
CA PRO A 388 21.39 -15.34 29.63
C PRO A 388 21.24 -13.93 29.01
N ARG A 389 21.90 -12.91 29.57
CA ARG A 389 21.87 -11.54 29.02
C ARG A 389 22.49 -11.35 27.64
N ASP A 390 23.30 -12.30 27.18
CA ASP A 390 23.97 -12.23 25.89
C ASP A 390 23.01 -12.53 24.72
N PHE A 391 21.79 -12.98 25.02
CA PHE A 391 20.79 -13.41 24.04
C PHE A 391 19.61 -12.43 23.95
N ALA A 392 19.22 -12.11 22.71
CA ALA A 392 17.97 -11.42 22.41
C ALA A 392 17.13 -12.16 21.36
N VAL A 393 15.81 -12.11 21.54
CA VAL A 393 14.82 -12.64 20.59
C VAL A 393 13.93 -11.49 20.11
N PHE A 394 14.00 -11.22 18.82
CA PHE A 394 13.25 -10.17 18.14
C PHE A 394 12.07 -10.73 17.36
N TYR A 395 10.93 -10.05 17.49
CA TYR A 395 9.70 -10.37 16.79
C TYR A 395 9.04 -9.10 16.24
N ARG A 396 8.16 -9.24 15.24
CA ARG A 396 7.53 -8.07 14.61
C ARG A 396 6.36 -7.47 15.42
N THR A 397 5.66 -8.26 16.22
CA THR A 397 4.43 -7.83 16.93
C THR A 397 4.36 -8.35 18.37
N ASN A 398 3.89 -7.52 19.32
CA ASN A 398 3.71 -7.87 20.75
C ASN A 398 2.67 -8.97 21.00
N ALA A 399 1.82 -9.29 20.02
CA ALA A 399 0.97 -10.48 20.06
C ALA A 399 1.79 -11.79 20.16
N LEU A 400 3.11 -11.70 19.95
CA LEU A 400 4.07 -12.76 20.13
C LEU A 400 4.72 -12.77 21.54
N SER A 401 4.39 -11.83 22.47
CA SER A 401 5.09 -11.67 23.77
C SER A 401 4.33 -11.20 25.06
N ARG A 402 3.19 -10.47 25.04
CA ARG A 402 2.40 -9.92 26.22
C ARG A 402 3.11 -8.81 27.10
N ALA A 403 2.42 -7.73 27.55
CA ALA A 403 2.98 -6.48 28.17
C ALA A 403 2.44 -6.05 29.59
N PHE A 404 3.19 -5.22 30.39
CA PHE A 404 2.97 -4.92 31.85
C PHE A 404 2.18 -3.63 32.22
N TYR A 405 2.57 -2.40 31.82
CA TYR A 405 1.89 -1.14 32.26
C TYR A 405 0.49 -0.91 31.66
N GLN A 406 0.09 -1.73 30.70
CA GLN A 406 -1.27 -1.69 30.14
C GLN A 406 -2.28 -2.51 30.95
N ARG A 407 -1.82 -3.16 32.03
CA ARG A 407 -2.65 -3.93 32.94
C ARG A 407 -3.69 -3.04 33.63
N LYS A 408 -4.87 -3.62 33.87
CA LYS A 408 -6.07 -2.87 34.27
C LYS A 408 -5.90 -2.21 35.64
N GLU A 409 -5.33 -2.95 36.57
CA GLU A 409 -5.09 -2.60 37.96
C GLU A 409 -4.09 -1.45 38.09
N ILE A 410 -2.99 -1.50 37.32
CA ILE A 410 -2.00 -0.42 37.27
C ILE A 410 -2.67 0.88 36.81
N LYS A 411 -3.43 0.83 35.71
CA LYS A 411 -4.14 2.00 35.18
C LYS A 411 -5.23 2.55 36.11
N ASP A 412 -5.91 1.69 36.88
CA ASP A 412 -6.90 2.16 37.85
C ASP A 412 -6.25 2.99 38.95
N VAL A 413 -5.08 2.56 39.43
CA VAL A 413 -4.35 3.26 40.49
C VAL A 413 -3.69 4.54 40.00
N LEU A 414 -3.08 4.53 38.80
CA LEU A 414 -2.55 5.75 38.18
C LEU A 414 -3.64 6.81 37.94
N ALA A 415 -4.88 6.40 37.66
CA ALA A 415 -5.99 7.35 37.52
C ALA A 415 -6.39 8.02 38.84
N TYR A 416 -6.17 7.40 40.01
CA TYR A 416 -6.31 8.12 41.28
C TYR A 416 -5.26 9.21 41.41
N LEU A 417 -3.98 8.87 41.20
CA LEU A 417 -2.88 9.83 41.26
C LEU A 417 -3.09 11.00 40.28
N THR A 418 -3.53 10.70 39.06
CA THR A 418 -3.82 11.70 38.03
C THR A 418 -4.93 12.66 38.45
N LEU A 419 -6.01 12.17 39.08
CA LEU A 419 -7.10 13.03 39.56
C LEU A 419 -6.68 13.91 40.75
N LEU A 420 -5.76 13.42 41.61
CA LEU A 420 -5.21 14.21 42.72
C LEU A 420 -4.35 15.37 42.21
N HIS A 421 -3.54 15.12 41.18
CA HIS A 421 -2.70 16.13 40.55
C HIS A 421 -3.51 17.11 39.69
N ASN A 422 -4.43 16.61 38.85
CA ASN A 422 -5.32 17.41 38.01
C ASN A 422 -6.80 17.08 38.27
N PRO A 423 -7.50 17.84 39.13
CA PRO A 423 -8.93 17.66 39.41
C PRO A 423 -9.86 17.92 38.20
N CYS A 424 -9.34 18.50 37.12
CA CYS A 424 -10.09 18.73 35.88
C CYS A 424 -10.08 17.49 34.95
N ASP A 425 -9.35 16.42 35.31
CA ASP A 425 -9.25 15.22 34.51
C ASP A 425 -10.51 14.33 34.60
N ASP A 426 -11.42 14.54 33.66
CA ASP A 426 -12.67 13.79 33.57
C ASP A 426 -12.46 12.29 33.27
N GLN A 427 -11.36 11.88 32.62
CA GLN A 427 -11.11 10.47 32.28
C GLN A 427 -10.60 9.68 33.49
N ALA A 428 -9.66 10.28 34.22
CA ALA A 428 -9.23 9.77 35.51
C ALA A 428 -10.45 9.54 36.41
N LEU A 429 -11.30 10.57 36.58
CA LEU A 429 -12.52 10.48 37.39
C LEU A 429 -13.46 9.36 36.94
N LEU A 430 -13.78 9.26 35.64
CA LEU A 430 -14.68 8.24 35.10
C LEU A 430 -14.20 6.81 35.36
N ARG A 431 -12.89 6.60 35.33
CA ARG A 431 -12.26 5.30 35.57
C ARG A 431 -12.41 4.85 37.02
N ILE A 432 -12.21 5.76 37.97
CA ILE A 432 -12.07 5.41 39.38
C ILE A 432 -13.32 5.66 40.23
N ILE A 433 -14.28 6.49 39.77
CA ILE A 433 -15.44 6.90 40.57
C ILE A 433 -16.25 5.70 41.12
N ASN A 434 -16.30 4.59 40.39
CA ASN A 434 -16.97 3.36 40.82
C ASN A 434 -16.06 2.12 40.81
N THR A 435 -14.74 2.33 40.92
CA THR A 435 -13.74 1.25 41.00
C THR A 435 -12.87 1.46 42.24
N PRO A 436 -13.01 0.65 43.32
CA PRO A 436 -13.98 -0.45 43.51
C PRO A 436 -15.44 0.02 43.55
N THR A 437 -16.39 -0.93 43.46
CA THR A 437 -17.82 -0.59 43.34
C THR A 437 -18.37 0.19 44.55
N ARG A 438 -18.95 1.37 44.30
CA ARG A 438 -19.48 2.30 45.33
C ARG A 438 -20.99 2.55 45.22
N GLY A 439 -21.67 1.79 44.36
CA GLY A 439 -23.09 2.01 44.06
C GLY A 439 -23.35 3.26 43.20
N ILE A 440 -22.33 3.78 42.52
CA ILE A 440 -22.42 4.90 41.59
C ILE A 440 -22.65 4.31 40.19
N GLY A 441 -23.93 4.13 39.85
CA GLY A 441 -24.33 3.54 38.57
C GLY A 441 -24.23 4.52 37.39
N LYS A 442 -24.31 3.96 36.16
CA LYS A 442 -24.22 4.70 34.89
C LYS A 442 -25.13 5.93 34.80
N LYS A 443 -26.38 5.83 35.27
CA LYS A 443 -27.34 6.95 35.27
C LYS A 443 -26.90 8.14 36.14
N THR A 444 -26.19 7.87 37.25
CA THR A 444 -25.65 8.91 38.12
C THR A 444 -24.52 9.66 37.41
N ILE A 445 -23.62 8.92 36.77
CA ILE A 445 -22.50 9.47 36.00
C ILE A 445 -23.03 10.33 34.84
N GLU A 446 -24.00 9.83 34.07
CA GLU A 446 -24.65 10.59 32.99
C GLU A 446 -25.32 11.88 33.47
N ALA A 447 -25.90 11.88 34.68
CA ALA A 447 -26.52 13.07 35.26
C ALA A 447 -25.47 14.11 35.69
N ILE A 448 -24.36 13.68 36.28
CA ILE A 448 -23.21 14.54 36.62
C ILE A 448 -22.63 15.16 35.34
N GLN A 449 -22.40 14.35 34.30
CA GLN A 449 -21.92 14.80 32.99
C GLN A 449 -22.82 15.87 32.38
N LYS A 450 -24.15 15.63 32.34
CA LYS A 450 -25.11 16.59 31.79
C LYS A 450 -25.15 17.89 32.59
N TYR A 451 -25.00 17.82 33.90
CA TYR A 451 -24.95 19.02 34.75
C TYR A 451 -23.67 19.83 34.50
N ALA A 452 -22.52 19.15 34.43
CA ALA A 452 -21.22 19.74 34.11
C ALA A 452 -21.27 20.50 32.77
N SER A 453 -21.70 19.82 31.69
CA SER A 453 -21.79 20.42 30.35
C SER A 453 -22.75 21.62 30.28
N ARG A 454 -23.87 21.61 31.00
CA ARG A 454 -24.83 22.73 31.01
C ARG A 454 -24.32 23.97 31.73
N ARG A 455 -23.46 23.79 32.73
CA ARG A 455 -22.95 24.87 33.59
C ARG A 455 -21.53 25.30 33.21
N GLY A 456 -20.87 24.59 32.30
CA GLY A 456 -19.47 24.83 31.96
C GLY A 456 -18.51 24.49 33.11
N LEU A 457 -18.86 23.52 33.94
CA LEU A 457 -18.06 23.04 35.07
C LEU A 457 -17.28 21.78 34.66
N THR A 458 -16.21 21.44 35.39
CA THR A 458 -15.57 20.11 35.29
C THR A 458 -16.49 19.03 35.87
N MET A 459 -16.27 17.76 35.52
CA MET A 459 -17.10 16.70 36.10
C MET A 459 -16.89 16.56 37.62
N PHE A 460 -15.68 16.84 38.11
CA PHE A 460 -15.39 16.78 39.54
C PHE A 460 -16.08 17.93 40.31
N GLU A 461 -16.11 19.14 39.75
CA GLU A 461 -16.90 20.26 40.30
C GLU A 461 -18.41 19.95 40.32
N ALA A 462 -18.92 19.34 39.25
CA ALA A 462 -20.30 18.88 39.20
C ALA A 462 -20.57 17.78 40.24
N ALA A 463 -19.62 16.88 40.50
CA ALA A 463 -19.71 15.86 41.54
C ALA A 463 -19.71 16.47 42.95
N ARG A 464 -18.89 17.51 43.21
CA ARG A 464 -18.93 18.33 44.44
C ARG A 464 -20.32 18.96 44.65
N GLN A 465 -20.99 19.33 43.55
CA GLN A 465 -22.35 19.87 43.55
C GLN A 465 -23.45 18.80 43.40
N SER A 466 -23.16 17.52 43.63
CA SER A 466 -24.13 16.42 43.43
C SER A 466 -25.45 16.59 44.19
N GLY A 467 -25.47 17.34 45.29
CA GLY A 467 -26.69 17.69 46.02
C GLY A 467 -27.62 18.68 45.31
N LEU A 468 -27.12 19.43 44.33
CA LEU A 468 -27.87 20.39 43.51
C LEU A 468 -28.44 19.77 42.22
N ILE A 469 -28.09 18.51 41.93
CA ILE A 469 -28.54 17.81 40.73
C ILE A 469 -29.87 17.11 41.04
N GLU A 470 -30.98 17.78 40.71
CA GLU A 470 -32.35 17.31 41.02
C GLU A 470 -32.67 15.91 40.47
N SER A 471 -32.03 15.49 39.38
CA SER A 471 -32.21 14.17 38.78
C SER A 471 -31.52 13.02 39.52
N LEU A 472 -30.72 13.30 40.56
CA LEU A 472 -30.02 12.27 41.34
C LEU A 472 -30.87 11.75 42.50
N ALA A 473 -30.92 10.43 42.66
CA ALA A 473 -31.52 9.80 43.82
C ALA A 473 -30.67 10.07 45.08
N LYS A 474 -31.29 10.28 46.24
CA LYS A 474 -30.60 10.56 47.52
C LYS A 474 -29.45 9.60 47.83
N ARG A 475 -29.63 8.30 47.54
CA ARG A 475 -28.59 7.26 47.76
C ARG A 475 -27.37 7.47 46.86
N ALA A 476 -27.58 7.88 45.61
CA ALA A 476 -26.50 8.20 44.67
C ALA A 476 -25.77 9.49 45.06
N THR A 477 -26.50 10.52 45.49
CA THR A 477 -25.91 11.78 46.01
C THR A 477 -24.98 11.50 47.20
N VAL A 478 -25.40 10.68 48.16
CA VAL A 478 -24.56 10.32 49.31
C VAL A 478 -23.32 9.53 48.88
N ALA A 479 -23.45 8.60 47.93
CA ALA A 479 -22.30 7.82 47.43
C ALA A 479 -21.27 8.70 46.72
N VAL A 480 -21.73 9.64 45.87
CA VAL A 480 -20.87 10.60 45.17
C VAL A 480 -20.19 11.56 46.17
N ALA A 481 -20.94 12.08 47.15
CA ALA A 481 -20.37 12.96 48.18
C ALA A 481 -19.28 12.26 48.99
N LYS A 482 -19.47 10.98 49.35
CA LYS A 482 -18.44 10.18 50.05
C LYS A 482 -17.16 10.01 49.22
N PHE A 483 -17.30 9.74 47.92
CA PHE A 483 -16.16 9.66 47.01
C PHE A 483 -15.42 11.00 46.91
N VAL A 484 -16.16 12.10 46.71
CA VAL A 484 -15.59 13.46 46.66
C VAL A 484 -14.83 13.79 47.94
N SER A 485 -15.41 13.53 49.12
CA SER A 485 -14.71 13.78 50.38
C SER A 485 -13.45 12.94 50.58
N MET A 486 -13.38 11.75 49.97
CA MET A 486 -12.16 10.92 49.98
C MET A 486 -11.08 11.52 49.09
N VAL A 487 -11.43 11.90 47.86
CA VAL A 487 -10.48 12.57 46.94
C VAL A 487 -10.01 13.90 47.51
N ASP A 488 -10.89 14.70 48.12
CA ASP A 488 -10.53 15.97 48.75
C ASP A 488 -9.54 15.76 49.92
N ARG A 489 -9.66 14.67 50.71
CA ARG A 489 -8.67 14.35 51.76
C ARG A 489 -7.33 13.91 51.18
N LEU A 490 -7.35 13.02 50.19
CA LEU A 490 -6.14 12.53 49.52
C LEU A 490 -5.40 13.66 48.78
N SER A 491 -6.13 14.67 48.29
CA SER A 491 -5.52 15.83 47.59
C SER A 491 -4.66 16.71 48.49
N LEU A 492 -4.79 16.58 49.82
CA LEU A 492 -3.92 17.26 50.78
C LEU A 492 -2.53 16.63 50.88
N LEU A 493 -2.32 15.45 50.26
CA LEU A 493 -1.08 14.69 50.30
C LEU A 493 -0.25 14.85 49.01
N VAL A 494 -0.65 15.69 48.06
CA VAL A 494 -0.04 15.79 46.71
C VAL A 494 1.45 16.19 46.74
N ASP A 495 1.89 16.83 47.81
CA ASP A 495 3.29 17.24 48.01
C ASP A 495 4.14 16.19 48.79
N GLU A 496 3.55 15.08 49.23
CA GLU A 496 4.25 13.97 49.88
C GLU A 496 4.94 13.05 48.84
N PRO A 497 5.87 12.17 49.26
CA PRO A 497 6.48 11.18 48.35
C PRO A 497 5.45 10.28 47.67
N VAL A 498 5.69 9.93 46.41
CA VAL A 498 4.74 9.20 45.56
C VAL A 498 4.36 7.85 46.16
N GLU A 499 5.31 7.12 46.77
CA GLU A 499 5.02 5.85 47.46
C GLU A 499 3.96 6.04 48.57
N GLN A 500 4.06 7.13 49.34
CA GLN A 500 3.14 7.40 50.45
C GLN A 500 1.75 7.76 49.92
N ILE A 501 1.67 8.61 48.90
CA ILE A 501 0.41 8.95 48.23
C ILE A 501 -0.25 7.68 47.70
N LEU A 502 0.51 6.82 47.04
CA LEU A 502 0.07 5.56 46.46
C LEU A 502 -0.47 4.60 47.52
N GLY A 503 0.23 4.46 48.65
CA GLY A 503 -0.21 3.67 49.81
C GLY A 503 -1.57 4.16 50.35
N HIS A 504 -1.69 5.47 50.59
CA HIS A 504 -2.93 6.08 51.08
C HIS A 504 -4.09 5.92 50.08
N VAL A 505 -3.84 6.05 48.78
CA VAL A 505 -4.82 5.79 47.73
C VAL A 505 -5.33 4.35 47.79
N LEU A 506 -4.43 3.35 47.89
CA LEU A 506 -4.80 1.94 47.90
C LEU A 506 -5.67 1.54 49.10
N GLU A 507 -5.42 2.18 50.26
CA GLU A 507 -6.13 1.93 51.51
C GLU A 507 -7.44 2.69 51.62
N GLU A 508 -7.46 4.01 51.43
CA GLU A 508 -8.68 4.83 51.58
C GLU A 508 -9.71 4.55 50.49
N SER A 509 -9.25 4.22 49.26
CA SER A 509 -10.15 3.83 48.17
C SER A 509 -10.78 2.45 48.37
N GLY A 510 -10.16 1.60 49.21
CA GLY A 510 -10.49 0.20 49.39
C GLY A 510 -10.01 -0.71 48.26
N TYR A 511 -9.14 -0.24 47.35
CA TYR A 511 -8.69 -1.00 46.17
C TYR A 511 -7.86 -2.24 46.54
N ARG A 512 -6.93 -2.11 47.51
CA ARG A 512 -6.12 -3.25 48.00
C ARG A 512 -7.00 -4.35 48.58
N ARG A 513 -7.98 -3.97 49.40
CA ARG A 513 -8.96 -4.91 49.99
C ARG A 513 -9.86 -5.54 48.93
N TYR A 514 -10.27 -4.78 47.91
CA TYR A 514 -11.10 -5.28 46.83
C TYR A 514 -10.45 -6.44 46.05
N LEU A 515 -9.13 -6.39 45.83
CA LEU A 515 -8.39 -7.49 45.19
C LEU A 515 -8.09 -8.63 46.17
N ALA A 516 -7.72 -8.32 47.42
CA ALA A 516 -7.35 -9.33 48.41
C ALA A 516 -8.52 -10.19 48.92
N ASP A 517 -9.75 -9.65 48.93
CA ASP A 517 -10.96 -10.36 49.37
C ASP A 517 -11.58 -11.24 48.24
N SER A 518 -10.89 -11.40 47.09
CA SER A 518 -11.34 -12.18 45.93
C SER A 518 -10.76 -13.60 45.92
N ASP A 519 -11.57 -14.62 45.59
CA ASP A 519 -11.13 -16.02 45.43
C ASP A 519 -10.59 -16.32 44.01
N ASP A 520 -10.44 -15.29 43.16
CA ASP A 520 -9.97 -15.41 41.77
C ASP A 520 -8.44 -15.38 41.69
N GLN A 521 -7.84 -16.43 41.08
CA GLN A 521 -6.40 -16.53 40.89
C GLN A 521 -5.84 -15.38 40.03
N ASP A 522 -6.65 -14.80 39.14
CA ASP A 522 -6.26 -13.62 38.35
C ASP A 522 -6.15 -12.36 39.23
N ASP A 523 -6.88 -12.25 40.34
CA ASP A 523 -6.83 -11.08 41.24
C ASP A 523 -5.61 -11.11 42.19
N GLU A 524 -5.10 -12.30 42.52
CA GLU A 524 -3.83 -12.46 43.22
C GLU A 524 -2.65 -11.95 42.37
N GLU A 525 -2.64 -12.26 41.07
CA GLU A 525 -1.64 -11.73 40.13
C GLU A 525 -1.78 -10.20 39.97
N ARG A 526 -2.99 -9.65 39.99
CA ARG A 526 -3.21 -8.19 39.96
C ARG A 526 -2.65 -7.51 41.20
N LEU A 527 -2.85 -8.10 42.38
CA LEU A 527 -2.31 -7.56 43.63
C LEU A 527 -0.77 -7.54 43.60
N ALA A 528 -0.13 -8.58 43.07
CA ALA A 528 1.32 -8.60 42.88
C ALA A 528 1.82 -7.47 41.97
N ASN A 529 1.09 -7.13 40.90
CA ASN A 529 1.46 -6.01 40.03
C ASN A 529 1.32 -4.65 40.74
N ILE A 530 0.36 -4.50 41.66
CA ILE A 530 0.21 -3.28 42.47
C ILE A 530 1.37 -3.11 43.46
N GLU A 531 1.84 -4.20 44.08
CA GLU A 531 3.02 -4.15 44.96
C GLU A 531 4.30 -3.83 44.18
N GLU A 532 4.41 -4.27 42.93
CA GLU A 532 5.50 -3.87 42.03
C GLU A 532 5.43 -2.37 41.69
N LEU A 533 4.23 -1.81 41.47
CA LEU A 533 4.06 -0.36 41.25
C LEU A 533 4.48 0.47 42.46
N LEU A 534 4.22 0.00 43.69
CA LEU A 534 4.72 0.63 44.92
C LEU A 534 6.24 0.62 45.00
N THR A 535 6.87 -0.47 44.55
CA THR A 535 8.33 -0.58 44.49
C THR A 535 8.92 0.44 43.51
N ALA A 536 8.34 0.54 42.30
CA ALA A 536 8.75 1.54 41.32
C ALA A 536 8.54 2.99 41.79
N ALA A 537 7.48 3.26 42.55
CA ALA A 537 7.24 4.58 43.15
C ALA A 537 8.31 4.93 44.21
N ARG A 538 8.72 3.95 45.03
CA ARG A 538 9.79 4.13 46.01
C ARG A 538 11.13 4.44 45.35
N GLU A 539 11.49 3.68 44.32
CA GLU A 539 12.72 3.91 43.55
C GLU A 539 12.73 5.32 42.93
N PHE A 540 11.58 5.77 42.40
CA PHE A 540 11.45 7.12 41.86
C PHE A 540 11.67 8.21 42.92
N ASP A 541 11.05 8.07 44.10
CA ASP A 541 11.19 9.02 45.21
C ASP A 541 12.64 9.11 45.71
N GLU A 542 13.39 7.99 45.70
CA GLU A 542 14.82 7.93 46.05
C GLU A 542 15.70 8.68 45.03
N GLU A 543 15.35 8.62 43.74
CA GLU A 543 16.08 9.26 42.63
C GLU A 543 15.78 10.76 42.47
N HIS A 544 14.60 11.23 42.90
CA HIS A 544 14.10 12.60 42.65
C HIS A 544 13.74 13.36 43.95
N PRO A 545 14.71 13.69 44.84
CA PRO A 545 14.42 14.41 46.08
C PRO A 545 14.10 15.91 45.82
N GLY A 546 12.84 16.32 45.96
CA GLY A 546 12.41 17.73 45.75
C GLY A 546 10.91 17.98 45.83
N GLU A 547 10.45 19.22 45.58
CA GLU A 547 9.02 19.55 45.40
C GLU A 547 8.56 19.14 43.98
N GLY A 548 7.32 18.66 43.81
CA GLY A 548 6.76 18.29 42.50
C GLY A 548 6.91 16.82 42.06
N GLN A 549 7.21 15.90 42.99
CA GLN A 549 7.49 14.48 42.71
C GLN A 549 6.34 13.76 42.00
N LEU A 550 5.08 14.04 42.35
CA LEU A 550 3.93 13.40 41.72
C LEU A 550 3.76 13.76 40.23
N GLU A 551 4.02 15.03 39.88
CA GLU A 551 3.95 15.50 38.49
C GLU A 551 5.01 14.80 37.63
N GLU A 552 6.26 14.80 38.11
CA GLU A 552 7.37 14.16 37.40
C GLU A 552 7.21 12.63 37.29
N PHE A 553 6.64 11.98 38.32
CA PHE A 553 6.33 10.56 38.29
C PHE A 553 5.26 10.23 37.25
N LEU A 554 4.15 10.98 37.24
CA LEU A 554 3.07 10.78 36.27
C LEU A 554 3.55 11.06 34.84
N GLU A 555 4.38 12.09 34.63
CA GLU A 555 5.04 12.32 33.35
C GLU A 555 5.95 11.15 32.96
N GLY A 556 6.77 10.65 33.89
CA GLY A 556 7.63 9.48 33.69
C GLY A 556 6.82 8.27 33.22
N VAL A 557 5.79 7.89 33.97
CA VAL A 557 4.95 6.72 33.66
C VAL A 557 4.21 6.85 32.33
N CYS A 558 3.75 8.05 31.97
CA CYS A 558 3.08 8.31 30.68
C CYS A 558 4.06 8.38 29.49
N LEU A 559 5.32 8.72 29.72
CA LEU A 559 6.36 8.89 28.68
C LEU A 559 7.29 7.66 28.54
N VAL A 560 7.16 6.64 29.40
CA VAL A 560 7.93 5.38 29.36
C VAL A 560 7.55 4.57 28.11
N ASN A 561 8.53 4.33 27.24
CA ASN A 561 8.42 3.33 26.17
C ASN A 561 8.66 1.92 26.74
N GLU A 562 8.19 0.87 26.05
CA GLU A 562 8.42 -0.55 26.43
C GLU A 562 9.91 -0.91 26.62
N THR A 563 10.84 -0.07 26.13
CA THR A 563 12.30 -0.23 26.23
C THR A 563 12.95 0.45 27.43
N ASP A 564 12.23 1.34 28.13
CA ASP A 564 12.80 2.14 29.22
C ASP A 564 12.90 1.35 30.54
N SER A 565 12.14 0.27 30.71
CA SER A 565 12.25 -0.69 31.82
C SER A 565 13.33 -1.76 31.62
N TRP A 566 14.25 -1.58 30.67
CA TRP A 566 15.31 -2.54 30.35
C TRP A 566 16.58 -2.20 31.13
N ASP A 567 16.90 -3.04 32.11
CA ASP A 567 18.14 -2.99 32.87
C ASP A 567 19.17 -4.00 32.28
N ILE A 568 20.33 -3.48 31.86
CA ILE A 568 21.44 -4.27 31.30
C ILE A 568 22.07 -5.18 32.36
N GLU A 569 21.95 -4.81 33.64
CA GLU A 569 22.65 -5.50 34.72
C GLU A 569 21.95 -6.81 35.12
N GLN A 570 20.68 -7.00 34.74
CA GLN A 570 19.93 -8.22 35.04
C GLN A 570 20.28 -9.35 34.07
N ASP A 571 20.73 -10.49 34.62
CA ASP A 571 21.16 -11.64 33.81
C ASP A 571 19.99 -12.46 33.25
N ARG A 572 19.34 -11.94 32.19
CA ARG A 572 18.12 -12.53 31.60
C ARG A 572 18.13 -12.45 30.07
N VAL A 573 17.49 -13.43 29.41
CA VAL A 573 17.26 -13.40 27.96
C VAL A 573 16.29 -12.27 27.62
N THR A 574 16.63 -11.46 26.63
CA THR A 574 15.81 -10.29 26.29
C THR A 574 14.82 -10.60 25.15
N LEU A 575 13.52 -10.33 25.35
CA LEU A 575 12.48 -10.48 24.34
C LEU A 575 11.90 -9.11 24.00
N MET A 576 11.92 -8.71 22.72
CA MET A 576 11.35 -7.41 22.33
C MET A 576 10.92 -7.36 20.86
N THR A 577 10.19 -6.31 20.50
CA THR A 577 9.92 -6.05 19.09
C THR A 577 11.16 -5.59 18.34
N LEU A 578 11.20 -5.82 17.03
CA LEU A 578 12.23 -5.23 16.16
C LEU A 578 12.33 -3.70 16.29
N HIS A 579 11.20 -3.01 16.50
CA HIS A 579 11.20 -1.57 16.75
C HIS A 579 11.86 -1.22 18.09
N GLY A 580 11.60 -2.01 19.14
CA GLY A 580 12.22 -1.84 20.46
C GLY A 580 13.72 -2.16 20.49
N SER A 581 14.22 -2.91 19.50
CA SER A 581 15.64 -3.25 19.40
C SER A 581 16.54 -2.08 19.00
N LYS A 582 15.95 -1.00 18.48
CA LYS A 582 16.71 0.14 17.99
C LYS A 582 17.57 0.77 19.09
N GLY A 583 18.82 1.10 18.75
CA GLY A 583 19.81 1.60 19.69
C GLY A 583 20.53 0.52 20.52
N LEU A 584 20.00 -0.70 20.58
CA LEU A 584 20.61 -1.80 21.36
C LEU A 584 21.59 -2.64 20.53
N GLU A 585 22.28 -3.54 21.22
CA GLU A 585 23.21 -4.52 20.65
C GLU A 585 23.34 -5.74 21.57
N PHE A 586 23.50 -6.92 20.98
CA PHE A 586 23.60 -8.19 21.69
C PHE A 586 24.63 -9.10 21.02
N PRO A 587 25.40 -9.90 21.79
CA PRO A 587 26.27 -10.94 21.23
C PRO A 587 25.52 -11.90 20.29
N VAL A 588 24.35 -12.38 20.72
CA VAL A 588 23.54 -13.35 19.98
C VAL A 588 22.11 -12.85 19.79
N VAL A 589 21.63 -12.86 18.54
CA VAL A 589 20.27 -12.43 18.18
C VAL A 589 19.51 -13.52 17.44
N PHE A 590 18.26 -13.75 17.84
CA PHE A 590 17.27 -14.52 17.10
C PHE A 590 16.22 -13.58 16.50
N ILE A 591 15.95 -13.68 15.20
CA ILE A 591 14.83 -13.00 14.53
C ILE A 591 13.84 -14.06 14.07
N VAL A 592 12.67 -14.08 14.71
CA VAL A 592 11.67 -15.15 14.52
C VAL A 592 10.54 -14.73 13.62
N ALA A 593 9.81 -15.72 13.09
CA ALA A 593 8.63 -15.52 12.27
C ALA A 593 8.88 -14.65 11.01
N LEU A 594 9.97 -14.93 10.28
CA LEU A 594 10.26 -14.33 8.96
C LEU A 594 9.33 -14.95 7.90
N GLU A 595 8.07 -14.55 7.97
CA GLU A 595 6.96 -15.11 7.22
C GLU A 595 6.16 -13.97 6.57
N GLN A 596 5.65 -14.22 5.36
CA GLN A 596 4.78 -13.27 4.67
C GLN A 596 3.52 -12.97 5.48
N GLY A 597 3.22 -11.69 5.61
CA GLY A 597 2.12 -11.20 6.43
C GLY A 597 2.50 -10.92 7.88
N ILE A 598 3.65 -11.42 8.35
CA ILE A 598 4.27 -11.06 9.64
C ILE A 598 5.43 -10.09 9.42
N LEU A 599 6.48 -10.49 8.69
CA LEU A 599 7.61 -9.64 8.32
C LEU A 599 8.09 -9.99 6.89
N PRO A 600 7.70 -9.23 5.85
CA PRO A 600 6.98 -7.96 5.92
C PRO A 600 5.55 -8.10 6.45
N HIS A 601 5.13 -7.14 7.27
CA HIS A 601 3.78 -7.13 7.83
C HIS A 601 2.75 -6.96 6.70
N SER A 602 1.62 -7.69 6.78
CA SER A 602 0.54 -7.70 5.77
C SER A 602 -0.03 -6.33 5.34
N ARG A 603 0.22 -5.27 6.12
CA ARG A 603 -0.19 -3.89 5.79
C ARG A 603 0.80 -3.16 4.88
N SER A 604 2.05 -3.62 4.84
CA SER A 604 3.13 -2.99 4.08
C SER A 604 3.23 -3.50 2.64
N THR A 605 2.74 -4.72 2.37
CA THR A 605 2.94 -5.45 1.10
C THR A 605 2.33 -4.77 -0.13
N GLU A 606 1.43 -3.81 0.10
CA GLU A 606 0.71 -3.11 -0.95
C GLU A 606 1.41 -1.80 -1.38
N ASP A 607 2.28 -1.23 -0.54
CA ASP A 607 2.99 0.03 -0.77
C ASP A 607 4.50 -0.23 -0.77
N ARG A 608 5.17 0.05 -1.89
CA ARG A 608 6.62 -0.11 -2.03
C ARG A 608 7.40 0.66 -0.95
N ALA A 609 6.97 1.85 -0.55
CA ALA A 609 7.66 2.62 0.48
C ALA A 609 7.57 1.92 1.85
N GLN A 610 6.43 1.28 2.14
CA GLN A 610 6.26 0.51 3.38
C GLN A 610 7.00 -0.83 3.35
N VAL A 611 7.10 -1.49 2.19
CA VAL A 611 8.00 -2.66 2.04
C VAL A 611 9.46 -2.24 2.26
N GLU A 612 9.89 -1.10 1.71
CA GLU A 612 11.22 -0.55 2.01
C GLU A 612 11.43 -0.25 3.50
N GLU A 613 10.40 0.22 4.22
CA GLU A 613 10.43 0.42 5.68
C GLU A 613 10.52 -0.91 6.46
N GLU A 614 9.75 -1.93 6.11
CA GLU A 614 9.86 -3.26 6.72
C GLU A 614 11.22 -3.91 6.42
N ARG A 615 11.82 -3.62 5.26
CA ARG A 615 13.19 -4.02 4.94
C ARG A 615 14.23 -3.29 5.80
N ARG A 616 14.06 -1.98 6.04
CA ARG A 616 14.85 -1.23 7.04
C ARG A 616 14.69 -1.82 8.44
N LEU A 617 13.49 -2.27 8.80
CA LEU A 617 13.21 -2.90 10.08
C LEU A 617 13.97 -4.23 10.25
N LEU A 618 13.99 -5.09 9.23
CA LEU A 618 14.81 -6.29 9.24
C LEU A 618 16.31 -5.95 9.26
N PHE A 619 16.76 -4.97 8.47
CA PHE A 619 18.12 -4.46 8.49
C PHE A 619 18.55 -3.99 9.89
N VAL A 620 17.70 -3.24 10.59
CA VAL A 620 17.95 -2.81 11.98
C VAL A 620 18.11 -4.03 12.88
N GLY A 621 17.22 -5.02 12.77
CA GLY A 621 17.29 -6.27 13.55
C GLY A 621 18.59 -7.04 13.34
N ILE A 622 18.97 -7.27 12.08
CA ILE A 622 20.24 -7.95 11.70
C ILE A 622 21.44 -7.22 12.32
N THR A 623 21.44 -5.89 12.25
CA THR A 623 22.56 -5.05 12.71
C THR A 623 22.61 -4.82 14.23
N ARG A 624 21.73 -5.45 15.01
CA ARG A 624 21.88 -5.51 16.48
C ARG A 624 22.80 -6.65 16.92
N ALA A 625 23.00 -7.67 16.08
CA ALA A 625 23.85 -8.81 16.38
C ALA A 625 25.34 -8.42 16.28
N GLN A 626 26.12 -8.78 17.29
CA GLN A 626 27.57 -8.59 17.31
C GLN A 626 28.29 -9.81 16.73
N GLU A 627 27.99 -11.00 17.25
CA GLU A 627 28.76 -12.23 16.97
C GLU A 627 27.96 -13.27 16.19
N GLU A 628 26.72 -13.57 16.60
CA GLU A 628 25.89 -14.63 16.01
C GLU A 628 24.47 -14.15 15.71
N LEU A 629 23.95 -14.52 14.53
CA LEU A 629 22.61 -14.19 14.07
C LEU A 629 21.88 -15.44 13.58
N TYR A 630 20.69 -15.64 14.13
CA TYR A 630 19.80 -16.74 13.83
C TYR A 630 18.48 -16.19 13.29
N LEU A 631 18.10 -16.62 12.09
CA LEU A 631 16.85 -16.28 11.42
C LEU A 631 15.94 -17.50 11.43
N SER A 632 14.65 -17.35 11.67
CA SER A 632 13.72 -18.49 11.63
C SER A 632 12.37 -18.19 11.00
N HIS A 633 11.78 -19.23 10.41
CA HIS A 633 10.37 -19.26 10.02
C HIS A 633 9.75 -20.62 10.37
N ALA A 634 8.43 -20.64 10.58
CA ALA A 634 7.65 -21.86 10.70
C ALA A 634 6.98 -22.22 9.35
N LYS A 635 6.57 -23.48 9.18
CA LYS A 635 5.68 -23.96 8.09
C LYS A 635 4.19 -23.84 8.49
N LEU A 636 3.90 -23.90 9.80
CA LEU A 636 2.56 -23.75 10.39
C LEU A 636 2.61 -22.83 11.63
N ARG A 637 1.73 -21.82 11.69
CA ARG A 637 1.64 -20.90 12.84
C ARG A 637 0.20 -20.71 13.32
N ASP A 638 0.03 -20.76 14.63
CA ASP A 638 -1.19 -20.29 15.30
C ASP A 638 -1.01 -18.80 15.57
N PHE A 639 -1.82 -17.95 14.94
CA PHE A 639 -1.72 -16.49 15.06
C PHE A 639 -3.12 -15.87 15.09
N ARG A 640 -3.40 -15.05 16.12
CA ARG A 640 -4.71 -14.40 16.34
C ARG A 640 -5.90 -15.37 16.39
N GLY A 641 -5.70 -16.56 16.97
CA GLY A 641 -6.76 -17.56 17.14
C GLY A 641 -7.02 -18.43 15.91
N GLU A 642 -6.25 -18.29 14.83
CA GLU A 642 -6.34 -19.11 13.62
C GLU A 642 -5.02 -19.84 13.35
N ARG A 643 -5.10 -21.12 12.97
CA ARG A 643 -3.96 -21.92 12.48
C ARG A 643 -3.82 -21.74 10.99
N LYS A 644 -2.65 -21.30 10.52
CA LYS A 644 -2.38 -21.08 9.09
C LYS A 644 -1.08 -21.71 8.64
N MET A 645 -1.06 -22.17 7.40
CA MET A 645 0.18 -22.46 6.68
C MET A 645 0.83 -21.14 6.31
N THR A 646 2.14 -21.04 6.55
CA THR A 646 2.91 -19.81 6.43
C THR A 646 3.75 -19.85 5.16
N VAL A 647 3.90 -18.70 4.50
CA VAL A 647 4.79 -18.53 3.35
C VAL A 647 6.07 -17.84 3.87
N PRO A 648 7.28 -18.31 3.54
CA PRO A 648 8.52 -17.63 3.96
C PRO A 648 8.58 -16.20 3.44
N SER A 649 9.14 -15.29 4.24
CA SER A 649 9.30 -13.87 3.89
C SER A 649 10.05 -13.67 2.56
N GLU A 650 9.61 -12.72 1.73
CA GLU A 650 10.34 -12.32 0.52
C GLU A 650 11.74 -11.80 0.83
N PHE A 651 11.95 -11.20 2.02
CA PHE A 651 13.27 -10.70 2.41
C PHE A 651 14.31 -11.80 2.52
N LEU A 652 13.89 -13.04 2.80
CA LEU A 652 14.81 -14.17 2.80
C LEU A 652 15.41 -14.40 1.40
N MET A 653 14.71 -14.05 0.31
CA MET A 653 15.21 -14.18 -1.07
C MET A 653 16.21 -13.06 -1.43
N GLU A 654 16.27 -12.01 -0.62
CA GLU A 654 17.15 -10.84 -0.80
C GLU A 654 18.45 -10.97 0.02
N LEU A 655 18.63 -12.07 0.77
CA LEU A 655 19.83 -12.37 1.57
C LEU A 655 20.87 -13.21 0.79
N PRO A 656 22.17 -13.17 1.14
CA PRO A 656 23.23 -14.02 0.57
C PRO A 656 23.09 -15.49 0.98
N ARG A 657 22.07 -16.20 0.48
CA ARG A 657 21.80 -17.59 0.90
C ARG A 657 22.98 -18.54 0.69
N ASP A 658 23.78 -18.33 -0.35
CA ASP A 658 24.94 -19.16 -0.65
C ASP A 658 26.08 -19.04 0.38
N GLU A 659 26.05 -18.00 1.22
CA GLU A 659 27.01 -17.75 2.30
C GLU A 659 26.40 -17.97 3.69
N MET A 660 25.14 -18.39 3.77
CA MET A 660 24.40 -18.65 5.00
C MET A 660 24.36 -20.14 5.33
N GLU A 661 24.23 -20.46 6.62
CA GLU A 661 23.98 -21.83 7.06
C GLU A 661 22.47 -22.14 6.99
N MET A 662 22.08 -23.11 6.17
CA MET A 662 20.68 -23.48 5.95
C MET A 662 20.35 -24.75 6.74
N LEU A 663 19.40 -24.66 7.67
CA LEU A 663 19.02 -25.76 8.56
C LEU A 663 17.51 -26.01 8.46
N ASP A 664 17.10 -27.16 7.90
CA ASP A 664 15.70 -27.62 7.92
C ASP A 664 15.58 -28.74 8.96
N GLU A 665 14.64 -28.60 9.89
CA GLU A 665 14.33 -29.69 10.80
C GLU A 665 13.54 -30.73 9.99
N GLU A 666 14.18 -31.84 9.61
CA GLU A 666 13.54 -32.97 8.89
C GLU A 666 12.34 -33.47 9.71
N THR A 667 11.15 -32.97 9.42
CA THR A 667 9.91 -33.52 9.94
C THR A 667 8.87 -33.45 8.84
N PRO A 668 8.23 -34.58 8.49
CA PRO A 668 7.15 -34.58 7.52
C PRO A 668 6.04 -33.64 7.98
N VAL A 669 5.59 -32.77 7.08
CA VAL A 669 4.41 -31.94 7.29
C VAL A 669 3.21 -32.90 7.39
N PRO A 670 2.38 -32.83 8.44
CA PRO A 670 1.20 -33.69 8.55
C PRO A 670 0.30 -33.50 7.32
N SER A 671 -0.29 -34.59 6.84
CA SER A 671 -1.16 -34.56 5.66
C SER A 671 -2.37 -33.62 5.88
N PHE A 672 -2.98 -33.14 4.80
CA PHE A 672 -4.19 -32.30 4.86
C PHE A 672 -5.32 -32.94 5.68
N GLU A 673 -5.36 -34.28 5.75
CA GLU A 673 -6.31 -35.07 6.54
C GLU A 673 -5.97 -35.04 8.05
N GLU A 674 -4.70 -35.10 8.43
CA GLU A 674 -4.24 -35.06 9.83
C GLU A 674 -4.39 -33.67 10.48
N LEU A 675 -4.45 -32.60 9.67
CA LEU A 675 -4.61 -31.22 10.14
C LEU A 675 -6.06 -30.83 10.45
N GLY A 676 -7.04 -31.72 10.24
CA GLY A 676 -8.45 -31.47 10.54
C GLY A 676 -9.09 -30.36 9.68
N LEU A 677 -8.49 -30.07 8.52
CA LEU A 677 -8.94 -29.03 7.59
C LEU A 677 -9.80 -29.60 6.45
N SER A 678 -10.13 -30.91 6.48
CA SER A 678 -11.11 -31.54 5.59
C SER A 678 -12.54 -31.35 6.11
N GLY A 679 -13.39 -30.78 5.27
CA GLY A 679 -14.81 -30.59 5.53
C GLY A 679 -15.53 -31.88 5.93
N SER A 680 -16.54 -31.72 6.76
CA SER A 680 -17.51 -32.75 7.12
C SER A 680 -18.14 -33.35 5.84
N ARG A 681 -17.65 -34.51 5.42
CA ARG A 681 -18.38 -35.43 4.54
C ARG A 681 -18.81 -36.60 5.41
N GLY A 682 -20.13 -36.80 5.47
CA GLY A 682 -20.78 -37.82 6.27
C GLY A 682 -20.26 -39.22 5.93
N LYS A 683 -20.21 -40.05 6.98
CA LYS A 683 -19.99 -41.49 6.92
C LYS A 683 -20.95 -42.14 5.91
N GLU A 684 -20.41 -42.92 4.99
CA GLU A 684 -21.14 -44.01 4.36
C GLU A 684 -20.91 -45.27 5.20
N ASP A 685 -21.99 -45.82 5.76
CA ASP A 685 -22.04 -47.21 6.21
C ASP A 685 -22.39 -48.09 5.00
N ASN A 686 -21.71 -49.24 4.95
CA ASN A 686 -21.71 -50.20 3.86
C ASN A 686 -23.03 -50.96 3.65
N ALA A 687 -23.16 -51.43 2.41
CA ALA A 687 -23.61 -52.77 1.98
C ALA A 687 -25.05 -52.96 1.46
N GLU A 688 -25.07 -53.22 0.15
CA GLU A 688 -25.73 -54.35 -0.53
C GLU A 688 -27.19 -54.24 -1.02
N TYR A 689 -27.29 -54.35 -2.36
CA TYR A 689 -28.32 -54.99 -3.20
C TYR A 689 -29.80 -54.73 -2.90
N PHE A 690 -30.52 -54.13 -3.86
CA PHE A 690 -31.62 -54.79 -4.60
C PHE A 690 -32.02 -53.96 -5.84
N GLU A 691 -32.34 -54.68 -6.92
CA GLU A 691 -32.79 -54.23 -8.23
C GLU A 691 -34.22 -53.67 -8.24
N ASP A 692 -34.49 -52.87 -9.29
CA ASP A 692 -35.74 -52.61 -10.02
C ASP A 692 -37.06 -52.27 -9.28
N GLY A 693 -37.71 -51.21 -9.78
CA GLY A 693 -39.16 -51.00 -9.61
C GLY A 693 -39.64 -49.58 -9.92
N ASP A 694 -40.16 -49.39 -11.14
CA ASP A 694 -41.00 -48.27 -11.57
C ASP A 694 -42.09 -47.89 -10.55
N VAL A 695 -42.26 -46.59 -10.22
CA VAL A 695 -43.59 -45.99 -10.02
C VAL A 695 -43.60 -44.51 -10.40
N ALA A 696 -44.65 -44.14 -11.14
CA ALA A 696 -44.92 -42.87 -11.79
C ALA A 696 -45.19 -41.66 -10.88
N ALA A 697 -45.19 -40.50 -11.54
CA ALA A 697 -45.54 -39.17 -11.05
C ALA A 697 -46.82 -39.09 -10.20
N ALA A 698 -46.77 -38.30 -9.13
CA ALA A 698 -47.94 -37.61 -8.59
C ALA A 698 -47.55 -36.26 -7.96
N ASP A 699 -48.34 -35.26 -8.35
CA ASP A 699 -48.38 -33.87 -7.94
C ASP A 699 -48.61 -33.71 -6.42
N ILE A 700 -47.84 -32.85 -5.76
CA ILE A 700 -48.14 -32.34 -4.41
C ILE A 700 -48.04 -30.82 -4.45
N SER A 701 -49.08 -30.21 -4.99
CA SER A 701 -49.50 -28.87 -4.61
C SER A 701 -50.09 -28.89 -3.19
N GLN A 702 -49.74 -27.86 -2.41
CA GLN A 702 -50.31 -27.41 -1.12
C GLN A 702 -49.74 -28.00 0.17
N LEU A 703 -48.99 -27.16 0.91
CA LEU A 703 -49.11 -26.87 2.35
C LEU A 703 -48.13 -25.71 2.72
N PRO A 704 -48.30 -24.99 3.84
CA PRO A 704 -48.76 -23.60 3.84
C PRO A 704 -47.70 -22.52 4.14
N GLU A 705 -48.08 -21.30 3.79
CA GLU A 705 -47.43 -20.02 4.04
C GLU A 705 -47.06 -19.83 5.54
N TYR A 706 -45.76 -19.64 5.82
CA TYR A 706 -45.28 -19.10 7.10
C TYR A 706 -44.42 -17.86 6.84
N ALA A 707 -44.74 -16.80 7.58
CA ALA A 707 -44.30 -15.43 7.39
C ALA A 707 -42.79 -15.20 7.60
N GLN A 708 -42.25 -14.28 6.80
CA GLN A 708 -40.87 -13.80 6.81
C GLN A 708 -40.47 -13.09 8.12
N PRO A 709 -39.24 -13.32 8.63
CA PRO A 709 -38.51 -12.33 9.40
C PRO A 709 -37.65 -11.44 8.49
N SER A 710 -37.73 -10.13 8.72
CA SER A 710 -37.07 -9.06 7.99
C SER A 710 -35.54 -9.05 8.15
N LYS A 711 -34.86 -8.71 7.04
CA LYS A 711 -33.41 -8.50 6.94
C LYS A 711 -32.96 -7.21 7.65
N PRO A 712 -31.89 -7.23 8.46
CA PRO A 712 -31.07 -6.05 8.72
C PRO A 712 -30.00 -5.87 7.63
N ALA A 713 -29.82 -4.62 7.23
CA ALA A 713 -29.03 -4.17 6.09
C ALA A 713 -27.51 -4.38 6.23
N SER A 714 -26.88 -4.70 5.10
CA SER A 714 -25.44 -4.85 4.92
C SER A 714 -24.71 -3.51 5.02
N LYS A 715 -23.73 -3.47 5.94
CA LYS A 715 -22.71 -2.42 6.08
C LYS A 715 -21.82 -2.35 4.84
N GLY A 716 -21.71 -1.14 4.28
CA GLY A 716 -20.83 -0.80 3.17
C GLY A 716 -19.41 -0.51 3.62
N LYS A 717 -18.46 -0.94 2.78
CA LYS A 717 -17.03 -0.62 2.84
C LYS A 717 -16.76 0.77 2.23
N MET A 718 -15.91 1.50 2.95
CA MET A 718 -15.20 2.72 2.56
C MET A 718 -13.83 2.40 1.92
N PRO A 719 -13.35 3.17 0.92
CA PRO A 719 -11.93 3.37 0.60
C PRO A 719 -11.43 4.78 1.01
N GLY A 720 -10.11 4.96 1.19
CA GLY A 720 -9.49 6.18 1.72
C GLY A 720 -8.43 6.86 0.82
N GLY A 721 -7.81 7.92 1.36
CA GLY A 721 -6.36 8.24 1.26
C GLY A 721 -5.80 9.29 0.26
N LEU A 722 -5.65 10.56 0.70
CA LEU A 722 -4.41 11.40 0.87
C LEU A 722 -3.30 11.69 -0.18
N ALA A 723 -2.92 13.00 -0.30
CA ALA A 723 -1.55 13.52 -0.54
C ALA A 723 -1.34 15.03 -0.13
N GLY A 724 -0.14 15.44 0.36
CA GLY A 724 0.49 16.79 0.19
C GLY A 724 1.07 17.56 1.42
N LEU A 725 2.37 17.99 1.38
CA LEU A 725 2.95 19.33 1.76
C LEU A 725 4.51 19.43 1.60
N THR A 726 5.04 20.66 1.42
CA THR A 726 6.32 21.09 0.73
C THR A 726 7.28 21.95 1.61
N THR A 727 8.59 22.06 1.27
CA THR A 727 9.70 22.70 2.05
C THR A 727 10.11 24.13 1.62
N ALA A 728 11.10 24.75 2.30
CA ALA A 728 11.41 26.18 2.29
C ALA A 728 12.30 26.70 1.12
N ALA A 729 12.87 25.82 0.30
CA ALA A 729 13.49 26.21 -0.98
C ALA A 729 12.44 26.73 -1.99
N ASP A 730 11.19 26.27 -1.85
CA ASP A 730 10.03 26.70 -2.66
C ASP A 730 9.51 28.10 -2.30
N LEU A 731 10.06 28.73 -1.24
CA LEU A 731 9.69 30.08 -0.82
C LEU A 731 10.61 31.18 -1.39
N ARG A 732 11.77 30.84 -1.96
CA ARG A 732 12.70 31.85 -2.55
C ARG A 732 12.79 31.83 -4.06
N SER A 733 12.43 30.72 -4.72
CA SER A 733 12.20 30.70 -6.16
C SER A 733 10.70 30.61 -6.39
N GLY A 734 10.09 31.62 -7.00
CA GLY A 734 8.64 31.73 -7.19
C GLY A 734 8.04 30.71 -8.16
N LYS A 735 8.23 29.42 -7.91
CA LYS A 735 7.65 28.28 -8.64
C LYS A 735 7.33 27.18 -7.63
N ARG A 736 6.04 27.00 -7.32
CA ARG A 736 5.53 25.79 -6.69
C ARG A 736 5.19 24.77 -7.77
N THR A 737 5.80 23.59 -7.68
CA THR A 737 5.44 22.39 -8.43
C THR A 737 4.23 21.72 -7.80
N SER A 738 3.12 21.69 -8.54
CA SER A 738 2.11 20.64 -8.43
C SER A 738 2.12 19.87 -9.75
N THR A 739 2.30 18.56 -9.68
CA THR A 739 1.87 17.65 -10.75
C THR A 739 0.35 17.75 -10.81
N GLY A 740 -0.13 18.50 -11.81
CA GLY A 740 -1.52 18.92 -12.01
C GLY A 740 -1.70 20.43 -11.85
N VAL A 741 -1.85 21.16 -12.97
CA VAL A 741 -2.06 22.62 -12.97
C VAL A 741 -3.40 22.95 -12.31
N SER A 742 -3.37 23.78 -11.27
CA SER A 742 -4.58 24.27 -10.59
C SER A 742 -5.48 25.07 -11.55
N PRO A 743 -6.82 24.85 -11.55
CA PRO A 743 -7.78 25.64 -12.34
C PRO A 743 -7.75 27.15 -12.05
N ASN A 744 -7.05 27.58 -10.98
CA ASN A 744 -6.93 28.97 -10.59
C ASN A 744 -5.85 29.77 -11.33
N VAL A 745 -5.02 29.11 -12.13
CA VAL A 745 -3.96 29.74 -12.94
C VAL A 745 -4.52 30.45 -14.17
N PHE A 746 -5.72 30.06 -14.61
CA PHE A 746 -6.38 30.60 -15.79
C PHE A 746 -7.06 31.94 -15.49
N VAL A 747 -6.67 32.99 -16.21
CA VAL A 747 -7.28 34.34 -16.15
C VAL A 747 -7.93 34.70 -17.49
N GLN A 748 -8.96 35.53 -17.47
CA GLN A 748 -9.66 35.98 -18.68
C GLN A 748 -8.67 36.80 -19.54
N GLY A 749 -8.57 36.46 -20.83
CA GLY A 749 -7.58 36.99 -21.78
C GLY A 749 -6.32 36.14 -21.96
N MET A 750 -6.10 35.12 -21.13
CA MET A 750 -4.95 34.22 -21.22
C MET A 750 -5.03 33.34 -22.48
N ARG A 751 -3.91 33.23 -23.21
CA ARG A 751 -3.77 32.37 -24.38
C ARG A 751 -3.42 30.96 -23.94
N VAL A 752 -4.14 29.97 -24.44
CA VAL A 752 -3.99 28.56 -24.09
C VAL A 752 -4.00 27.72 -25.37
N VAL A 753 -3.34 26.57 -25.36
CA VAL A 753 -3.22 25.68 -26.53
C VAL A 753 -3.85 24.34 -26.19
N HIS A 754 -4.78 23.89 -27.03
CA HIS A 754 -5.47 22.62 -26.90
C HIS A 754 -4.93 21.63 -27.95
N PRO A 755 -4.69 20.34 -27.59
CA PRO A 755 -4.04 19.37 -28.47
C PRO A 755 -4.69 19.24 -29.84
N ASP A 756 -6.04 19.24 -29.90
CA ASP A 756 -6.77 19.01 -31.17
C ASP A 756 -7.21 20.28 -31.92
N ARG A 757 -7.13 21.46 -31.28
CA ARG A 757 -7.75 22.71 -31.79
C ARG A 757 -6.79 23.89 -31.85
N GLY A 758 -5.52 23.68 -31.49
CA GLY A 758 -4.52 24.73 -31.51
C GLY A 758 -4.74 25.81 -30.45
N SER A 759 -4.35 27.04 -30.77
CA SER A 759 -4.34 28.16 -29.82
C SER A 759 -5.71 28.81 -29.64
N GLY A 760 -6.01 29.30 -28.44
CA GLY A 760 -7.24 30.01 -28.11
C GLY A 760 -7.09 30.95 -26.93
N HIS A 761 -8.08 31.81 -26.70
CA HIS A 761 -8.08 32.79 -25.62
C HIS A 761 -9.23 32.55 -24.65
N ILE A 762 -8.95 32.61 -23.34
CA ILE A 762 -9.97 32.42 -22.32
C ILE A 762 -10.85 33.68 -22.24
N VAL A 763 -12.04 33.68 -22.84
CA VAL A 763 -12.89 34.90 -22.82
C VAL A 763 -13.98 34.91 -21.75
N ALA A 764 -14.15 33.82 -20.98
CA ALA A 764 -14.89 33.88 -19.72
C ALA A 764 -14.44 32.81 -18.72
N LEU A 765 -14.61 33.08 -17.44
CA LEU A 765 -14.36 32.16 -16.33
C LEU A 765 -15.55 32.20 -15.36
N GLY A 766 -16.09 31.04 -14.99
CA GLY A 766 -17.21 30.93 -14.04
C GLY A 766 -17.08 29.70 -13.13
N GLY A 767 -17.67 29.73 -11.94
CA GLY A 767 -17.54 28.68 -10.92
C GLY A 767 -16.37 28.89 -9.95
N GLN A 768 -16.34 28.15 -8.83
CA GLN A 768 -15.33 28.27 -7.76
C GLN A 768 -14.65 26.92 -7.48
N GLY A 769 -13.39 26.97 -7.05
CA GLY A 769 -12.59 25.78 -6.72
C GLY A 769 -12.33 24.86 -7.91
N GLU A 770 -12.37 23.54 -7.70
CA GLU A 770 -12.13 22.53 -8.75
C GLU A 770 -13.19 22.52 -9.87
N TYR A 771 -14.33 23.21 -9.69
CA TYR A 771 -15.40 23.30 -10.68
C TYR A 771 -15.32 24.58 -11.54
N ARG A 772 -14.24 25.36 -11.46
CA ARG A 772 -14.05 26.65 -12.18
C ARG A 772 -13.97 26.51 -13.70
N LYS A 773 -15.09 26.68 -14.41
CA LYS A 773 -15.31 26.64 -15.88
C LYS A 773 -14.60 27.78 -16.60
N ALA A 774 -13.60 27.44 -17.41
CA ALA A 774 -13.02 28.33 -18.41
C ALA A 774 -13.75 28.14 -19.74
N THR A 775 -14.20 29.25 -20.32
CA THR A 775 -14.89 29.31 -21.60
C THR A 775 -13.82 29.89 -22.54
N VAL A 776 -13.16 29.03 -23.33
CA VAL A 776 -11.98 29.34 -24.16
C VAL A 776 -12.31 29.53 -25.64
N GLU A 777 -12.31 30.76 -26.12
CA GLU A 777 -12.49 31.07 -27.54
C GLU A 777 -11.19 30.69 -28.26
N PHE A 778 -11.10 29.41 -28.60
CA PHE A 778 -10.23 28.94 -29.66
C PHE A 778 -10.57 29.72 -30.91
N ASP A 779 -9.62 29.86 -31.82
CA ASP A 779 -9.87 30.52 -33.10
C ASP A 779 -11.06 29.86 -33.86
N GLU A 780 -11.59 28.71 -33.36
CA GLU A 780 -12.80 27.98 -33.80
C GLU A 780 -13.90 27.57 -32.74
N GLY A 781 -13.91 27.97 -31.44
CA GLY A 781 -15.07 27.78 -30.47
C GLY A 781 -14.95 26.79 -29.25
N LYS A 782 -15.92 26.74 -28.28
CA LYS A 782 -15.79 26.32 -26.82
C LYS A 782 -16.61 25.11 -26.25
N GLU A 783 -16.07 24.21 -25.35
CA GLU A 783 -16.80 23.38 -24.30
C GLU A 783 -15.97 22.51 -23.26
N ARG A 784 -16.58 21.68 -22.34
CA ARG A 784 -16.01 21.01 -21.09
C ARG A 784 -16.56 19.57 -20.74
N PHE A 785 -15.80 18.58 -20.19
CA PHE A 785 -16.28 17.16 -19.99
C PHE A 785 -16.00 16.37 -18.66
N VAL A 786 -16.84 15.35 -18.39
CA VAL A 786 -16.78 14.26 -17.35
C VAL A 786 -17.18 12.90 -18.00
N TYR A 787 -16.49 11.78 -17.74
CA TYR A 787 -16.84 10.45 -18.29
C TYR A 787 -18.09 9.84 -17.64
N LYS A 788 -19.17 9.67 -18.41
CA LYS A 788 -20.41 9.01 -17.97
C LYS A 788 -20.29 7.49 -18.14
N LYS A 789 -20.66 6.70 -17.13
CA LYS A 789 -20.65 5.23 -17.22
C LYS A 789 -21.81 4.76 -18.12
N ILE A 790 -21.58 3.80 -19.02
CA ILE A 790 -22.65 3.24 -19.90
C ILE A 790 -23.86 2.79 -19.09
N ALA A 791 -23.65 2.15 -17.94
CA ALA A 791 -24.70 1.72 -17.02
C ALA A 791 -25.59 2.85 -16.44
N GLN A 792 -25.20 4.12 -16.56
CA GLN A 792 -25.99 5.29 -16.14
C GLN A 792 -26.92 5.80 -17.25
N LEU A 793 -26.68 5.37 -18.49
CA LEU A 793 -27.56 5.62 -19.63
C LEU A 793 -28.76 4.67 -19.45
N LYS A 794 -29.94 5.26 -19.24
CA LYS A 794 -31.12 4.50 -18.76
C LYS A 794 -31.91 3.84 -19.89
N ASP A 795 -31.75 4.35 -21.11
CA ASP A 795 -32.57 4.07 -22.28
C ASP A 795 -31.73 4.28 -23.56
N VAL A 796 -32.23 3.80 -24.71
CA VAL A 796 -31.54 3.90 -26.00
C VAL A 796 -31.35 5.35 -26.43
N GLN A 797 -32.32 6.22 -26.13
CA GLN A 797 -32.21 7.64 -26.50
C GLN A 797 -31.03 8.31 -25.81
N LYS A 798 -30.83 8.12 -24.50
CA LYS A 798 -29.65 8.65 -23.79
C LYS A 798 -28.34 8.07 -24.28
N PHE A 799 -28.36 6.83 -24.78
CA PHE A 799 -27.19 6.25 -25.42
C PHE A 799 -26.88 6.94 -26.74
N ARG A 800 -27.87 7.19 -27.59
CA ARG A 800 -27.71 7.99 -28.81
C ARG A 800 -27.26 9.43 -28.52
N ASP A 801 -27.84 10.07 -27.51
CA ASP A 801 -27.44 11.41 -27.08
C ASP A 801 -25.97 11.43 -26.65
N ARG A 802 -25.50 10.37 -25.96
CA ARG A 802 -24.10 10.24 -25.57
C ARG A 802 -23.17 10.00 -26.78
N LEU A 803 -23.60 9.19 -27.75
CA LEU A 803 -22.84 9.00 -28.98
C LEU A 803 -22.72 10.32 -29.76
N ALA A 804 -23.82 11.07 -29.88
CA ALA A 804 -23.82 12.39 -30.51
C ALA A 804 -22.92 13.41 -29.77
N GLU A 805 -22.97 13.43 -28.43
CA GLU A 805 -22.08 14.26 -27.59
C GLU A 805 -20.59 13.97 -27.86
N LEU A 806 -20.25 12.72 -28.17
CA LEU A 806 -18.88 12.29 -28.46
C LEU A 806 -18.53 12.31 -29.96
N ASN A 807 -19.42 12.80 -30.84
CA ASN A 807 -19.26 12.72 -32.30
C ASN A 807 -19.02 11.29 -32.83
N LEU A 808 -19.65 10.30 -32.20
CA LEU A 808 -19.55 8.90 -32.61
C LEU A 808 -20.77 8.50 -33.44
N SER A 809 -20.50 7.87 -34.58
CA SER A 809 -21.53 7.30 -35.45
C SER A 809 -21.57 5.79 -35.26
N LEU A 810 -22.33 5.31 -34.28
CA LEU A 810 -22.65 3.89 -34.12
C LEU A 810 -24.14 3.66 -34.42
N PRO A 811 -24.50 2.60 -35.16
CA PRO A 811 -25.89 2.28 -35.45
C PRO A 811 -26.51 1.67 -34.18
N VAL A 812 -27.74 2.09 -33.84
CA VAL A 812 -28.44 1.62 -32.63
C VAL A 812 -29.92 1.47 -32.90
N ASP A 813 -30.44 0.25 -32.70
CA ASP A 813 -31.89 -0.01 -32.76
C ASP A 813 -32.61 0.32 -31.45
N ASP A 814 -33.87 0.75 -31.54
CA ASP A 814 -34.71 1.01 -30.36
C ASP A 814 -35.08 -0.27 -29.62
N GLU A 815 -35.36 -1.34 -30.37
CA GLU A 815 -35.77 -2.64 -29.85
C GLU A 815 -34.90 -3.76 -30.41
N VAL A 816 -34.62 -4.75 -29.57
CA VAL A 816 -33.95 -5.99 -29.97
C VAL A 816 -35.03 -6.96 -30.40
N LEU A 817 -35.00 -7.37 -31.67
CA LEU A 817 -35.98 -8.29 -32.21
C LEU A 817 -35.63 -9.71 -31.78
N SER A 818 -36.65 -10.53 -31.58
CA SER A 818 -36.49 -11.98 -31.47
C SER A 818 -36.30 -12.61 -32.86
N ALA A 819 -35.86 -13.86 -32.91
CA ALA A 819 -35.81 -14.64 -34.15
C ALA A 819 -37.19 -14.72 -34.82
N ALA A 820 -38.26 -14.92 -34.03
CA ALA A 820 -39.63 -14.93 -34.53
C ALA A 820 -40.08 -13.58 -35.11
N ALA A 821 -39.53 -12.48 -34.59
CA ALA A 821 -39.77 -11.13 -35.08
C ALA A 821 -38.82 -10.70 -36.22
N GLY A 822 -38.01 -11.62 -36.75
CA GLY A 822 -37.13 -11.36 -37.89
C GLY A 822 -35.82 -10.65 -37.55
N SER A 823 -35.25 -10.90 -36.37
CA SER A 823 -33.96 -10.30 -35.98
C SER A 823 -32.86 -10.54 -37.01
N PRO A 824 -32.13 -9.49 -37.47
CA PRO A 824 -30.90 -9.62 -38.24
C PRO A 824 -29.89 -10.60 -37.62
N LEU A 825 -29.83 -10.67 -36.30
CA LEU A 825 -28.91 -11.57 -35.60
C LEU A 825 -29.32 -13.05 -35.72
N ALA A 826 -30.57 -13.35 -36.06
CA ALA A 826 -31.06 -14.71 -36.31
C ALA A 826 -30.78 -15.20 -37.73
N GLN A 827 -30.27 -14.33 -38.61
CA GLN A 827 -30.06 -14.71 -40.00
C GLN A 827 -28.88 -15.67 -40.13
N PRO A 828 -28.99 -16.70 -40.99
CA PRO A 828 -27.88 -17.60 -41.23
C PRO A 828 -26.73 -16.90 -41.95
N LEU A 829 -25.50 -17.39 -41.75
CA LEU A 829 -24.28 -16.95 -42.43
C LEU A 829 -23.62 -18.15 -43.12
N LYS A 830 -23.33 -18.02 -44.41
CA LYS A 830 -22.59 -19.04 -45.15
C LYS A 830 -21.08 -18.85 -44.96
N LEU A 831 -20.40 -19.87 -44.45
CA LEU A 831 -18.95 -19.91 -44.29
C LEU A 831 -18.42 -21.17 -44.96
N GLY A 832 -17.67 -21.01 -46.06
CA GLY A 832 -17.26 -22.13 -46.89
C GLY A 832 -18.45 -22.93 -47.42
N ASP A 833 -18.46 -24.24 -47.13
CA ASP A 833 -19.50 -25.18 -47.51
C ASP A 833 -20.63 -25.31 -46.45
N ARG A 834 -20.51 -24.63 -45.30
CA ARG A 834 -21.44 -24.73 -44.19
C ARG A 834 -22.28 -23.47 -43.99
N THR A 835 -23.45 -23.66 -43.38
CA THR A 835 -24.34 -22.57 -42.99
C THR A 835 -24.40 -22.50 -41.47
N VAL A 836 -23.92 -21.39 -40.92
CA VAL A 836 -24.02 -21.04 -39.50
C VAL A 836 -25.43 -20.51 -39.24
N GLY A 837 -26.13 -21.03 -38.23
CA GLY A 837 -27.55 -20.73 -38.02
C GLY A 837 -27.90 -19.32 -37.55
N ASN A 838 -26.92 -18.53 -37.06
CA ASN A 838 -27.14 -17.14 -36.63
C ASN A 838 -25.86 -16.30 -36.70
N ARG A 839 -25.97 -15.00 -36.43
CA ARG A 839 -24.86 -14.03 -36.51
C ARG A 839 -24.14 -13.82 -35.17
N TRP A 840 -24.26 -14.76 -34.23
CA TRP A 840 -23.54 -14.71 -32.96
C TRP A 840 -22.30 -15.60 -33.02
N CYS A 841 -21.17 -15.02 -32.63
CA CYS A 841 -19.89 -15.70 -32.55
C CYS A 841 -19.34 -15.67 -31.12
N ILE A 842 -18.89 -16.81 -30.59
CA ILE A 842 -18.07 -16.86 -29.38
C ILE A 842 -16.59 -16.72 -29.77
N HIS A 843 -15.89 -15.76 -29.17
CA HIS A 843 -14.45 -15.57 -29.41
C HIS A 843 -13.59 -16.58 -28.65
N PRO A 844 -12.38 -16.87 -29.16
CA PRO A 844 -11.47 -17.79 -28.51
C PRO A 844 -10.95 -17.18 -27.22
N MET A 845 -10.79 -18.03 -26.20
CA MET A 845 -10.25 -17.64 -24.91
C MET A 845 -8.92 -18.33 -24.68
N GLU A 846 -7.99 -17.58 -24.10
CA GLU A 846 -6.81 -18.15 -23.51
C GLU A 846 -7.10 -18.39 -22.03
N GLY A 847 -7.31 -19.67 -21.70
CA GLY A 847 -7.46 -20.14 -20.33
C GLY A 847 -6.12 -20.21 -19.59
N TRP A 848 -6.16 -19.99 -18.27
CA TRP A 848 -5.10 -20.39 -17.33
C TRP A 848 -5.66 -21.48 -16.43
N ASP A 849 -6.30 -22.46 -17.04
CA ASP A 849 -7.11 -23.46 -16.33
C ASP A 849 -7.12 -24.82 -17.03
N ALA A 850 -6.25 -25.07 -18.00
CA ALA A 850 -5.96 -26.42 -18.46
C ALA A 850 -4.99 -27.12 -17.48
N ASN A 851 -4.84 -28.44 -17.62
CA ASN A 851 -3.83 -29.18 -16.88
C ASN A 851 -2.42 -28.78 -17.33
N PRO A 852 -1.39 -28.98 -16.49
CA PRO A 852 0.00 -28.63 -16.84
C PRO A 852 0.50 -29.28 -18.14
N ASP A 853 0.01 -30.47 -18.48
CA ASP A 853 0.33 -31.22 -19.70
C ASP A 853 -0.38 -30.69 -20.98
N GLY A 854 -1.23 -29.67 -20.85
CA GLY A 854 -1.98 -29.08 -21.95
C GLY A 854 -3.33 -29.73 -22.24
N THR A 855 -3.73 -30.77 -21.50
CA THR A 855 -5.08 -31.37 -21.59
C THR A 855 -6.12 -30.49 -20.88
N PRO A 856 -7.40 -30.49 -21.29
CA PRO A 856 -8.43 -29.69 -20.63
C PRO A 856 -8.69 -30.16 -19.20
N SER A 857 -8.93 -29.21 -18.29
CA SER A 857 -9.37 -29.52 -16.94
C SER A 857 -10.92 -29.56 -16.85
N PRO A 858 -11.50 -29.95 -15.70
CA PRO A 858 -12.94 -29.80 -15.46
C PRO A 858 -13.46 -28.37 -15.65
N HIS A 859 -12.63 -27.34 -15.38
CA HIS A 859 -13.01 -25.94 -15.59
C HIS A 859 -13.05 -25.59 -17.08
N THR A 860 -12.08 -26.09 -17.86
CA THR A 860 -12.06 -25.93 -19.33
C THR A 860 -13.29 -26.59 -19.94
N LEU A 861 -13.63 -27.82 -19.52
CA LEU A 861 -14.81 -28.56 -19.98
C LEU A 861 -16.11 -27.82 -19.66
N ARG A 862 -16.27 -27.31 -18.42
CA ARG A 862 -17.44 -26.51 -18.04
C ARG A 862 -17.59 -25.26 -18.91
N ARG A 863 -16.48 -24.59 -19.24
CA ARG A 863 -16.52 -23.41 -20.12
C ARG A 863 -17.01 -23.78 -21.53
N TRP A 864 -16.55 -24.89 -22.08
CA TRP A 864 -16.99 -25.39 -23.39
C TRP A 864 -18.45 -25.85 -23.39
N LYS A 865 -18.91 -26.48 -22.32
CA LYS A 865 -20.34 -26.75 -22.10
C LYS A 865 -21.17 -25.48 -22.20
N ASN A 866 -20.76 -24.42 -21.51
CA ASN A 866 -21.45 -23.13 -21.52
C ASN A 866 -21.43 -22.45 -22.90
N PHE A 867 -20.37 -22.66 -23.71
CA PHE A 867 -20.37 -22.23 -25.11
C PHE A 867 -21.42 -22.98 -25.92
N GLY A 868 -21.58 -24.29 -25.70
CA GLY A 868 -22.63 -25.11 -26.31
C GLY A 868 -24.03 -24.62 -25.94
N LEU A 869 -24.23 -24.22 -24.67
CA LEU A 869 -25.51 -23.68 -24.16
C LEU A 869 -25.80 -22.24 -24.58
N SER A 870 -24.82 -21.50 -25.12
CA SER A 870 -24.97 -20.06 -25.37
C SER A 870 -26.02 -19.69 -26.42
N GLY A 871 -26.31 -20.62 -27.34
CA GLY A 871 -27.13 -20.39 -28.53
C GLY A 871 -26.40 -19.69 -29.67
N ALA A 872 -25.14 -19.31 -29.51
CA ALA A 872 -24.30 -18.92 -30.64
C ALA A 872 -24.07 -20.12 -31.57
N LYS A 873 -24.09 -19.86 -32.88
CA LYS A 873 -23.89 -20.92 -33.89
C LYS A 873 -22.48 -20.92 -34.47
N LEU A 874 -21.68 -19.91 -34.19
CA LEU A 874 -20.25 -19.87 -34.51
C LEU A 874 -19.42 -19.86 -33.23
N ILE A 875 -18.63 -20.90 -33.01
CA ILE A 875 -17.63 -20.97 -31.93
C ILE A 875 -16.27 -20.79 -32.58
N TRP A 876 -15.78 -19.56 -32.57
CA TRP A 876 -14.51 -19.21 -33.19
C TRP A 876 -13.35 -19.63 -32.31
N GLY A 877 -12.85 -20.84 -32.55
CA GLY A 877 -11.62 -21.28 -31.92
C GLY A 877 -11.68 -21.40 -30.40
N GLY A 878 -12.86 -21.64 -29.79
CA GLY A 878 -13.22 -21.39 -28.37
C GLY A 878 -12.11 -21.49 -27.29
N GLU A 879 -11.11 -22.34 -27.49
CA GLU A 879 -9.84 -22.37 -26.76
C GLU A 879 -8.64 -22.01 -27.65
N ALA A 880 -7.77 -21.12 -27.15
CA ALA A 880 -6.49 -20.82 -27.76
C ALA A 880 -5.46 -21.91 -27.41
N ALA A 881 -5.20 -22.83 -28.32
CA ALA A 881 -4.27 -23.94 -28.14
C ALA A 881 -2.87 -23.59 -28.66
N ALA A 882 -1.84 -23.86 -27.86
CA ALA A 882 -0.45 -23.73 -28.29
C ALA A 882 -0.07 -24.90 -29.21
N VAL A 883 0.56 -24.62 -30.35
CA VAL A 883 0.98 -25.68 -31.31
C VAL A 883 2.20 -26.47 -30.86
N GLN A 884 2.90 -25.99 -29.84
CA GLN A 884 4.06 -26.63 -29.21
C GLN A 884 4.24 -26.13 -27.76
N PRO A 885 4.94 -26.88 -26.88
CA PRO A 885 5.05 -26.57 -25.46
C PRO A 885 5.68 -25.21 -25.12
N ASP A 886 6.77 -24.82 -25.78
CA ASP A 886 7.48 -23.54 -25.58
C ASP A 886 6.71 -22.32 -26.15
N GLY A 887 5.72 -22.58 -27.00
CA GLY A 887 4.83 -21.57 -27.56
C GLY A 887 3.69 -21.11 -26.64
N ARG A 888 3.59 -21.67 -25.43
CA ARG A 888 2.51 -21.37 -24.50
C ARG A 888 2.64 -19.98 -23.89
N ALA A 889 1.52 -19.26 -23.79
CA ALA A 889 1.41 -17.98 -23.10
C ALA A 889 1.37 -18.16 -21.57
N ASN A 890 1.05 -19.36 -21.11
CA ASN A 890 1.06 -19.74 -19.70
C ASN A 890 1.19 -21.25 -19.46
N PRO A 891 1.61 -21.69 -18.25
CA PRO A 891 1.84 -23.10 -17.93
C PRO A 891 0.57 -23.97 -17.88
N ASN A 892 -0.61 -23.37 -18.01
CA ASN A 892 -1.92 -24.01 -17.99
C ASN A 892 -2.75 -23.68 -19.25
N GLN A 893 -2.08 -23.36 -20.36
CA GLN A 893 -2.73 -23.20 -21.66
C GLN A 893 -2.93 -24.57 -22.32
N THR A 894 -4.09 -24.80 -22.93
CA THR A 894 -4.34 -25.99 -23.76
C THR A 894 -3.32 -26.09 -24.90
N GLN A 895 -2.97 -27.31 -25.30
CA GLN A 895 -2.06 -27.55 -26.43
C GLN A 895 -2.76 -28.32 -27.54
N ALA A 896 -2.28 -28.14 -28.77
CA ALA A 896 -2.71 -28.89 -29.95
C ALA A 896 -1.58 -29.80 -30.42
N VAL A 897 -1.23 -30.78 -29.59
CA VAL A 897 -0.15 -31.75 -29.80
C VAL A 897 -0.65 -33.18 -29.62
N ALA A 898 0.08 -34.16 -30.16
CA ALA A 898 -0.40 -35.53 -30.30
C ALA A 898 -1.01 -36.16 -29.02
N HIS A 899 -0.39 -35.97 -27.85
CA HIS A 899 -0.87 -36.56 -26.59
C HIS A 899 -2.15 -35.91 -26.05
N THR A 900 -2.52 -34.73 -26.55
CA THR A 900 -3.73 -33.99 -26.11
C THR A 900 -4.98 -34.33 -26.93
N ARG A 901 -4.88 -35.24 -27.92
CA ARG A 901 -5.96 -35.61 -28.85
C ARG A 901 -7.29 -35.89 -28.13
N ASP A 902 -7.27 -36.78 -27.15
CA ASP A 902 -8.50 -37.22 -26.47
C ASP A 902 -9.13 -36.09 -25.64
N GLY A 903 -8.30 -35.23 -25.05
CA GLY A 903 -8.75 -34.02 -24.37
C GLY A 903 -9.43 -33.04 -25.32
N LEU A 904 -8.83 -32.78 -26.48
CA LEU A 904 -9.43 -31.92 -27.51
C LEU A 904 -10.77 -32.48 -28.04
N ARG A 905 -10.88 -33.82 -28.15
CA ARG A 905 -12.14 -34.49 -28.48
C ARG A 905 -13.18 -34.28 -27.38
N GLN A 906 -12.79 -34.43 -26.12
CA GLN A 906 -13.69 -34.22 -24.98
C GLN A 906 -14.26 -32.79 -24.94
N LEU A 907 -13.46 -31.77 -25.28
CA LEU A 907 -13.94 -30.39 -25.39
C LEU A 907 -15.02 -30.25 -26.46
N LEU A 908 -14.76 -30.80 -27.66
CA LEU A 908 -15.70 -30.76 -28.77
C LEU A 908 -16.99 -31.52 -28.45
N ASP A 909 -16.89 -32.69 -27.84
CA ASP A 909 -18.01 -33.54 -27.45
C ASP A 909 -18.89 -32.88 -26.39
N GLU A 910 -18.30 -32.27 -25.35
CA GLU A 910 -19.04 -31.59 -24.27
C GLU A 910 -19.85 -30.40 -24.84
N LEU A 911 -19.23 -29.61 -25.71
CA LEU A 911 -19.89 -28.47 -26.36
C LEU A 911 -21.01 -28.94 -27.29
N THR A 912 -20.72 -29.91 -28.17
CA THR A 912 -21.67 -30.39 -29.17
C THR A 912 -22.85 -31.10 -28.51
N THR A 913 -22.61 -31.89 -27.47
CA THR A 913 -23.65 -32.56 -26.69
C THR A 913 -24.54 -31.56 -25.98
N ALA A 914 -23.96 -30.57 -25.29
CA ALA A 914 -24.73 -29.52 -24.63
C ALA A 914 -25.58 -28.71 -25.63
N HIS A 915 -25.02 -28.41 -26.80
CA HIS A 915 -25.75 -27.71 -27.86
C HIS A 915 -26.90 -28.56 -28.42
N GLN A 916 -26.65 -29.82 -28.74
CA GLN A 916 -27.66 -30.76 -29.24
C GLN A 916 -28.82 -30.91 -28.24
N GLN A 917 -28.52 -31.02 -26.94
CA GLN A 917 -29.53 -31.13 -25.89
C GLN A 917 -30.37 -29.85 -25.74
N ALA A 918 -29.74 -28.67 -25.85
CA ALA A 918 -30.42 -27.40 -25.67
C ALA A 918 -31.18 -26.90 -26.91
N PHE A 919 -30.69 -27.19 -28.11
CA PHE A 919 -31.18 -26.60 -29.37
C PHE A 919 -31.63 -27.64 -30.41
N GLY A 920 -31.52 -28.94 -30.13
CA GLY A 920 -32.12 -30.02 -30.92
C GLY A 920 -31.39 -30.40 -32.21
N THR A 921 -30.43 -29.61 -32.68
CA THR A 921 -29.55 -29.93 -33.82
C THR A 921 -28.19 -29.27 -33.66
N THR A 922 -27.18 -29.84 -34.32
CA THR A 922 -25.82 -29.31 -34.47
C THR A 922 -25.44 -29.07 -35.93
N ASP A 923 -26.37 -29.29 -36.88
CA ASP A 923 -26.12 -29.15 -38.31
C ASP A 923 -25.75 -27.71 -38.72
N ASP A 924 -26.23 -26.73 -37.97
CA ASP A 924 -26.01 -25.30 -38.16
C ASP A 924 -24.96 -24.72 -37.20
N LEU A 925 -24.26 -25.57 -36.44
CA LEU A 925 -23.22 -25.19 -35.49
C LEU A 925 -21.82 -25.38 -36.12
N LEU A 926 -21.03 -24.31 -36.14
CA LEU A 926 -19.65 -24.34 -36.62
C LEU A 926 -18.67 -24.10 -35.46
N VAL A 927 -17.82 -25.09 -35.20
CA VAL A 927 -16.86 -25.10 -34.09
C VAL A 927 -15.44 -25.21 -34.63
N GLY A 928 -14.58 -24.27 -34.25
CA GLY A 928 -13.16 -24.30 -34.58
C GLY A 928 -12.25 -24.39 -33.37
N LEU A 929 -10.95 -24.58 -33.63
CA LEU A 929 -9.86 -24.53 -32.66
C LEU A 929 -8.86 -23.44 -33.05
N GLN A 930 -8.46 -22.56 -32.12
CA GLN A 930 -7.48 -21.52 -32.41
C GLN A 930 -6.06 -22.03 -32.17
N LEU A 931 -5.20 -21.96 -33.19
CA LEU A 931 -3.79 -22.36 -33.15
C LEU A 931 -2.90 -21.15 -32.89
N THR A 932 -1.99 -21.28 -31.91
CA THR A 932 -1.21 -20.16 -31.41
C THR A 932 0.25 -20.48 -31.10
N HIS A 933 1.09 -19.46 -31.18
CA HIS A 933 2.42 -19.39 -30.56
C HIS A 933 2.62 -17.98 -29.97
N SER A 934 2.97 -17.91 -28.69
CA SER A 934 2.93 -16.65 -27.92
C SER A 934 4.14 -15.76 -28.15
N GLY A 935 5.23 -16.33 -28.66
CA GLY A 935 6.40 -15.58 -29.15
C GLY A 935 7.07 -14.81 -28.04
N ARG A 936 7.14 -13.48 -28.17
CA ARG A 936 7.60 -12.56 -27.11
C ARG A 936 6.93 -12.79 -25.75
N PHE A 937 5.69 -13.27 -25.73
CA PHE A 937 4.89 -13.44 -24.52
C PHE A 937 4.84 -14.87 -23.99
N SER A 938 5.70 -15.76 -24.49
CA SER A 938 5.78 -17.15 -24.01
C SER A 938 6.14 -17.24 -22.52
N ARG A 939 5.42 -18.13 -21.80
CA ARG A 939 5.58 -18.48 -20.38
C ARG A 939 5.26 -19.98 -20.19
N PRO A 940 6.06 -20.88 -20.77
CA PRO A 940 5.69 -22.29 -20.88
C PRO A 940 5.73 -23.06 -19.57
N ASN A 941 6.67 -22.71 -18.68
CA ASN A 941 6.94 -23.48 -17.46
C ASN A 941 6.49 -22.77 -16.18
N THR A 942 6.68 -21.45 -16.11
CA THR A 942 6.38 -20.65 -14.92
C THR A 942 5.67 -19.35 -15.27
N LYS A 943 5.48 -18.45 -14.30
CA LYS A 943 5.02 -17.08 -14.56
C LYS A 943 6.11 -16.19 -15.17
N GLN A 944 7.36 -16.61 -15.26
CA GLN A 944 8.43 -15.82 -15.89
C GLN A 944 8.31 -15.86 -17.42
N LEU A 945 8.75 -14.78 -18.07
CA LEU A 945 8.80 -14.70 -19.53
C LEU A 945 9.97 -15.52 -20.06
N GLU A 946 9.70 -16.35 -21.07
CA GLU A 946 10.70 -17.11 -21.83
C GLU A 946 10.51 -16.75 -23.32
N PRO A 947 10.90 -15.53 -23.74
CA PRO A 947 10.52 -14.98 -25.03
C PRO A 947 11.22 -15.68 -26.19
N ARG A 948 10.48 -15.87 -27.29
CA ARG A 948 11.02 -16.25 -28.61
C ARG A 948 10.47 -15.27 -29.66
N ILE A 949 11.30 -14.36 -30.13
CA ILE A 949 10.87 -13.15 -30.86
C ILE A 949 11.09 -13.26 -32.37
N ALA A 950 10.23 -12.62 -33.16
CA ALA A 950 10.45 -12.52 -34.61
C ALA A 950 11.66 -11.62 -34.95
N TYR A 951 11.83 -10.53 -34.19
CA TYR A 951 12.92 -9.57 -34.28
C TYR A 951 13.00 -8.72 -32.99
N HIS A 952 14.13 -8.04 -32.77
CA HIS A 952 14.29 -7.07 -31.68
C HIS A 952 13.49 -5.79 -31.95
N HIS A 953 12.52 -5.49 -31.07
CA HIS A 953 11.70 -4.30 -31.19
C HIS A 953 12.18 -3.30 -30.12
N PRO A 954 12.65 -2.10 -30.47
CA PRO A 954 13.36 -1.22 -29.53
C PRO A 954 12.54 -0.87 -28.28
N LEU A 955 11.25 -0.53 -28.45
CA LEU A 955 10.38 -0.20 -27.32
C LEU A 955 9.84 -1.41 -26.54
N LEU A 956 9.55 -2.53 -27.21
CA LEU A 956 9.03 -3.72 -26.53
C LEU A 956 10.12 -4.50 -25.81
N ASP A 957 11.34 -4.52 -26.34
CA ASP A 957 12.49 -5.14 -25.69
C ASP A 957 12.75 -4.44 -24.35
N GLU A 958 12.80 -3.10 -24.35
CA GLU A 958 12.89 -2.31 -23.11
C GLU A 958 11.72 -2.59 -22.17
N LYS A 959 10.48 -2.53 -22.68
CA LYS A 959 9.27 -2.73 -21.87
C LYS A 959 9.22 -4.09 -21.18
N PHE A 960 9.73 -5.13 -21.82
CA PHE A 960 9.70 -6.51 -21.31
C PHE A 960 11.06 -7.01 -20.81
N ASN A 961 12.04 -6.13 -20.66
CA ASN A 961 13.37 -6.41 -20.15
C ASN A 961 14.08 -7.54 -20.93
N ILE A 962 14.05 -7.44 -22.26
CA ILE A 962 14.73 -8.34 -23.19
C ILE A 962 16.04 -7.67 -23.62
N ASP A 963 17.16 -8.38 -23.52
CA ASP A 963 18.46 -7.87 -23.96
C ASP A 963 18.47 -7.68 -25.49
N PRO A 964 18.65 -6.45 -26.01
CA PRO A 964 18.67 -6.19 -27.45
C PRO A 964 19.86 -6.86 -28.18
N ASN A 965 20.85 -7.40 -27.45
CA ASN A 965 21.98 -8.12 -28.02
C ASN A 965 21.82 -9.65 -27.99
N ASP A 966 20.77 -10.17 -27.34
CA ASP A 966 20.55 -11.62 -27.27
C ASP A 966 19.92 -12.14 -28.57
N THR A 967 20.78 -12.54 -29.51
CA THR A 967 20.32 -13.11 -30.78
C THR A 967 19.79 -14.55 -30.64
N SER A 968 19.99 -15.21 -29.50
CA SER A 968 19.61 -16.63 -29.33
C SER A 968 18.10 -16.85 -29.23
N ILE A 969 17.36 -15.81 -28.85
CA ILE A 969 15.90 -15.82 -28.72
C ILE A 969 15.18 -15.45 -30.03
N VAL A 970 15.90 -14.99 -31.05
CA VAL A 970 15.33 -14.60 -32.34
C VAL A 970 15.10 -15.85 -33.21
N TRP A 971 13.90 -15.97 -33.80
CA TRP A 971 13.60 -17.09 -34.70
C TRP A 971 14.42 -17.03 -35.99
N THR A 972 15.21 -18.07 -36.25
CA THR A 972 15.90 -18.25 -37.53
C THR A 972 14.95 -18.73 -38.64
N ASP A 973 15.31 -18.51 -39.90
CA ASP A 973 14.49 -18.97 -41.04
C ASP A 973 14.30 -20.50 -41.07
N ASP A 974 15.23 -21.27 -40.51
CA ASP A 974 15.15 -22.74 -40.38
C ASP A 974 14.25 -23.15 -39.21
N ASP A 975 14.34 -22.44 -38.07
CA ASP A 975 13.45 -22.67 -36.94
C ASP A 975 11.99 -22.42 -37.33
N LEU A 976 11.74 -21.42 -38.17
CA LEU A 976 10.40 -21.07 -38.64
C LEU A 976 9.79 -22.14 -39.53
N GLU A 977 10.57 -22.82 -40.38
CA GLU A 977 10.05 -23.94 -41.18
C GLU A 977 9.59 -25.10 -40.30
N ARG A 978 10.38 -25.43 -39.26
CA ARG A 978 9.96 -26.43 -38.27
C ARG A 978 8.69 -26.01 -37.53
N LEU A 979 8.57 -24.73 -37.21
CA LEU A 979 7.38 -24.21 -36.55
C LEU A 979 6.15 -24.28 -37.49
N ILE A 980 6.31 -24.04 -38.79
CA ILE A 980 5.23 -24.23 -39.78
C ILE A 980 4.76 -25.68 -39.77
N ASP A 981 5.67 -26.66 -39.74
CA ASP A 981 5.31 -28.08 -39.62
C ASP A 981 4.46 -28.36 -38.37
N ASN A 982 4.75 -27.71 -37.23
CA ASN A 982 3.99 -27.85 -35.99
C ASN A 982 2.58 -27.26 -36.10
N TYR A 983 2.40 -26.12 -36.78
CA TYR A 983 1.07 -25.59 -37.09
C TYR A 983 0.25 -26.56 -37.96
N VAL A 984 0.88 -27.14 -38.99
CA VAL A 984 0.21 -28.12 -39.87
C VAL A 984 -0.13 -29.41 -39.11
N ALA A 985 0.76 -29.89 -38.25
CA ALA A 985 0.51 -31.05 -37.39
C ALA A 985 -0.66 -30.81 -36.42
N ALA A 986 -0.71 -29.62 -35.81
CA ALA A 986 -1.83 -29.22 -34.95
C ALA A 986 -3.16 -29.14 -35.72
N ALA A 987 -3.14 -28.67 -36.97
CA ALA A 987 -4.33 -28.65 -37.83
C ALA A 987 -4.78 -30.06 -38.23
N ARG A 988 -3.86 -30.97 -38.57
CA ARG A 988 -4.17 -32.38 -38.80
C ARG A 988 -4.87 -33.00 -37.61
N LEU A 989 -4.33 -32.76 -36.41
CA LEU A 989 -4.93 -33.22 -35.17
C LEU A 989 -6.36 -32.68 -34.98
N ALA A 990 -6.58 -31.39 -35.26
CA ALA A 990 -7.91 -30.79 -35.18
C ALA A 990 -8.91 -31.45 -36.16
N GLN A 991 -8.49 -31.74 -37.39
CA GLN A 991 -9.29 -32.46 -38.39
C GLN A 991 -9.64 -33.88 -37.92
N GLU A 992 -8.66 -34.62 -37.38
CA GLU A 992 -8.87 -35.99 -36.87
C GLU A 992 -9.81 -36.02 -35.65
N VAL A 993 -9.77 -34.99 -34.81
CA VAL A 993 -10.68 -34.84 -33.68
C VAL A 993 -12.11 -34.58 -34.16
N GLY A 994 -12.26 -33.78 -35.23
CA GLY A 994 -13.56 -33.43 -35.82
C GLY A 994 -13.92 -31.95 -35.74
N TYR A 995 -12.94 -31.06 -35.49
CA TYR A 995 -13.18 -29.63 -35.61
C TYR A 995 -13.48 -29.26 -37.06
N HIS A 996 -14.38 -28.30 -37.26
CA HIS A 996 -14.81 -27.90 -38.60
C HIS A 996 -13.82 -26.97 -39.30
N PHE A 997 -13.08 -26.19 -38.52
CA PHE A 997 -12.06 -25.27 -39.02
C PHE A 997 -10.99 -25.02 -37.95
N VAL A 998 -9.84 -24.53 -38.38
CA VAL A 998 -8.83 -23.95 -37.48
C VAL A 998 -8.70 -22.46 -37.71
N ASP A 999 -8.48 -21.74 -36.62
CA ASP A 999 -8.13 -20.33 -36.65
C ASP A 999 -6.61 -20.17 -36.48
N VAL A 1000 -5.94 -19.60 -37.48
CA VAL A 1000 -4.51 -19.26 -37.40
C VAL A 1000 -4.35 -17.87 -36.80
N LYS A 1001 -3.93 -17.78 -35.54
CA LYS A 1001 -3.90 -16.52 -34.78
C LYS A 1001 -2.74 -15.62 -35.19
N SER A 1002 -3.05 -14.50 -35.85
CA SER A 1002 -2.13 -13.39 -36.14
C SER A 1002 -2.64 -12.08 -35.52
N CYS A 1003 -2.83 -12.08 -34.20
CA CYS A 1003 -3.29 -10.90 -33.47
C CYS A 1003 -2.60 -10.73 -32.11
N HIS A 1004 -2.85 -9.60 -31.46
CA HIS A 1004 -2.50 -9.32 -30.05
C HIS A 1004 -0.99 -9.30 -29.74
N GLY A 1005 -0.14 -9.18 -30.76
CA GLY A 1005 1.32 -9.20 -30.61
C GLY A 1005 1.90 -10.60 -30.45
N TYR A 1006 1.11 -11.65 -30.72
CA TYR A 1006 1.62 -13.04 -30.73
C TYR A 1006 2.51 -13.24 -31.96
N LEU A 1007 3.24 -14.34 -32.02
CA LEU A 1007 4.36 -14.49 -32.95
C LEU A 1007 4.00 -14.15 -34.41
N LEU A 1008 2.90 -14.70 -34.94
CA LEU A 1008 2.48 -14.43 -36.32
C LEU A 1008 2.04 -12.97 -36.55
N HIS A 1009 1.60 -12.27 -35.51
CA HIS A 1009 1.30 -10.83 -35.57
C HIS A 1009 2.58 -10.00 -35.53
N GLU A 1010 3.56 -10.39 -34.71
CA GLU A 1010 4.85 -9.73 -34.62
C GLU A 1010 5.61 -9.75 -35.96
N PHE A 1011 5.46 -10.84 -36.73
CA PHE A 1011 5.98 -10.88 -38.11
C PHE A 1011 5.37 -9.82 -39.03
N LEU A 1012 4.13 -9.39 -38.80
CA LEU A 1012 3.51 -8.32 -39.59
C LEU A 1012 4.20 -6.97 -39.37
N SER A 1013 4.91 -6.73 -38.27
CA SER A 1013 5.69 -5.50 -38.06
C SER A 1013 7.20 -5.67 -38.30
N ALA A 1014 7.66 -6.85 -38.75
CA ALA A 1014 9.06 -7.21 -38.87
C ALA A 1014 9.78 -6.61 -40.11
N ARG A 1015 9.69 -5.30 -40.33
CA ARG A 1015 10.29 -4.60 -41.49
C ARG A 1015 11.81 -4.69 -41.50
N VAL A 1016 12.41 -4.59 -40.31
CA VAL A 1016 13.88 -4.62 -40.11
C VAL A 1016 14.46 -6.03 -40.01
N ARG A 1017 13.61 -7.07 -40.01
CA ARG A 1017 14.07 -8.45 -39.89
C ARG A 1017 14.74 -8.90 -41.19
N PRO A 1018 15.98 -9.44 -41.15
CA PRO A 1018 16.61 -10.02 -42.34
C PRO A 1018 15.97 -11.36 -42.73
N GLY A 1019 16.29 -11.86 -43.92
CA GLY A 1019 15.80 -13.15 -44.40
C GLY A 1019 14.41 -13.08 -45.03
N ARG A 1020 13.83 -14.23 -45.37
CA ARG A 1020 12.63 -14.32 -46.23
C ARG A 1020 11.30 -14.05 -45.53
N PHE A 1021 11.31 -13.97 -44.20
CA PHE A 1021 10.15 -13.72 -43.35
C PHE A 1021 10.12 -12.29 -42.77
N GLY A 1022 10.92 -11.37 -43.33
CA GLY A 1022 10.96 -9.95 -42.95
C GLY A 1022 10.98 -9.03 -44.18
N GLY A 1023 11.14 -7.73 -43.94
CA GLY A 1023 11.21 -6.74 -45.03
C GLY A 1023 9.83 -6.28 -45.52
N ASP A 1024 9.57 -6.49 -46.81
CA ASP A 1024 8.32 -6.05 -47.44
C ASP A 1024 7.08 -6.82 -46.94
N LEU A 1025 5.90 -6.42 -47.40
CA LEU A 1025 4.64 -7.06 -46.97
C LEU A 1025 4.58 -8.54 -47.40
N GLU A 1026 5.18 -8.90 -48.53
CA GLU A 1026 5.20 -10.29 -48.99
C GLU A 1026 6.03 -11.18 -48.04
N GLY A 1027 7.23 -10.73 -47.67
CA GLY A 1027 8.10 -11.41 -46.71
C GLY A 1027 7.46 -11.53 -45.33
N ARG A 1028 6.96 -10.41 -44.78
CA ARG A 1028 6.33 -10.38 -43.45
C ARG A 1028 5.07 -11.24 -43.33
N THR A 1029 4.31 -11.40 -44.40
CA THR A 1029 3.09 -12.24 -44.42
C THR A 1029 3.36 -13.69 -44.83
N ARG A 1030 4.56 -14.00 -45.33
CA ARG A 1030 4.93 -15.32 -45.87
C ARG A 1030 4.65 -16.44 -44.89
N MET A 1031 5.00 -16.28 -43.61
CA MET A 1031 4.80 -17.33 -42.61
C MET A 1031 3.32 -17.70 -42.46
N LEU A 1032 2.45 -16.69 -42.27
CA LEU A 1032 1.00 -16.90 -42.16
C LEU A 1032 0.43 -17.57 -43.41
N ARG A 1033 0.81 -17.07 -44.60
CA ARG A 1033 0.34 -17.59 -45.89
C ARG A 1033 0.79 -19.02 -46.14
N THR A 1034 2.05 -19.35 -45.82
CA THR A 1034 2.57 -20.71 -45.96
C THR A 1034 1.86 -21.68 -45.02
N ILE A 1035 1.60 -21.28 -43.77
CA ILE A 1035 0.83 -22.11 -42.82
C ILE A 1035 -0.56 -22.39 -43.39
N ILE A 1036 -1.27 -21.36 -43.86
CA ILE A 1036 -2.62 -21.51 -44.41
C ILE A 1036 -2.63 -22.44 -45.63
N GLY A 1037 -1.75 -22.18 -46.62
CA GLY A 1037 -1.68 -22.98 -47.83
C GLY A 1037 -1.37 -24.45 -47.55
N ARG A 1038 -0.40 -24.71 -46.66
CA ARG A 1038 -0.07 -26.09 -46.26
C ARG A 1038 -1.18 -26.78 -45.48
N ILE A 1039 -1.93 -26.07 -44.63
CA ILE A 1039 -3.10 -26.64 -43.96
C ILE A 1039 -4.17 -27.01 -45.00
N GLN A 1040 -4.43 -26.15 -45.98
CA GLN A 1040 -5.43 -26.44 -47.03
C GLN A 1040 -5.01 -27.63 -47.91
N ASP A 1041 -3.73 -27.74 -48.23
CA ASP A 1041 -3.19 -28.85 -49.04
C ASP A 1041 -3.17 -30.17 -48.26
N GLU A 1042 -2.77 -30.14 -46.98
CA GLU A 1042 -2.52 -31.34 -46.17
C GLU A 1042 -3.75 -31.76 -45.33
N CYS A 1043 -4.73 -30.87 -45.14
CA CYS A 1043 -5.97 -31.08 -44.38
C CYS A 1043 -7.22 -30.60 -45.16
N PRO A 1044 -7.55 -31.20 -46.31
CA PRO A 1044 -8.61 -30.71 -47.20
C PRO A 1044 -10.03 -30.75 -46.61
N GLY A 1045 -10.25 -31.49 -45.51
CA GLY A 1045 -11.52 -31.55 -44.79
C GLY A 1045 -11.67 -30.49 -43.69
N LEU A 1046 -10.66 -29.62 -43.52
CA LEU A 1046 -10.60 -28.63 -42.47
C LEU A 1046 -10.52 -27.22 -43.07
N MET A 1047 -11.53 -26.39 -42.81
CA MET A 1047 -11.50 -25.00 -43.25
C MET A 1047 -10.48 -24.18 -42.45
N VAL A 1048 -10.06 -23.04 -42.98
CA VAL A 1048 -9.11 -22.14 -42.32
C VAL A 1048 -9.72 -20.76 -42.15
N GLY A 1049 -9.80 -20.31 -40.90
CA GLY A 1049 -10.08 -18.92 -40.52
C GLY A 1049 -8.81 -18.24 -40.02
N VAL A 1050 -8.83 -16.90 -39.98
CA VAL A 1050 -7.71 -16.12 -39.43
C VAL A 1050 -8.21 -15.07 -38.46
N ARG A 1051 -7.65 -15.02 -37.26
CA ARG A 1051 -7.83 -13.92 -36.32
C ARG A 1051 -6.69 -12.93 -36.47
N LEU A 1052 -7.03 -11.71 -36.87
CA LEU A 1052 -6.08 -10.68 -37.27
C LEU A 1052 -6.26 -9.40 -36.45
N SER A 1053 -5.18 -8.82 -35.95
CA SER A 1053 -5.18 -7.45 -35.46
C SER A 1053 -4.99 -6.50 -36.65
N ALA A 1054 -5.95 -5.60 -36.87
CA ALA A 1054 -6.02 -4.74 -38.04
C ALA A 1054 -5.00 -3.59 -38.04
N PHE A 1055 -4.47 -3.22 -36.88
CA PHE A 1055 -3.43 -2.20 -36.74
C PHE A 1055 -2.75 -2.33 -35.37
N ASP A 1056 -1.59 -1.69 -35.24
CA ASP A 1056 -0.82 -1.48 -34.02
C ASP A 1056 -0.84 -0.02 -33.56
N THR A 1057 -0.33 0.21 -32.36
CA THR A 1057 -0.04 1.54 -31.81
C THR A 1057 1.29 1.46 -31.09
N VAL A 1058 1.91 2.61 -30.85
CA VAL A 1058 3.08 2.72 -29.96
C VAL A 1058 2.79 2.06 -28.61
N PRO A 1059 3.72 1.29 -28.00
CA PRO A 1059 3.53 0.72 -26.68
C PRO A 1059 3.50 1.82 -25.60
N TYR A 1060 2.70 1.59 -24.56
CA TYR A 1060 2.53 2.54 -23.46
C TYR A 1060 3.22 2.05 -22.19
N ARG A 1061 3.70 2.99 -21.35
CA ARG A 1061 4.13 2.68 -19.98
C ARG A 1061 2.90 2.55 -19.07
N THR A 1062 2.99 1.65 -18.10
CA THR A 1062 1.99 1.59 -17.02
C THR A 1062 2.20 2.77 -16.06
N SER A 1063 1.14 3.48 -15.72
CA SER A 1063 1.14 4.61 -14.77
C SER A 1063 -0.05 4.51 -13.79
N LEU A 1064 -0.05 5.33 -12.72
CA LEU A 1064 -1.16 5.40 -11.74
C LEU A 1064 -2.33 6.28 -12.19
N GLU A 1065 -2.14 7.09 -13.23
CA GLU A 1065 -3.16 7.99 -13.77
C GLU A 1065 -3.64 7.51 -15.14
N VAL A 1066 -3.09 8.08 -16.22
CA VAL A 1066 -3.35 7.70 -17.62
C VAL A 1066 -2.05 7.19 -18.21
N GLY A 1067 -2.10 6.12 -18.98
CA GLY A 1067 -0.90 5.58 -19.59
C GLY A 1067 -0.38 6.52 -20.66
N GLU A 1068 0.94 6.59 -20.72
CA GLU A 1068 1.67 7.44 -21.64
C GLU A 1068 2.39 6.55 -22.67
N PRO A 1069 2.47 6.95 -23.95
CA PRO A 1069 3.28 6.24 -24.92
C PRO A 1069 4.75 6.25 -24.47
N LEU A 1070 5.47 5.15 -24.74
CA LEU A 1070 6.93 5.11 -24.60
C LEU A 1070 7.57 6.06 -25.61
N ASP A 1071 8.80 6.51 -25.34
CA ASP A 1071 9.52 7.45 -26.19
C ASP A 1071 9.82 6.83 -27.56
N TYR A 1072 9.02 7.23 -28.56
CA TYR A 1072 9.07 6.70 -29.92
C TYR A 1072 9.64 7.70 -30.93
N GLU A 1073 9.86 8.95 -30.55
CA GLU A 1073 10.19 10.04 -31.49
C GLU A 1073 11.51 9.79 -32.20
N GLN A 1074 12.49 9.22 -31.49
CA GLN A 1074 13.78 8.81 -32.06
C GLN A 1074 13.68 7.68 -33.09
N HIS A 1075 12.54 7.01 -33.15
CA HIS A 1075 12.25 5.92 -34.08
C HIS A 1075 11.39 6.37 -35.26
N LEU A 1076 11.19 7.68 -35.48
CA LEU A 1076 10.48 8.18 -36.65
C LEU A 1076 11.38 8.17 -37.91
N PRO A 1077 10.89 7.70 -39.08
CA PRO A 1077 9.56 7.10 -39.30
C PRO A 1077 9.42 5.75 -38.58
N TYR A 1078 8.27 5.54 -37.91
CA TYR A 1078 8.03 4.40 -37.03
C TYR A 1078 7.83 3.11 -37.82
N GLU A 1079 8.89 2.30 -37.91
CA GLU A 1079 8.90 1.05 -38.69
C GLU A 1079 8.44 -0.19 -37.91
N TYR A 1080 8.08 -0.03 -36.63
CA TYR A 1080 7.88 -1.13 -35.68
C TYR A 1080 6.41 -1.47 -35.41
N GLY A 1081 5.50 -1.16 -36.34
CA GLY A 1081 4.08 -1.49 -36.23
C GLY A 1081 3.42 -1.84 -37.57
N PHE A 1082 2.30 -2.55 -37.49
CA PHE A 1082 1.46 -2.90 -38.62
C PHE A 1082 0.22 -1.98 -38.68
N GLY A 1083 -0.25 -1.60 -39.88
CA GLY A 1083 -1.52 -0.87 -40.05
C GLY A 1083 -1.55 0.56 -39.47
N LEU A 1084 -0.41 1.25 -39.42
CA LEU A 1084 -0.26 2.62 -38.92
C LEU A 1084 0.53 3.49 -39.89
N ASN A 1085 0.39 4.81 -39.80
CA ASN A 1085 1.19 5.76 -40.55
C ASN A 1085 2.61 5.83 -39.94
N PRO A 1086 3.69 5.56 -40.70
CA PRO A 1086 5.05 5.65 -40.15
C PRO A 1086 5.45 7.07 -39.71
N ALA A 1087 4.86 8.11 -40.29
CA ALA A 1087 5.13 9.49 -39.88
C ALA A 1087 4.39 9.89 -38.59
N ASP A 1088 3.24 9.27 -38.33
CA ASP A 1088 2.45 9.45 -37.10
C ASP A 1088 1.84 8.10 -36.66
N PRO A 1089 2.51 7.36 -35.75
CA PRO A 1089 2.08 6.01 -35.38
C PRO A 1089 0.78 5.94 -34.56
N PHE A 1090 0.11 7.07 -34.31
CA PHE A 1090 -1.25 7.11 -33.78
C PHE A 1090 -2.33 7.17 -34.86
N GLU A 1091 -1.96 7.54 -36.09
CA GLU A 1091 -2.86 7.53 -37.24
C GLU A 1091 -2.99 6.12 -37.81
N ILE A 1092 -4.23 5.62 -37.90
CA ILE A 1092 -4.54 4.29 -38.43
C ILE A 1092 -4.48 4.33 -39.96
N ASP A 1093 -3.56 3.55 -40.53
CA ASP A 1093 -3.45 3.32 -41.97
C ASP A 1093 -3.76 1.85 -42.29
N LEU A 1094 -4.98 1.58 -42.76
CA LEU A 1094 -5.43 0.23 -43.07
C LEU A 1094 -4.93 -0.29 -44.42
N THR A 1095 -4.05 0.42 -45.14
CA THR A 1095 -3.61 0.01 -46.48
C THR A 1095 -2.96 -1.38 -46.49
N GLU A 1096 -1.99 -1.63 -45.59
CA GLU A 1096 -1.37 -2.97 -45.49
C GLU A 1096 -2.36 -4.03 -44.99
N THR A 1097 -3.29 -3.64 -44.12
CA THR A 1097 -4.33 -4.52 -43.57
C THR A 1097 -5.28 -4.98 -44.66
N ILE A 1098 -5.75 -4.06 -45.51
CA ILE A 1098 -6.62 -4.38 -46.65
C ILE A 1098 -5.88 -5.29 -47.64
N ALA A 1099 -4.63 -4.98 -47.96
CA ALA A 1099 -3.82 -5.82 -48.83
C ALA A 1099 -3.65 -7.25 -48.26
N LEU A 1100 -3.44 -7.39 -46.95
CA LEU A 1100 -3.41 -8.70 -46.30
C LEU A 1100 -4.77 -9.41 -46.37
N LEU A 1101 -5.88 -8.70 -46.13
CA LEU A 1101 -7.23 -9.28 -46.24
C LEU A 1101 -7.52 -9.78 -47.67
N GLU A 1102 -7.10 -9.06 -48.69
CA GLU A 1102 -7.19 -9.51 -50.09
C GLU A 1102 -6.36 -10.77 -50.32
N MET A 1103 -5.12 -10.82 -49.80
CA MET A 1103 -4.29 -12.04 -49.87
C MET A 1103 -4.95 -13.23 -49.17
N LEU A 1104 -5.58 -13.02 -48.01
CA LEU A 1104 -6.28 -14.08 -47.27
C LEU A 1104 -7.53 -14.56 -48.01
N ARG A 1105 -8.31 -13.64 -48.60
CA ARG A 1105 -9.44 -13.97 -49.47
C ARG A 1105 -8.97 -14.82 -50.65
N ASP A 1106 -7.92 -14.40 -51.33
CA ASP A 1106 -7.41 -15.08 -52.53
C ASP A 1106 -6.79 -16.45 -52.20
N LEU A 1107 -6.30 -16.63 -50.96
CA LEU A 1107 -5.89 -17.93 -50.42
C LEU A 1107 -7.07 -18.83 -50.02
N GLY A 1108 -8.32 -18.35 -50.05
CA GLY A 1108 -9.49 -19.16 -49.68
C GLY A 1108 -9.73 -19.29 -48.18
N VAL A 1109 -9.29 -18.32 -47.38
CA VAL A 1109 -9.68 -18.21 -45.96
C VAL A 1109 -11.20 -17.98 -45.87
N ILE A 1110 -11.89 -18.77 -45.03
CA ILE A 1110 -13.37 -18.79 -45.01
C ILE A 1110 -13.99 -17.57 -44.31
N ALA A 1111 -13.24 -16.93 -43.42
CA ALA A 1111 -13.63 -15.74 -42.68
C ALA A 1111 -12.42 -15.17 -41.94
N VAL A 1112 -12.50 -13.89 -41.56
CA VAL A 1112 -11.52 -13.24 -40.69
C VAL A 1112 -12.19 -12.72 -39.43
N ASN A 1113 -11.60 -13.00 -38.27
CA ASN A 1113 -11.96 -12.39 -36.99
C ASN A 1113 -11.05 -11.19 -36.74
N LEU A 1114 -11.60 -9.99 -36.91
CA LEU A 1114 -10.85 -8.75 -36.82
C LEU A 1114 -10.80 -8.22 -35.39
N SER A 1115 -9.61 -7.83 -34.98
CA SER A 1115 -9.27 -7.24 -33.69
C SER A 1115 -8.40 -5.99 -33.89
N CYS A 1116 -8.06 -5.24 -32.85
CA CYS A 1116 -7.28 -4.00 -32.99
C CYS A 1116 -6.17 -3.89 -31.94
N GLY A 1117 -4.91 -3.75 -32.36
CA GLY A 1117 -3.75 -3.60 -31.49
C GLY A 1117 -3.45 -4.82 -30.62
N SER A 1118 -2.56 -4.61 -29.65
CA SER A 1118 -2.15 -5.60 -28.66
C SER A 1118 -2.46 -5.12 -27.24
N PRO A 1119 -3.04 -5.98 -26.37
CA PRO A 1119 -3.24 -5.63 -24.97
C PRO A 1119 -1.92 -5.50 -24.19
N TYR A 1120 -0.80 -5.97 -24.76
CA TYR A 1120 0.54 -5.82 -24.18
C TYR A 1120 1.20 -4.50 -24.61
N TYR A 1121 0.76 -3.89 -25.70
CA TYR A 1121 1.27 -2.59 -26.16
C TYR A 1121 0.50 -1.49 -25.44
N ASN A 1122 -0.83 -1.48 -25.59
CA ASN A 1122 -1.77 -0.61 -24.91
C ASN A 1122 -3.02 -1.43 -24.50
N PRO A 1123 -3.28 -1.69 -23.21
CA PRO A 1123 -4.43 -2.50 -22.80
C PRO A 1123 -5.78 -1.91 -23.22
N HIS A 1124 -5.90 -0.59 -23.38
CA HIS A 1124 -7.18 0.07 -23.71
C HIS A 1124 -7.57 -0.02 -25.18
N ILE A 1125 -6.61 -0.28 -26.08
CA ILE A 1125 -6.93 -0.44 -27.50
C ILE A 1125 -7.80 -1.67 -27.74
N GLN A 1126 -7.56 -2.74 -26.97
CA GLN A 1126 -8.35 -3.99 -26.99
C GLN A 1126 -9.45 -3.99 -25.95
N ARG A 1127 -9.24 -3.31 -24.81
CA ARG A 1127 -10.17 -3.29 -23.67
C ARG A 1127 -10.61 -1.87 -23.34
N PRO A 1128 -11.44 -1.24 -24.19
CA PRO A 1128 -11.98 0.07 -23.93
C PRO A 1128 -13.02 -0.03 -22.79
N ALA A 1129 -12.53 -0.03 -21.55
CA ALA A 1129 -13.32 -0.08 -20.33
C ALA A 1129 -12.75 0.90 -19.30
N ILE A 1130 -13.64 1.48 -18.47
CA ILE A 1130 -13.29 2.45 -17.42
C ILE A 1130 -12.42 1.82 -16.32
N PHE A 1131 -12.56 0.51 -16.11
CA PHE A 1131 -11.86 -0.22 -15.06
C PHE A 1131 -10.79 -1.11 -15.69
N PRO A 1132 -9.53 -0.68 -15.74
CA PRO A 1132 -8.48 -1.56 -16.24
C PRO A 1132 -8.31 -2.82 -15.36
N PRO A 1133 -7.87 -3.94 -15.95
CA PRO A 1133 -7.33 -5.08 -15.20
C PRO A 1133 -5.98 -4.72 -14.54
N SER A 1134 -5.36 -5.70 -13.86
CA SER A 1134 -4.14 -5.56 -13.03
C SER A 1134 -2.90 -4.92 -13.67
N ASP A 1135 -2.90 -4.68 -14.96
CA ASP A 1135 -1.79 -4.12 -15.75
C ASP A 1135 -2.19 -2.86 -16.53
N GLY A 1136 -3.42 -2.36 -16.35
CA GLY A 1136 -3.91 -1.19 -17.05
C GLY A 1136 -4.02 0.04 -16.15
N TYR A 1137 -4.19 1.18 -16.79
CA TYR A 1137 -4.25 2.53 -16.23
C TYR A 1137 -5.63 3.15 -16.56
N GLN A 1138 -5.92 4.40 -16.19
CA GLN A 1138 -7.17 5.01 -16.68
C GLN A 1138 -7.11 5.16 -18.20
N PRO A 1139 -8.20 4.84 -18.95
CA PRO A 1139 -8.20 4.98 -20.39
C PRO A 1139 -7.90 6.45 -20.78
N PRO A 1140 -7.11 6.70 -21.82
CA PRO A 1140 -6.77 8.06 -22.27
C PRO A 1140 -7.95 8.81 -22.89
N GLU A 1141 -9.07 8.14 -23.13
CA GLU A 1141 -10.26 8.66 -23.80
C GLU A 1141 -11.53 7.97 -23.28
N ASP A 1142 -12.71 8.44 -23.71
CA ASP A 1142 -13.96 7.76 -23.37
C ASP A 1142 -13.97 6.34 -23.96
N PRO A 1143 -14.28 5.30 -23.17
CA PRO A 1143 -14.37 3.92 -23.67
C PRO A 1143 -15.23 3.76 -24.92
N LEU A 1144 -16.32 4.54 -25.09
CA LEU A 1144 -17.14 4.46 -26.28
C LEU A 1144 -16.40 4.89 -27.55
N VAL A 1145 -15.39 5.76 -27.44
CA VAL A 1145 -14.51 6.13 -28.57
C VAL A 1145 -13.69 4.91 -28.99
N GLY A 1146 -13.08 4.21 -28.04
CA GLY A 1146 -12.34 2.98 -28.32
C GLY A 1146 -13.22 1.86 -28.89
N VAL A 1147 -14.45 1.70 -28.38
CA VAL A 1147 -15.43 0.75 -28.93
C VAL A 1147 -15.82 1.12 -30.36
N ALA A 1148 -16.13 2.39 -30.60
CA ALA A 1148 -16.49 2.88 -31.93
C ALA A 1148 -15.33 2.71 -32.92
N ARG A 1149 -14.09 2.98 -32.50
CA ARG A 1149 -12.88 2.74 -33.31
C ARG A 1149 -12.77 1.28 -33.74
N GLN A 1150 -12.98 0.33 -32.83
CA GLN A 1150 -12.92 -1.10 -33.18
C GLN A 1150 -14.01 -1.47 -34.21
N ILE A 1151 -15.26 -1.04 -33.98
CA ILE A 1151 -16.38 -1.35 -34.88
C ILE A 1151 -16.20 -0.69 -36.25
N GLU A 1152 -15.77 0.57 -36.29
CA GLU A 1152 -15.54 1.30 -37.55
C GLU A 1152 -14.34 0.73 -38.32
N THR A 1153 -13.30 0.23 -37.64
CA THR A 1153 -12.19 -0.47 -38.30
C THR A 1153 -12.68 -1.72 -39.02
N VAL A 1154 -13.51 -2.54 -38.37
CA VAL A 1154 -14.13 -3.72 -38.99
C VAL A 1154 -14.99 -3.32 -40.18
N ARG A 1155 -15.81 -2.28 -40.03
CA ARG A 1155 -16.65 -1.75 -41.11
C ARG A 1155 -15.82 -1.32 -42.32
N ARG A 1156 -14.74 -0.57 -42.12
CA ARG A 1156 -13.85 -0.12 -43.22
C ARG A 1156 -13.21 -1.30 -43.94
N CYS A 1157 -12.77 -2.31 -43.20
CA CYS A 1157 -12.26 -3.55 -43.78
C CYS A 1157 -13.35 -4.30 -44.56
N LYS A 1158 -14.56 -4.42 -44.01
CA LYS A 1158 -15.71 -5.07 -44.68
C LYS A 1158 -16.09 -4.34 -45.96
N GLN A 1159 -16.08 -3.01 -45.97
CA GLN A 1159 -16.33 -2.22 -47.18
C GLN A 1159 -15.23 -2.40 -48.25
N ALA A 1160 -13.97 -2.55 -47.83
CA ALA A 1160 -12.86 -2.75 -48.75
C ALA A 1160 -12.83 -4.17 -49.34
N VAL A 1161 -13.20 -5.18 -48.54
CA VAL A 1161 -13.18 -6.61 -48.94
C VAL A 1161 -14.52 -7.27 -48.59
N PRO A 1162 -15.63 -6.90 -49.27
CA PRO A 1162 -16.99 -7.31 -48.89
C PRO A 1162 -17.23 -8.81 -49.02
N ASP A 1163 -16.52 -9.48 -49.92
CA ASP A 1163 -16.67 -10.92 -50.20
C ASP A 1163 -16.00 -11.82 -49.16
N LEU A 1164 -15.20 -11.26 -48.24
CA LEU A 1164 -14.57 -12.01 -47.15
C LEU A 1164 -15.42 -11.84 -45.88
N PRO A 1165 -16.06 -12.91 -45.37
CA PRO A 1165 -16.88 -12.79 -44.16
C PRO A 1165 -16.05 -12.34 -42.95
N MET A 1166 -16.58 -11.38 -42.18
CA MET A 1166 -15.87 -10.79 -41.04
C MET A 1166 -16.63 -10.97 -39.72
N VAL A 1167 -15.90 -11.41 -38.69
CA VAL A 1167 -16.34 -11.40 -37.30
C VAL A 1167 -15.76 -10.17 -36.61
N GLY A 1168 -16.62 -9.33 -36.04
CA GLY A 1168 -16.22 -8.09 -35.39
C GLY A 1168 -15.98 -8.23 -33.87
N THR A 1169 -15.12 -7.37 -33.33
CA THR A 1169 -14.79 -7.28 -31.89
C THR A 1169 -15.36 -6.00 -31.24
N GLY A 1170 -15.18 -5.83 -29.93
CA GLY A 1170 -15.48 -4.60 -29.20
C GLY A 1170 -16.91 -4.51 -28.67
N TYR A 1171 -17.86 -5.25 -29.25
CA TYR A 1171 -19.27 -5.23 -28.89
C TYR A 1171 -19.55 -5.54 -27.41
N SER A 1172 -18.77 -6.43 -26.78
CA SER A 1172 -18.92 -6.76 -25.34
C SER A 1172 -18.88 -5.53 -24.42
N TYR A 1173 -18.15 -4.48 -24.79
CA TYR A 1173 -18.00 -3.27 -23.98
C TYR A 1173 -19.21 -2.33 -24.03
N LEU A 1174 -20.17 -2.56 -24.94
CA LEU A 1174 -21.45 -1.83 -25.02
C LEU A 1174 -22.44 -2.22 -23.92
N GLN A 1175 -22.16 -3.29 -23.15
CA GLN A 1175 -22.95 -3.73 -22.00
C GLN A 1175 -24.45 -3.91 -22.35
N ASP A 1176 -25.32 -3.16 -21.70
CA ASP A 1176 -26.77 -3.18 -21.91
C ASP A 1176 -27.19 -2.89 -23.36
N TYR A 1177 -26.36 -2.16 -24.13
CA TYR A 1177 -26.66 -1.76 -25.51
C TYR A 1177 -26.08 -2.70 -26.58
N LEU A 1178 -25.40 -3.77 -26.18
CA LEU A 1178 -24.74 -4.67 -27.11
C LEU A 1178 -25.71 -5.21 -28.17
N PRO A 1179 -26.86 -5.83 -27.83
CA PRO A 1179 -27.71 -6.43 -28.86
C PRO A 1179 -28.35 -5.39 -29.79
N HIS A 1180 -28.60 -4.17 -29.29
CA HIS A 1180 -29.14 -3.06 -30.08
C HIS A 1180 -28.18 -2.62 -31.19
N VAL A 1181 -26.89 -2.47 -30.85
CA VAL A 1181 -25.85 -2.10 -31.82
C VAL A 1181 -25.47 -3.27 -32.71
N ALA A 1182 -25.37 -4.48 -32.15
CA ALA A 1182 -25.06 -5.70 -32.89
C ALA A 1182 -26.09 -5.96 -33.99
N GLN A 1183 -27.38 -5.86 -33.66
CA GLN A 1183 -28.47 -6.03 -34.61
C GLN A 1183 -28.42 -5.00 -35.74
N ALA A 1184 -28.22 -3.73 -35.38
CA ALA A 1184 -28.15 -2.64 -36.35
C ALA A 1184 -26.90 -2.76 -37.25
N ALA A 1185 -25.74 -3.09 -36.68
CA ALA A 1185 -24.49 -3.28 -37.43
C ALA A 1185 -24.58 -4.44 -38.43
N VAL A 1186 -25.23 -5.56 -38.07
CA VAL A 1186 -25.46 -6.68 -39.00
C VAL A 1186 -26.46 -6.28 -40.09
N ARG A 1187 -27.57 -5.61 -39.74
CA ARG A 1187 -28.55 -5.13 -40.73
C ARG A 1187 -27.93 -4.19 -41.75
N ASP A 1188 -27.08 -3.28 -41.28
CA ASP A 1188 -26.49 -2.22 -42.10
C ASP A 1188 -25.21 -2.68 -42.80
N ASP A 1189 -24.88 -3.98 -42.75
CA ASP A 1189 -23.71 -4.64 -43.36
C ASP A 1189 -22.35 -4.08 -42.90
N TRP A 1190 -22.26 -3.69 -41.62
CA TRP A 1190 -20.98 -3.28 -41.02
C TRP A 1190 -20.13 -4.48 -40.60
N VAL A 1191 -20.77 -5.64 -40.40
CA VAL A 1191 -20.13 -6.89 -39.97
C VAL A 1191 -21.02 -8.09 -40.34
N ASP A 1192 -20.42 -9.24 -40.66
CA ASP A 1192 -21.19 -10.46 -40.94
C ASP A 1192 -21.61 -11.19 -39.67
N SER A 1193 -20.76 -11.20 -38.63
CA SER A 1193 -21.05 -11.87 -37.36
C SER A 1193 -20.46 -11.11 -36.16
N VAL A 1194 -21.16 -11.14 -35.04
CA VAL A 1194 -20.82 -10.36 -33.85
C VAL A 1194 -20.13 -11.22 -32.81
N GLY A 1195 -18.89 -10.85 -32.49
CA GLY A 1195 -18.04 -11.55 -31.55
C GLY A 1195 -18.29 -11.20 -30.08
N LEU A 1196 -18.50 -12.23 -29.26
CA LEU A 1196 -18.57 -12.14 -27.81
C LEU A 1196 -17.26 -12.59 -27.19
N GLY A 1197 -16.58 -11.65 -26.51
CA GLY A 1197 -15.37 -11.91 -25.73
C GLY A 1197 -15.68 -12.50 -24.35
N ARG A 1198 -14.90 -12.12 -23.34
CA ARG A 1198 -15.02 -12.64 -21.96
C ARG A 1198 -16.36 -12.35 -21.27
N MET A 1199 -17.29 -11.59 -21.88
CA MET A 1199 -18.65 -11.41 -21.36
C MET A 1199 -19.46 -12.72 -21.31
N VAL A 1200 -19.20 -13.65 -22.23
CA VAL A 1200 -19.86 -14.97 -22.24
C VAL A 1200 -19.54 -15.79 -20.97
N LEU A 1201 -18.49 -15.44 -20.20
CA LEU A 1201 -18.20 -16.09 -18.92
C LEU A 1201 -19.22 -15.71 -17.83
N SER A 1202 -19.79 -14.50 -17.88
CA SER A 1202 -20.80 -14.05 -16.92
C SER A 1202 -22.22 -14.25 -17.42
N TYR A 1203 -22.42 -14.13 -18.75
CA TYR A 1203 -23.72 -14.26 -19.39
C TYR A 1203 -23.64 -15.14 -20.65
N PRO A 1204 -23.41 -16.46 -20.50
CA PRO A 1204 -23.36 -17.38 -21.63
C PRO A 1204 -24.64 -17.40 -22.46
N ASP A 1205 -25.81 -17.30 -21.83
CA ASP A 1205 -27.11 -17.39 -22.51
C ASP A 1205 -27.51 -16.14 -23.29
N LEU A 1206 -26.67 -15.08 -23.34
CA LEU A 1206 -27.02 -13.81 -23.96
C LEU A 1206 -27.49 -13.94 -25.44
N PRO A 1207 -26.82 -14.72 -26.32
CA PRO A 1207 -27.32 -14.95 -27.68
C PRO A 1207 -28.71 -15.58 -27.68
N ALA A 1208 -28.91 -16.67 -26.92
CA ALA A 1208 -30.19 -17.38 -26.85
C ALA A 1208 -31.31 -16.51 -26.24
N ASP A 1209 -31.02 -15.72 -25.22
CA ASP A 1209 -31.97 -14.79 -24.60
C ASP A 1209 -32.37 -13.70 -25.59
N SER A 1210 -31.40 -13.09 -26.29
CA SER A 1210 -31.64 -12.06 -27.31
C SER A 1210 -32.53 -12.59 -28.43
N LEU A 1211 -32.22 -13.78 -28.97
CA LEU A 1211 -32.99 -14.38 -30.06
C LEU A 1211 -34.37 -14.88 -29.61
N ALA A 1212 -34.54 -15.23 -28.33
CA ALA A 1212 -35.84 -15.57 -27.78
C ALA A 1212 -36.71 -14.33 -27.46
N GLY A 1213 -36.18 -13.11 -27.59
CA GLY A 1213 -36.86 -11.88 -27.16
C GLY A 1213 -37.00 -11.77 -25.63
N ARG A 1214 -36.16 -12.49 -24.88
CA ARG A 1214 -36.16 -12.43 -23.42
C ARG A 1214 -35.43 -11.15 -22.96
N PRO A 1215 -35.94 -10.44 -21.93
CA PRO A 1215 -35.25 -9.28 -21.39
C PRO A 1215 -33.84 -9.63 -20.89
N LEU A 1216 -32.86 -8.77 -21.17
CA LEU A 1216 -31.49 -8.98 -20.71
C LEU A 1216 -31.42 -9.01 -19.18
N THR A 1217 -30.77 -10.05 -18.64
CA THR A 1217 -30.51 -10.17 -17.21
C THR A 1217 -29.37 -9.23 -16.81
N ARG A 1218 -29.70 -7.97 -16.48
CA ARG A 1218 -28.72 -6.91 -16.14
C ARG A 1218 -27.67 -7.32 -15.09
N LYS A 1219 -28.02 -8.20 -14.15
CA LYS A 1219 -27.09 -8.70 -13.11
C LYS A 1219 -26.00 -9.64 -13.64
N ARG A 1220 -26.16 -10.19 -14.85
CA ARG A 1220 -25.17 -11.06 -15.52
C ARG A 1220 -24.28 -10.29 -16.50
N ILE A 1221 -24.61 -9.04 -16.82
CA ILE A 1221 -23.81 -8.18 -17.70
C ILE A 1221 -22.54 -7.74 -16.97
N CYS A 1222 -21.39 -8.14 -17.49
CA CYS A 1222 -20.10 -7.71 -16.98
C CYS A 1222 -19.88 -6.22 -17.29
N ARG A 1223 -19.54 -5.42 -16.27
CA ARG A 1223 -19.30 -3.96 -16.41
C ARG A 1223 -17.85 -3.56 -16.23
N THR A 1224 -17.04 -4.44 -15.63
CA THR A 1224 -15.66 -4.15 -15.24
C THR A 1224 -14.65 -4.85 -16.13
N PHE A 1225 -14.99 -5.99 -16.75
CA PHE A 1225 -14.07 -6.78 -17.59
C PHE A 1225 -12.70 -7.06 -16.95
N SER A 1226 -12.66 -7.09 -15.61
CA SER A 1226 -11.44 -7.06 -14.81
C SER A 1226 -11.02 -8.46 -14.36
N ASP A 1227 -11.84 -9.13 -13.54
CA ASP A 1227 -11.48 -10.37 -12.83
C ASP A 1227 -11.16 -11.53 -13.77
N CYS A 1228 -11.88 -11.64 -14.89
CA CYS A 1228 -11.63 -12.64 -15.93
C CYS A 1228 -10.31 -12.46 -16.66
N THR A 1229 -9.59 -11.35 -16.41
CA THR A 1229 -8.25 -11.07 -16.92
C THR A 1229 -7.23 -11.03 -15.78
N THR A 1230 -7.59 -10.41 -14.65
CA THR A 1230 -6.73 -10.32 -13.45
C THR A 1230 -6.40 -11.71 -12.90
N ALA A 1231 -7.38 -12.63 -12.85
CA ALA A 1231 -7.16 -13.98 -12.37
C ALA A 1231 -6.07 -14.73 -13.18
N PRO A 1232 -6.23 -14.96 -14.50
CA PRO A 1232 -5.23 -15.69 -15.27
C PRO A 1232 -3.85 -15.01 -15.23
N ARG A 1233 -3.76 -13.68 -15.28
CA ARG A 1233 -2.46 -12.99 -15.20
C ARG A 1233 -1.73 -13.15 -13.87
N ASN A 1234 -2.45 -13.52 -12.82
CA ASN A 1234 -1.88 -13.84 -11.52
C ASN A 1234 -1.85 -15.36 -11.28
N GLY A 1235 -1.90 -16.17 -12.34
CA GLY A 1235 -1.84 -17.63 -12.28
C GLY A 1235 -3.00 -18.29 -11.56
N ILE A 1236 -4.17 -17.66 -11.61
CA ILE A 1236 -5.43 -18.17 -11.07
C ILE A 1236 -6.33 -18.57 -12.25
N ILE A 1237 -7.17 -19.58 -12.07
CA ILE A 1237 -8.05 -20.11 -13.13
C ILE A 1237 -8.91 -19.02 -13.79
N SER A 1238 -9.16 -19.19 -15.10
CA SER A 1238 -9.96 -18.25 -15.90
C SER A 1238 -11.45 -18.44 -15.62
N GLY A 1239 -12.13 -17.37 -15.17
CA GLY A 1239 -13.56 -17.41 -14.85
C GLY A 1239 -14.17 -16.06 -14.52
N CYS A 1240 -15.48 -16.03 -14.25
CA CYS A 1240 -16.18 -14.83 -13.78
C CYS A 1240 -16.51 -14.91 -12.29
N PHE A 1241 -15.51 -14.67 -11.44
CA PHE A 1241 -15.64 -14.63 -9.98
C PHE A 1241 -16.73 -13.72 -9.40
N PRO A 1242 -17.05 -12.54 -9.97
CA PRO A 1242 -18.08 -11.69 -9.37
C PRO A 1242 -19.52 -12.09 -9.73
N LEU A 1243 -19.76 -12.67 -10.92
CA LEU A 1243 -21.11 -12.82 -11.49
C LEU A 1243 -21.51 -14.27 -11.80
N ASP A 1244 -20.57 -15.20 -12.03
CA ASP A 1244 -20.88 -16.62 -12.17
C ASP A 1244 -20.88 -17.27 -10.77
N PRO A 1245 -22.02 -17.80 -10.29
CA PRO A 1245 -22.11 -18.42 -8.96
C PRO A 1245 -21.06 -19.51 -8.73
N TYR A 1246 -20.73 -20.30 -9.75
CA TYR A 1246 -19.74 -21.37 -9.65
C TYR A 1246 -18.37 -20.81 -9.27
N TYR A 1247 -17.87 -19.83 -10.03
CA TYR A 1247 -16.55 -19.23 -9.74
C TYR A 1247 -16.57 -18.39 -8.46
N LYS A 1248 -17.71 -17.82 -8.08
CA LYS A 1248 -17.85 -17.00 -6.88
C LYS A 1248 -17.68 -17.81 -5.59
N GLU A 1249 -18.03 -19.08 -5.61
CA GLU A 1249 -17.96 -20.00 -4.47
C GLU A 1249 -16.61 -20.71 -4.35
N LEU A 1250 -15.76 -20.64 -5.40
CA LEU A 1250 -14.43 -21.23 -5.38
C LEU A 1250 -13.46 -20.42 -4.48
N PRO A 1251 -12.50 -21.08 -3.79
CA PRO A 1251 -11.46 -20.41 -3.00
C PRO A 1251 -10.68 -19.34 -3.77
N GLU A 1252 -10.49 -19.55 -5.08
CA GLU A 1252 -9.86 -18.64 -6.02
C GLU A 1252 -10.58 -17.28 -6.10
N ALA A 1253 -11.88 -17.19 -5.75
CA ALA A 1253 -12.59 -15.92 -5.66
C ALA A 1253 -11.99 -14.99 -4.60
N GLU A 1254 -11.56 -15.54 -3.46
CA GLU A 1254 -10.88 -14.75 -2.43
C GLU A 1254 -9.45 -14.39 -2.86
N GLN A 1255 -8.76 -15.27 -3.59
CA GLN A 1255 -7.45 -14.95 -4.17
C GLN A 1255 -7.53 -13.78 -5.15
N VAL A 1256 -8.52 -13.78 -6.05
CA VAL A 1256 -8.74 -12.67 -7.00
C VAL A 1256 -9.13 -11.38 -6.27
N LYS A 1257 -9.90 -11.47 -5.17
CA LYS A 1257 -10.22 -10.32 -4.32
C LYS A 1257 -9.00 -9.77 -3.60
N ALA A 1258 -8.08 -10.61 -3.15
CA ALA A 1258 -6.82 -10.22 -2.53
C ALA A 1258 -5.92 -9.51 -3.54
N VAL A 1259 -5.70 -10.12 -4.72
CA VAL A 1259 -4.95 -9.51 -5.83
C VAL A 1259 -5.54 -8.14 -6.22
N LYS A 1260 -6.87 -8.01 -6.31
CA LYS A 1260 -7.52 -6.73 -6.61
C LYS A 1260 -7.47 -5.71 -5.47
N GLN A 1261 -7.25 -6.13 -4.23
CA GLN A 1261 -7.03 -5.22 -3.11
C GLN A 1261 -5.60 -4.68 -3.18
N GLU A 1262 -4.62 -5.56 -3.38
CA GLU A 1262 -3.21 -5.20 -3.61
C GLU A 1262 -3.05 -4.20 -4.78
N LEU A 1263 -3.81 -4.38 -5.87
CA LEU A 1263 -3.79 -3.50 -7.04
C LEU A 1263 -4.53 -2.17 -6.88
N LYS A 1264 -5.41 -2.04 -5.88
CA LYS A 1264 -6.09 -0.77 -5.56
C LYS A 1264 -5.28 0.12 -4.63
N VAL A 1265 -4.24 -0.45 -4.04
CA VAL A 1265 -3.36 0.19 -3.07
C VAL A 1265 -1.99 0.48 -3.69
N LYS A 1266 -1.61 -0.24 -4.76
CA LYS A 1266 -0.64 0.22 -5.77
C LYS A 1266 -1.21 1.38 -6.57
#